data_AF-A0A8T3CPI7-F1
#
_entry.id   AF-A0A8T3CPI7-F1
#
_cell.length_a   1.000
_cell.length_b   1.000
_cell.length_c   1.000
_cell.angle_alpha   90.00
_cell.angle_beta   90.00
_cell.angle_gamma   90.00
#
_symmetry.space_group_name_H-M   'P 1'
#
loop_
_entity.id
_entity.type
_entity.pdbx_description
1 polymer ?
#
loop_
_entity_poly.entity_id
_entity_poly.type
_entity_poly.pdbx_seq_one_letter_code
_entity_poly.pdbx_strand_id
1 'polypeptide(L)'
;MENFILYEEIGRGSKSVVYKGRRKGSIHFVAIICCDKSKRAEITNHVRLAHSMKHENVVNFHEWYETSNHLWLVVELCTGGSLEAVISQDECLSEDVVRGFAIDLVKGLKHIHNSGIICSDITPAKIMLDGPGTLKYSNFCLSKAEGESLEEFFQFVMSEEGGGGEGGENTPRKNIKNTIQGSPMYCAPEVVQGGESSITSDLWGLGCILYEMFTGKPPFFTDSFTDLIQLILHEDLPSPRQKGPTASKPTFEFESLLDGLLQKDPNKRLNWDQLLAHPFWRGAFSEEQTTDETLEDSSGIEQSEVCPLIQVLPSDPATVTSEGPGEGEEGVAPTRDSSQALSKSFRLDSVAEIRPKSALDGEALESIFLLSSRATPRTSISSRETPPKELQTPGNMYVTGLRDVTSCVKDLVYTESDLTVTPIIDNPKIMKPTPLRFDSKTLNVPAHPADRLSSLGWKEWSVFTQQLCSALESSERSGGAVRAKLNLLCYLCTVAAHKDAATRLINSPLLPLLTQQLRSAPNLDVRAKVMRAIGLLASHCVELKDDAAVTEALHSFTELVRENFRNSKLKQCLLPPLGELLYLIASQEEKRESPGGLWAVPAAAYTVLTRCLREGEELVVNHMAAKIVENVCTTVSHHAQGFITGEIGPMLWYLYTHSTVDSLRVTAISALCRITRHSASAFQSVIDKVGLPAILSSLASGIGRVQQHMLTMFAAMLSSGAHLQRLVQEKEFVSRMIRSLESPSSVIRAKAFLVLVQVLMNNREMLLLCCNSRLVMYIERDVRKATPGREQQSSNEYLSKCLDVLIRHIVQELPGILGDILSALGNIAGRKHPSTIQSKQLKQCLPMMGVVLHLLTSQIFRPQVVTEEFLLKFGALLNHIVSIDSCGTNLERAVGQTVSEDLIRNALSAVEAITQHPSLLMPHHSAVVDAILPPLASLALSKNVEWRILSLRVLSEITLLLLSQEDVEEGRACTSNRLLSIITEALLPQYESLLLEPDPVPAYALKLLVSLTEHSSPVNRLIEVSRLLPAVFQVISEHQINSLGSTMQNAVALLSNLTGQKDANLRPFYDEGLVEVLHSILMDTGALYLVGEEQAGVKGSSTLLSSLEILHNILRGTSTVVRQALQAETGGDTQTAEGLLLNNKPLSDLTSLLIQMLPNEDPGVYEEVSQCLSLLVQLYGGSDPKCLCPENLLSLAQTLEQQPHPKQQKLLLRIIKRLITSSASSAGGLQEGCQQLVLILQRLAHSHRSHADVMVSALAAEILRTIGS
;
A
#
# COMPACT_ATOMS: atom_id res chain seq x y z
N MET A 1 -3.85 -19.62 -8.53
CA MET A 1 -3.92 -18.17 -8.87
C MET A 1 -5.22 -17.47 -8.47
N GLU A 2 -6.36 -18.17 -8.35
CA GLU A 2 -7.66 -17.55 -8.01
C GLU A 2 -7.68 -16.86 -6.64
N ASN A 3 -6.80 -17.26 -5.73
CA ASN A 3 -6.64 -16.70 -4.38
C ASN A 3 -5.86 -15.38 -4.35
N PHE A 4 -5.38 -14.86 -5.48
CA PHE A 4 -4.58 -13.64 -5.53
C PHE A 4 -5.20 -12.59 -6.44
N ILE A 5 -5.03 -11.32 -6.05
CA ILE A 5 -5.31 -10.15 -6.89
C ILE A 5 -3.97 -9.64 -7.41
N LEU A 6 -3.82 -9.56 -8.73
CA LEU A 6 -2.66 -8.97 -9.39
C LEU A 6 -2.86 -7.46 -9.54
N TYR A 7 -1.80 -6.70 -9.32
CA TYR A 7 -1.74 -5.24 -9.49
C TYR A 7 -0.75 -4.88 -10.61
N GLU A 8 0.06 -3.85 -10.42
CA GLU A 8 1.06 -3.40 -11.39
C GLU A 8 2.19 -4.41 -11.60
N GLU A 9 2.76 -4.37 -12.80
CA GLU A 9 4.07 -4.95 -13.08
C GLU A 9 5.15 -4.16 -12.34
N ILE A 10 5.96 -4.86 -11.56
CA ILE A 10 7.06 -4.29 -10.78
C ILE A 10 8.45 -4.68 -11.32
N GLY A 11 8.51 -5.64 -12.23
CA GLY A 11 9.76 -6.04 -12.87
C GLY A 11 9.52 -6.96 -14.07
N ARG A 12 10.46 -6.96 -15.02
CA ARG A 12 10.41 -7.80 -16.22
C ARG A 12 11.78 -8.42 -16.48
N GLY A 13 11.78 -9.73 -16.71
CA GLY A 13 12.95 -10.48 -17.13
C GLY A 13 12.72 -11.17 -18.48
N SER A 14 13.75 -11.85 -18.99
CA SER A 14 13.61 -12.68 -20.18
C SER A 14 12.59 -13.79 -19.93
N LYS A 15 11.46 -13.77 -20.64
CA LYS A 15 10.32 -14.72 -20.46
C LYS A 15 9.73 -14.77 -19.04
N SER A 16 9.85 -13.69 -18.27
CA SER A 16 9.21 -13.59 -16.96
C SER A 16 8.74 -12.17 -16.67
N VAL A 17 7.62 -12.04 -15.97
CA VAL A 17 7.05 -10.76 -15.54
C VAL A 17 6.68 -10.86 -14.07
N VAL A 18 7.10 -9.89 -13.27
CA VAL A 18 6.83 -9.84 -11.83
C VAL A 18 5.74 -8.82 -11.58
N TYR A 19 4.67 -9.25 -10.92
CA TYR A 19 3.54 -8.42 -10.52
C TYR A 19 3.54 -8.22 -9.01
N LYS A 20 3.11 -7.04 -8.57
CA LYS A 20 2.65 -6.90 -7.20
C LYS A 20 1.32 -7.65 -7.06
N GLY A 21 1.18 -8.44 -6.01
CA GLY A 21 -0.02 -9.21 -5.71
C GLY A 21 -0.51 -8.99 -4.28
N ARG A 22 -1.76 -9.36 -4.02
CA ARG A 22 -2.31 -9.47 -2.64
C ARG A 22 -3.15 -10.73 -2.54
N ARG A 23 -3.00 -11.48 -1.46
CA ARG A 23 -3.87 -12.63 -1.18
C ARG A 23 -5.29 -12.13 -0.90
N LYS A 24 -6.29 -12.69 -1.58
CA LYS A 24 -7.71 -12.39 -1.35
C LYS A 24 -8.06 -12.72 0.10
N GLY A 25 -8.89 -11.87 0.72
CA GLY A 25 -9.24 -12.01 2.14
C GLY A 25 -8.14 -11.57 3.13
N SER A 26 -6.94 -11.15 2.67
CA SER A 26 -5.89 -10.64 3.56
C SER A 26 -5.29 -9.32 3.07
N ILE A 27 -4.61 -8.59 3.96
CA ILE A 27 -3.86 -7.37 3.62
C ILE A 27 -2.40 -7.65 3.24
N HIS A 28 -2.00 -8.93 3.15
CA HIS A 28 -0.63 -9.33 2.87
C HIS A 28 -0.32 -9.19 1.37
N PHE A 29 0.61 -8.30 1.06
CA PHE A 29 1.14 -8.11 -0.29
C PHE A 29 2.29 -9.07 -0.57
N VAL A 30 2.36 -9.53 -1.81
CA VAL A 30 3.33 -10.52 -2.30
C VAL A 30 3.88 -10.08 -3.66
N ALA A 31 5.03 -10.60 -4.05
CA ALA A 31 5.50 -10.55 -5.43
C ALA A 31 5.08 -11.84 -6.14
N ILE A 32 4.44 -11.70 -7.31
CA ILE A 32 3.94 -12.81 -8.11
C ILE A 32 4.72 -12.82 -9.43
N ILE A 33 5.61 -13.79 -9.58
CA ILE A 33 6.47 -13.99 -10.74
C ILE A 33 5.73 -14.91 -11.71
N CYS A 34 5.34 -14.38 -12.86
CA CYS A 34 4.75 -15.10 -13.98
C CYS A 34 5.85 -15.49 -14.96
N CYS A 35 6.05 -16.79 -15.18
CA CYS A 35 7.09 -17.35 -16.05
C CYS A 35 6.48 -18.20 -17.16
N ASP A 36 7.13 -18.18 -18.32
CA ASP A 36 6.86 -19.14 -19.40
C ASP A 36 7.18 -20.58 -18.93
N LYS A 37 6.40 -21.57 -19.39
CA LYS A 37 6.62 -22.99 -19.02
C LYS A 37 8.00 -23.52 -19.42
N SER A 38 8.62 -22.92 -20.44
CA SER A 38 10.00 -23.21 -20.82
C SER A 38 11.03 -23.02 -19.68
N LYS A 39 10.67 -22.29 -18.62
CA LYS A 39 11.47 -22.05 -17.41
C LYS A 39 11.23 -23.06 -16.28
N ARG A 40 10.53 -24.18 -16.52
CA ARG A 40 10.15 -25.10 -15.44
C ARG A 40 11.34 -25.58 -14.61
N ALA A 41 12.43 -26.02 -15.25
CA ALA A 41 13.62 -26.50 -14.53
C ALA A 41 14.17 -25.46 -13.53
N GLU A 42 14.22 -24.19 -13.94
CA GLU A 42 14.70 -23.07 -13.13
C GLU A 42 13.76 -22.77 -11.95
N ILE A 43 12.45 -22.78 -12.19
CA ILE A 43 11.44 -22.50 -11.16
C ILE A 43 11.34 -23.66 -10.17
N THR A 44 11.34 -24.91 -10.64
CA THR A 44 11.37 -26.09 -9.76
C THR A 44 12.64 -26.08 -8.90
N ASN A 45 13.78 -25.71 -9.47
CA ASN A 45 15.02 -25.55 -8.71
C ASN A 45 14.93 -24.47 -7.63
N HIS A 46 14.36 -23.32 -7.97
CA HIS A 46 14.14 -22.26 -6.97
C HIS A 46 13.21 -22.73 -5.85
N VAL A 47 12.07 -23.34 -6.18
CA VAL A 47 11.09 -23.80 -5.20
C VAL A 47 11.69 -24.84 -4.27
N ARG A 48 12.35 -25.89 -4.78
CA ARG A 48 12.89 -26.96 -3.93
C ARG A 48 13.93 -26.45 -2.92
N LEU A 49 14.72 -25.45 -3.30
CA LEU A 49 15.77 -24.88 -2.46
C LEU A 49 15.21 -23.86 -1.46
N ALA A 50 14.29 -23.00 -1.90
CA ALA A 50 13.76 -21.90 -1.10
C ALA A 50 12.57 -22.28 -0.19
N HIS A 51 11.91 -23.42 -0.42
CA HIS A 51 10.66 -23.78 0.27
C HIS A 51 10.78 -23.80 1.80
N SER A 52 11.88 -24.33 2.34
CA SER A 52 12.12 -24.46 3.78
C SER A 52 12.99 -23.35 4.37
N MET A 53 13.56 -22.46 3.54
CA MET A 53 14.43 -21.38 4.01
C MET A 53 13.61 -20.22 4.59
N LYS A 54 13.88 -19.87 5.85
CA LYS A 54 13.30 -18.69 6.53
C LYS A 54 14.42 -17.92 7.21
N HIS A 55 14.74 -16.75 6.66
CA HIS A 55 15.77 -15.88 7.19
C HIS A 55 15.49 -14.43 6.81
N GLU A 56 15.88 -13.47 7.66
CA GLU A 56 15.61 -12.05 7.42
C GLU A 56 16.21 -11.56 6.09
N ASN A 57 17.41 -12.01 5.76
CA ASN A 57 18.15 -11.67 4.53
C ASN A 57 17.91 -12.64 3.35
N VAL A 58 16.83 -13.42 3.35
CA VAL A 58 16.41 -14.27 2.22
C VAL A 58 14.93 -14.01 1.93
N VAL A 59 14.57 -13.83 0.67
CA VAL A 59 13.17 -13.61 0.27
C VAL A 59 12.35 -14.86 0.58
N ASN A 60 11.31 -14.72 1.38
CA ASN A 60 10.48 -15.85 1.77
C ASN A 60 9.65 -16.38 0.59
N PHE A 61 9.69 -17.69 0.39
CA PHE A 61 8.78 -18.40 -0.51
C PHE A 61 7.40 -18.53 0.14
N HIS A 62 6.33 -18.37 -0.64
CA HIS A 62 4.96 -18.60 -0.17
C HIS A 62 4.32 -19.79 -0.89
N GLU A 63 4.08 -19.66 -2.19
CA GLU A 63 3.31 -20.65 -2.96
C GLU A 63 3.76 -20.64 -4.42
N TRP A 64 3.47 -21.71 -5.17
CA TRP A 64 3.63 -21.71 -6.62
C TRP A 64 2.44 -22.41 -7.28
N TYR A 65 2.14 -22.04 -8.52
CA TYR A 65 1.02 -22.56 -9.28
C TYR A 65 1.43 -22.81 -10.73
N GLU A 66 0.78 -23.78 -11.36
CA GLU A 66 0.82 -23.96 -12.80
C GLU A 66 -0.55 -23.66 -13.41
N THR A 67 -0.55 -23.02 -14.57
CA THR A 67 -1.74 -22.77 -15.40
C THR A 67 -1.53 -23.33 -16.79
N SER A 68 -2.51 -23.22 -17.69
CA SER A 68 -2.42 -23.72 -19.08
C SER A 68 -1.16 -23.23 -19.80
N ASN A 69 -0.78 -21.96 -19.62
CA ASN A 69 0.29 -21.32 -20.39
C ASN A 69 1.49 -20.81 -19.55
N HIS A 70 1.38 -20.73 -18.22
CA HIS A 70 2.39 -20.08 -17.37
C HIS A 70 2.60 -20.81 -16.05
N LEU A 71 3.82 -20.69 -15.52
CA LEU A 71 4.19 -20.99 -14.13
C LEU A 71 4.12 -19.70 -13.31
N TRP A 72 3.62 -19.80 -12.09
CA TRP A 72 3.44 -18.68 -11.18
C TRP A 72 4.14 -18.97 -9.87
N LEU A 73 5.04 -18.09 -9.46
CA LEU A 73 5.79 -18.20 -8.23
C LEU A 73 5.45 -17.01 -7.33
N VAL A 74 4.98 -17.28 -6.11
CA VAL A 74 4.54 -16.28 -5.14
C VAL A 74 5.54 -16.21 -4.00
N VAL A 75 6.14 -15.03 -3.81
CA VAL A 75 7.20 -14.77 -2.83
C VAL A 75 6.95 -13.45 -2.08
N GLU A 76 7.73 -13.20 -1.04
CA GLU A 76 7.71 -11.94 -0.30
C GLU A 76 7.94 -10.72 -1.21
N LEU A 77 7.19 -9.64 -0.96
CA LEU A 77 7.33 -8.39 -1.71
C LEU A 77 8.43 -7.50 -1.11
N CYS A 78 9.53 -7.35 -1.84
CA CYS A 78 10.58 -6.36 -1.54
C CYS A 78 10.31 -5.04 -2.28
N THR A 79 10.03 -3.96 -1.54
CA THR A 79 9.58 -2.67 -2.14
C THR A 79 10.70 -1.67 -2.45
N GLY A 80 11.91 -1.90 -1.97
CA GLY A 80 13.08 -1.02 -2.15
C GLY A 80 13.84 -1.22 -3.47
N GLY A 81 13.42 -2.16 -4.32
CA GLY A 81 14.08 -2.46 -5.60
C GLY A 81 15.28 -3.40 -5.48
N SER A 82 16.06 -3.57 -6.55
CA SER A 82 17.28 -4.37 -6.55
C SER A 82 18.49 -3.55 -6.11
N LEU A 83 19.52 -4.22 -5.57
CA LEU A 83 20.80 -3.59 -5.24
C LEU A 83 21.46 -2.98 -6.48
N GLU A 84 21.31 -3.60 -7.65
CA GLU A 84 21.76 -3.02 -8.94
C GLU A 84 21.14 -1.64 -9.20
N ALA A 85 19.85 -1.48 -8.93
CA ALA A 85 19.16 -0.21 -9.11
C ALA A 85 19.67 0.85 -8.13
N VAL A 86 20.01 0.46 -6.89
CA VAL A 86 20.61 1.34 -5.89
C VAL A 86 22.00 1.82 -6.34
N ILE A 87 22.88 0.89 -6.73
CA ILE A 87 24.24 1.22 -7.21
C ILE A 87 24.16 2.12 -8.46
N SER A 88 23.25 1.83 -9.38
CA SER A 88 23.06 2.63 -10.61
C SER A 88 22.55 4.04 -10.33
N GLN A 89 21.74 4.23 -9.28
CA GLN A 89 21.20 5.54 -8.91
C GLN A 89 22.23 6.40 -8.17
N ASP A 90 22.96 5.80 -7.23
CA ASP A 90 23.90 6.51 -6.38
C ASP A 90 25.31 6.62 -6.99
N GLU A 91 25.56 5.91 -8.10
CA GLU A 91 26.85 5.71 -8.77
C GLU A 91 27.93 5.05 -7.90
N CYS A 92 28.03 5.34 -6.61
CA CYS A 92 28.89 4.68 -5.64
C CYS A 92 28.37 4.90 -4.21
N LEU A 93 28.57 3.92 -3.32
CA LEU A 93 28.11 3.97 -1.94
C LEU A 93 29.27 4.33 -0.99
N SER A 94 28.95 5.06 0.09
CA SER A 94 29.94 5.33 1.14
C SER A 94 30.30 4.04 1.89
N GLU A 95 31.52 3.94 2.38
CA GLU A 95 32.00 2.71 3.05
C GLU A 95 31.12 2.30 4.26
N ASP A 96 30.55 3.26 4.99
CA ASP A 96 29.64 2.95 6.10
C ASP A 96 28.32 2.32 5.62
N VAL A 97 27.78 2.78 4.48
CA VAL A 97 26.59 2.16 3.85
C VAL A 97 26.96 0.78 3.31
N VAL A 98 28.12 0.66 2.63
CA VAL A 98 28.66 -0.61 2.17
C VAL A 98 28.78 -1.58 3.34
N ARG A 99 29.30 -1.16 4.50
CA ARG A 99 29.40 -2.01 5.69
C ARG A 99 28.03 -2.50 6.17
N GLY A 100 27.05 -1.62 6.28
CA GLY A 100 25.69 -1.98 6.70
C GLY A 100 25.07 -3.04 5.78
N PHE A 101 25.11 -2.79 4.48
CA PHE A 101 24.63 -3.72 3.45
C PHE A 101 25.41 -5.03 3.42
N ALA A 102 26.73 -4.95 3.58
CA ALA A 102 27.60 -6.12 3.60
C ALA A 102 27.32 -7.05 4.79
N ILE A 103 26.91 -6.51 5.95
CA ILE A 103 26.51 -7.32 7.10
C ILE A 103 25.28 -8.18 6.76
N ASP A 104 24.26 -7.59 6.12
CA ASP A 104 23.06 -8.31 5.68
C ASP A 104 23.40 -9.43 4.67
N LEU A 105 24.26 -9.12 3.69
CA LEU A 105 24.72 -10.10 2.71
C LEU A 105 25.48 -11.25 3.35
N VAL A 106 26.38 -10.95 4.29
CA VAL A 106 27.16 -11.97 5.02
C VAL A 106 26.24 -12.87 5.86
N LYS A 107 25.25 -12.30 6.57
CA LYS A 107 24.25 -13.07 7.34
C LYS A 107 23.44 -14.00 6.43
N GLY A 108 22.88 -13.45 5.35
CA GLY A 108 22.07 -14.22 4.39
C GLY A 108 22.86 -15.34 3.72
N LEU A 109 24.06 -15.03 3.22
CA LEU A 109 24.90 -16.00 2.53
C LEU A 109 25.39 -17.11 3.47
N LYS A 110 25.71 -16.77 4.74
CA LYS A 110 26.07 -17.77 5.75
C LYS A 110 24.93 -18.73 6.02
N HIS A 111 23.71 -18.22 6.15
CA HIS A 111 22.53 -19.05 6.34
C HIS A 111 22.29 -20.00 5.16
N ILE A 112 22.44 -19.50 3.92
CA ILE A 112 22.31 -20.31 2.70
C ILE A 112 23.37 -21.43 2.67
N HIS A 113 24.64 -21.10 2.95
CA HIS A 113 25.74 -22.09 2.99
C HIS A 113 25.56 -23.11 4.12
N ASN A 114 25.10 -22.69 5.31
CA ASN A 114 24.80 -23.59 6.43
C ASN A 114 23.65 -24.56 6.10
N SER A 115 22.78 -24.20 5.15
CA SER A 115 21.71 -25.06 4.64
C SER A 115 22.19 -26.01 3.53
N GLY A 116 23.50 -26.05 3.24
CA GLY A 116 24.09 -26.91 2.22
C GLY A 116 23.86 -26.44 0.78
N ILE A 117 23.53 -25.15 0.59
CA ILE A 117 23.19 -24.58 -0.72
C ILE A 117 24.32 -23.65 -1.17
N ILE A 118 24.68 -23.73 -2.45
CA ILE A 118 25.63 -22.84 -3.14
C ILE A 118 24.83 -21.97 -4.10
N CYS A 119 24.94 -20.64 -3.97
CA CYS A 119 24.20 -19.68 -4.77
C CYS A 119 24.57 -19.75 -6.25
N SER A 120 25.87 -19.88 -6.56
CA SER A 120 26.47 -20.05 -7.89
C SER A 120 26.28 -18.90 -8.90
N ASP A 121 25.33 -17.99 -8.69
CA ASP A 121 25.09 -16.83 -9.54
C ASP A 121 24.63 -15.62 -8.71
N ILE A 122 25.53 -15.13 -7.84
CA ILE A 122 25.30 -13.95 -7.01
C ILE A 122 25.57 -12.69 -7.83
N THR A 123 24.56 -11.83 -7.98
CA THR A 123 24.66 -10.55 -8.69
C THR A 123 23.82 -9.48 -7.98
N PRO A 124 24.15 -8.18 -8.13
CA PRO A 124 23.35 -7.10 -7.55
C PRO A 124 21.88 -7.09 -8.02
N ALA A 125 21.59 -7.59 -9.23
CA ALA A 125 20.24 -7.69 -9.76
C ALA A 125 19.36 -8.74 -9.04
N LYS A 126 19.99 -9.71 -8.36
CA LYS A 126 19.33 -10.80 -7.63
C LYS A 126 19.25 -10.59 -6.12
N ILE A 127 19.70 -9.43 -5.65
CA ILE A 127 19.62 -9.02 -4.26
C ILE A 127 18.62 -7.87 -4.18
N MET A 128 17.61 -8.02 -3.33
CA MET A 128 16.49 -7.09 -3.21
C MET A 128 16.58 -6.33 -1.90
N LEU A 129 16.02 -5.12 -1.89
CA LEU A 129 15.90 -4.27 -0.71
C LEU A 129 14.43 -4.25 -0.27
N ASP A 130 14.16 -4.51 1.01
CA ASP A 130 12.81 -4.42 1.56
C ASP A 130 12.42 -2.98 1.94
N GLY A 131 11.23 -2.78 2.53
CA GLY A 131 10.74 -1.45 2.90
C GLY A 131 11.58 -0.72 3.97
N PRO A 132 12.02 -1.41 5.03
CA PRO A 132 12.97 -0.88 6.02
C PRO A 132 14.41 -0.65 5.52
N GLY A 133 14.80 -1.24 4.39
CA GLY A 133 16.14 -1.09 3.81
C GLY A 133 17.08 -2.28 4.05
N THR A 134 16.55 -3.44 4.43
CA THR A 134 17.29 -4.69 4.65
C THR A 134 17.52 -5.42 3.32
N LEU A 135 18.73 -5.92 3.08
CA LEU A 135 19.06 -6.68 1.86
C LEU A 135 18.65 -8.15 1.98
N LYS A 136 18.08 -8.69 0.88
CA LYS A 136 17.59 -10.06 0.79
C LYS A 136 18.00 -10.76 -0.51
N TYR A 137 18.52 -11.99 -0.40
CA TYR A 137 18.74 -12.87 -1.56
C TYR A 137 17.40 -13.34 -2.15
N SER A 138 17.18 -13.15 -3.45
CA SER A 138 15.84 -13.30 -4.05
C SER A 138 15.72 -14.35 -5.16
N ASN A 139 16.82 -14.92 -5.65
CA ASN A 139 16.80 -15.79 -6.82
C ASN A 139 17.72 -17.01 -6.62
N PHE A 140 17.11 -18.19 -6.67
CA PHE A 140 17.78 -19.49 -6.49
C PHE A 140 17.65 -20.39 -7.73
N CYS A 141 17.30 -19.81 -8.89
CA CYS A 141 17.05 -20.58 -10.11
C CYS A 141 18.29 -21.36 -10.59
N LEU A 142 19.49 -20.83 -10.34
CA LEU A 142 20.78 -21.44 -10.71
C LEU A 142 21.60 -21.93 -9.51
N SER A 143 20.99 -21.94 -8.32
CA SER A 143 21.63 -22.46 -7.11
C SER A 143 21.61 -23.98 -7.11
N LYS A 144 22.47 -24.60 -6.31
CA LYS A 144 22.59 -26.06 -6.24
C LYS A 144 22.90 -26.50 -4.82
N ALA A 145 22.54 -27.73 -4.46
CA ALA A 145 23.07 -28.34 -3.25
C ALA A 145 24.57 -28.63 -3.41
N GLU A 146 25.32 -28.63 -2.32
CA GLU A 146 26.74 -28.98 -2.34
C GLU A 146 26.94 -30.41 -2.88
N GLY A 147 27.81 -30.55 -3.90
CA GLY A 147 28.06 -31.83 -4.58
C GLY A 147 27.02 -32.23 -5.64
N GLU A 148 26.01 -31.40 -5.93
CA GLU A 148 24.99 -31.68 -6.94
C GLU A 148 25.36 -31.16 -8.33
N SER A 149 25.06 -31.96 -9.37
CA SER A 149 25.15 -31.55 -10.77
C SER A 149 23.83 -30.89 -11.22
N LEU A 150 23.85 -29.56 -11.35
CA LEU A 150 22.68 -28.81 -11.83
C LEU A 150 22.28 -29.18 -13.26
N GLU A 151 23.25 -29.59 -14.11
CA GLU A 151 23.01 -30.07 -15.47
C GLU A 151 22.14 -31.34 -15.47
N GLU A 152 22.41 -32.29 -14.55
CA GLU A 152 21.65 -33.53 -14.42
C GLU A 152 20.23 -33.27 -13.91
N PHE A 153 20.09 -32.38 -12.92
CA PHE A 153 18.79 -31.98 -12.40
C PHE A 153 17.91 -31.33 -13.49
N PHE A 154 18.45 -30.38 -14.26
CA PHE A 154 17.70 -29.72 -15.33
C PHE A 154 17.30 -30.72 -16.41
N GLN A 155 18.18 -31.66 -16.76
CA GLN A 155 17.89 -32.71 -17.72
C GLN A 155 16.77 -33.65 -17.24
N PHE A 156 16.73 -33.97 -15.94
CA PHE A 156 15.68 -34.79 -15.33
C PHE A 156 14.32 -34.09 -15.39
N VAL A 157 14.22 -32.84 -14.93
CA VAL A 157 12.95 -32.07 -14.93
C VAL A 157 12.42 -31.86 -16.35
N MET A 158 13.29 -31.71 -17.34
CA MET A 158 12.88 -31.55 -18.74
C MET A 158 12.41 -32.87 -19.40
N SER A 159 12.71 -34.03 -18.81
CA SER A 159 12.36 -35.34 -19.37
C SER A 159 10.97 -35.86 -18.96
N GLU A 160 10.42 -35.38 -17.84
CA GLU A 160 9.13 -35.85 -17.29
C GLU A 160 7.90 -35.41 -18.11
N GLU A 161 8.02 -34.44 -19.03
CA GLU A 161 6.89 -33.89 -19.79
C GLU A 161 6.82 -34.28 -21.28
N GLY A 162 7.66 -35.20 -21.75
CA GLY A 162 7.66 -35.68 -23.14
C GLY A 162 6.43 -36.53 -23.56
N GLY A 163 5.25 -36.28 -23.01
CA GLY A 163 4.01 -37.00 -23.28
C GLY A 163 3.06 -36.26 -24.22
N GLY A 164 3.19 -36.50 -25.53
CA GLY A 164 2.09 -36.28 -26.50
C GLY A 164 2.23 -35.07 -27.43
N GLY A 165 3.13 -35.15 -28.42
CA GLY A 165 3.14 -34.24 -29.56
C GLY A 165 4.25 -34.59 -30.54
N GLU A 166 3.90 -35.20 -31.67
CA GLU A 166 4.82 -35.47 -32.78
C GLU A 166 5.38 -34.15 -33.35
N GLY A 167 6.69 -33.94 -33.22
CA GLY A 167 7.39 -32.86 -33.92
C GLY A 167 8.70 -32.42 -33.29
N GLY A 168 9.81 -33.08 -33.67
CA GLY A 168 11.14 -32.45 -33.65
C GLY A 168 12.19 -33.12 -32.75
N GLU A 169 12.95 -34.03 -33.34
CA GLU A 169 14.29 -34.40 -32.88
C GLU A 169 15.17 -33.14 -32.67
N ASN A 170 16.07 -33.20 -31.67
CA ASN A 170 17.14 -32.26 -31.34
C ASN A 170 16.78 -30.97 -30.57
N THR A 171 16.60 -31.07 -29.24
CA THR A 171 17.14 -30.04 -28.34
C THR A 171 18.60 -30.40 -28.02
N PRO A 172 19.61 -29.69 -28.57
CA PRO A 172 21.01 -30.07 -28.39
C PRO A 172 21.47 -29.79 -26.95
N ARG A 173 22.29 -30.69 -26.38
CA ARG A 173 23.04 -30.51 -25.10
C ARG A 173 23.71 -29.13 -24.94
N LYS A 174 23.98 -28.42 -26.04
CA LYS A 174 24.49 -27.04 -26.07
C LYS A 174 23.53 -26.01 -25.45
N ASN A 175 22.21 -26.22 -25.53
CA ASN A 175 21.25 -25.24 -24.99
C ASN A 175 21.20 -25.27 -23.46
N ILE A 176 21.36 -26.42 -22.81
CA ILE A 176 21.33 -26.54 -21.34
C ILE A 176 22.54 -25.84 -20.70
N LYS A 177 23.74 -26.03 -21.26
CA LYS A 177 24.95 -25.35 -20.78
C LYS A 177 24.87 -23.83 -20.90
N ASN A 178 24.23 -23.31 -21.95
CA ASN A 178 24.01 -21.87 -22.11
C ASN A 178 22.97 -21.32 -21.11
N THR A 179 21.98 -22.14 -20.71
CA THR A 179 20.96 -21.74 -19.72
C THR A 179 21.51 -21.70 -18.29
N ILE A 180 22.54 -22.51 -17.99
CA ILE A 180 23.15 -22.62 -16.64
C ILE A 180 24.27 -21.59 -16.41
N GLN A 181 24.74 -20.89 -17.46
CA GLN A 181 25.77 -19.86 -17.32
C GLN A 181 25.18 -18.58 -16.73
N GLY A 182 25.52 -18.31 -15.46
CA GLY A 182 25.27 -17.05 -14.77
C GLY A 182 26.11 -15.89 -15.31
N SER A 183 26.15 -14.76 -14.58
CA SER A 183 26.89 -13.58 -15.03
C SER A 183 28.41 -13.77 -14.88
N PRO A 184 29.20 -13.71 -15.98
CA PRO A 184 30.64 -13.97 -15.92
C PRO A 184 31.43 -12.90 -15.14
N MET A 185 30.85 -11.72 -14.91
CA MET A 185 31.51 -10.61 -14.19
C MET A 185 31.72 -10.88 -12.69
N TYR A 186 30.95 -11.81 -12.12
CA TYR A 186 31.01 -12.17 -10.70
C TYR A 186 31.50 -13.61 -10.48
N CYS A 187 31.80 -14.34 -11.55
CA CYS A 187 32.30 -15.70 -11.47
C CYS A 187 33.75 -15.74 -10.98
N ALA A 188 34.05 -16.69 -10.10
CA ALA A 188 35.40 -16.89 -9.58
C ALA A 188 36.34 -17.48 -10.65
N PRO A 189 37.66 -17.22 -10.58
CA PRO A 189 38.65 -17.71 -11.55
C PRO A 189 38.58 -19.22 -11.80
N GLU A 190 38.43 -20.01 -10.74
CA GLU A 190 38.33 -21.47 -10.83
C GLU A 190 37.07 -21.95 -11.57
N VAL A 191 35.95 -21.21 -11.46
CA VAL A 191 34.69 -21.53 -12.14
C VAL A 191 34.77 -21.17 -13.62
N VAL A 192 35.39 -20.03 -13.94
CA VAL A 192 35.62 -19.60 -15.34
C VAL A 192 36.56 -20.57 -16.08
N GLN A 193 37.47 -21.23 -15.35
CA GLN A 193 38.34 -22.29 -15.88
C GLN A 193 37.63 -23.65 -16.05
N GLY A 194 36.34 -23.74 -15.72
CA GLY A 194 35.54 -24.96 -15.84
C GLY A 194 35.52 -25.82 -14.57
N GLY A 195 36.00 -25.31 -13.43
CA GLY A 195 35.80 -25.93 -12.13
C GLY A 195 34.35 -25.78 -11.64
N GLU A 196 33.99 -26.56 -10.63
CA GLU A 196 32.66 -26.50 -10.02
C GLU A 196 32.53 -25.30 -9.07
N SER A 197 31.35 -24.67 -9.02
CA SER A 197 31.03 -23.68 -8.00
C SER A 197 31.01 -24.30 -6.61
N SER A 198 31.56 -23.56 -5.65
CA SER A 198 31.76 -23.91 -4.25
C SER A 198 31.43 -22.72 -3.32
N ILE A 199 31.42 -22.94 -2.01
CA ILE A 199 31.31 -21.88 -1.00
C ILE A 199 32.35 -20.78 -1.23
N THR A 200 33.60 -21.13 -1.51
CA THR A 200 34.67 -20.14 -1.74
C THR A 200 34.44 -19.34 -3.01
N SER A 201 33.80 -19.90 -4.04
CA SER A 201 33.43 -19.17 -5.25
C SER A 201 32.31 -18.14 -5.01
N ASP A 202 31.37 -18.42 -4.12
CA ASP A 202 30.33 -17.46 -3.72
C ASP A 202 30.93 -16.30 -2.88
N LEU A 203 31.94 -16.58 -2.05
CA LEU A 203 32.68 -15.54 -1.32
C LEU A 203 33.46 -14.60 -2.27
N TRP A 204 33.96 -15.10 -3.40
CA TRP A 204 34.51 -14.24 -4.46
C TRP A 204 33.43 -13.34 -5.05
N GLY A 205 32.26 -13.90 -5.39
CA GLY A 205 31.12 -13.13 -5.89
C GLY A 205 30.69 -12.02 -4.93
N LEU A 206 30.67 -12.31 -3.62
CA LEU A 206 30.45 -11.31 -2.57
C LEU A 206 31.51 -10.20 -2.63
N GLY A 207 32.80 -10.55 -2.75
CA GLY A 207 33.89 -9.58 -2.92
C GLY A 207 33.68 -8.65 -4.13
N CYS A 208 33.24 -9.19 -5.27
CA CYS A 208 32.94 -8.39 -6.46
C CYS A 208 31.80 -7.39 -6.21
N ILE A 209 30.75 -7.80 -5.50
CA ILE A 209 29.61 -6.94 -5.17
C ILE A 209 30.00 -5.86 -4.17
N LEU A 210 30.82 -6.18 -3.16
CA LEU A 210 31.35 -5.19 -2.22
C LEU A 210 32.20 -4.14 -2.95
N TYR A 211 33.06 -4.57 -3.86
CA TYR A 211 33.86 -3.69 -4.70
C TYR A 211 32.97 -2.78 -5.56
N GLU A 212 31.94 -3.35 -6.20
CA GLU A 212 31.03 -2.60 -7.06
C GLU A 212 30.16 -1.62 -6.28
N MET A 213 29.65 -1.99 -5.11
CA MET A 213 28.93 -1.06 -4.24
C MET A 213 29.77 0.17 -3.90
N PHE A 214 31.06 -0.02 -3.61
CA PHE A 214 31.94 1.09 -3.27
C PHE A 214 32.41 1.91 -4.49
N THR A 215 32.64 1.28 -5.65
CA THR A 215 33.25 1.95 -6.82
C THR A 215 32.28 2.31 -7.94
N GLY A 216 31.07 1.73 -7.91
CA GLY A 216 30.06 1.86 -8.95
C GLY A 216 30.16 0.90 -10.12
N LYS A 217 31.22 0.08 -10.17
CA LYS A 217 31.49 -0.84 -11.27
C LYS A 217 32.12 -2.13 -10.75
N PRO A 218 31.87 -3.28 -11.37
CA PRO A 218 32.53 -4.51 -10.96
C PRO A 218 34.06 -4.41 -11.14
N PRO A 219 34.84 -5.18 -10.36
CA PRO A 219 36.31 -5.09 -10.39
C PRO A 219 36.90 -5.45 -11.75
N PHE A 220 36.26 -6.36 -12.49
CA PHE A 220 36.66 -6.78 -13.82
C PHE A 220 35.49 -6.57 -14.78
N PHE A 221 35.69 -5.78 -15.83
CA PHE A 221 34.65 -5.44 -16.80
C PHE A 221 35.25 -5.13 -18.19
N THR A 222 34.67 -5.73 -19.22
CA THR A 222 34.97 -5.44 -20.63
C THR A 222 33.84 -5.96 -21.52
N ASP A 223 33.71 -5.41 -22.72
CA ASP A 223 32.66 -5.77 -23.69
C ASP A 223 32.91 -7.15 -24.34
N SER A 224 34.14 -7.67 -24.26
CA SER A 224 34.56 -8.94 -24.87
C SER A 224 34.65 -10.04 -23.83
N PHE A 225 33.87 -11.11 -24.00
CA PHE A 225 33.85 -12.25 -23.08
C PHE A 225 35.24 -12.89 -22.89
N THR A 226 36.00 -13.06 -23.97
CA THR A 226 37.35 -13.61 -23.92
C THR A 226 38.30 -12.72 -23.12
N ASP A 227 38.19 -11.41 -23.29
CA ASP A 227 39.03 -10.46 -22.56
C ASP A 227 38.62 -10.41 -21.08
N LEU A 228 37.34 -10.52 -20.76
CA LEU A 228 36.85 -10.58 -19.37
C LEU A 228 37.44 -11.77 -18.63
N ILE A 229 37.48 -12.93 -19.28
CA ILE A 229 38.15 -14.12 -18.73
C ILE A 229 39.63 -13.83 -18.47
N GLN A 230 40.34 -13.19 -19.41
CA GLN A 230 41.74 -12.85 -19.22
C GLN A 230 41.95 -11.89 -18.04
N LEU A 231 41.07 -10.90 -17.85
CA LEU A 231 41.11 -10.00 -16.70
C LEU A 231 40.96 -10.77 -15.38
N ILE A 232 39.92 -11.60 -15.28
CA ILE A 232 39.62 -12.39 -14.07
C ILE A 232 40.79 -13.33 -13.73
N LEU A 233 41.39 -13.98 -14.73
CA LEU A 233 42.47 -14.96 -14.51
C LEU A 233 43.82 -14.31 -14.24
N HIS A 234 44.15 -13.20 -14.91
CA HIS A 234 45.55 -12.72 -14.95
C HIS A 234 45.78 -11.30 -14.44
N GLU A 235 44.77 -10.42 -14.46
CA GLU A 235 44.94 -9.04 -13.99
C GLU A 235 44.83 -8.91 -12.48
N ASP A 236 45.70 -8.10 -11.86
CA ASP A 236 45.63 -7.83 -10.43
C ASP A 236 44.39 -6.98 -10.09
N LEU A 237 43.89 -7.11 -8.85
CA LEU A 237 42.74 -6.35 -8.40
C LEU A 237 43.00 -4.84 -8.56
N PRO A 238 42.17 -4.11 -9.33
CA PRO A 238 42.31 -2.66 -9.42
C PRO A 238 42.03 -2.03 -8.05
N SER A 239 42.80 -0.99 -7.69
CA SER A 239 42.56 -0.26 -6.44
C SER A 239 41.16 0.36 -6.44
N PRO A 240 40.32 0.09 -5.42
CA PRO A 240 38.94 0.57 -5.39
C PRO A 240 38.90 2.10 -5.27
N ARG A 241 38.39 2.76 -6.31
CA ARG A 241 38.33 4.23 -6.38
C ARG A 241 36.96 4.72 -6.80
N GLN A 242 36.38 5.59 -5.99
CA GLN A 242 35.17 6.34 -6.32
C GLN A 242 35.48 7.39 -7.40
N LYS A 243 34.55 7.56 -8.35
CA LYS A 243 34.62 8.61 -9.38
C LYS A 243 33.82 9.82 -8.90
N GLY A 244 34.48 10.98 -8.79
CA GLY A 244 33.79 12.24 -8.53
C GLY A 244 34.59 13.22 -7.67
N PRO A 245 34.09 14.47 -7.54
CA PRO A 245 34.71 15.52 -6.73
C PRO A 245 34.74 15.24 -5.21
N THR A 246 34.02 14.22 -4.74
CA THR A 246 33.94 13.75 -3.33
C THR A 246 34.55 12.37 -3.11
N ALA A 247 35.45 11.92 -3.98
CA ALA A 247 36.04 10.59 -3.92
C ALA A 247 36.73 10.33 -2.55
N SER A 248 36.08 9.52 -1.72
CA SER A 248 36.67 9.02 -0.49
C SER A 248 37.64 7.88 -0.83
N LYS A 249 38.80 7.85 -0.16
CA LYS A 249 39.70 6.70 -0.27
C LYS A 249 39.12 5.58 0.59
N PRO A 250 39.16 4.32 0.11
CA PRO A 250 38.77 3.18 0.92
C PRO A 250 39.66 3.12 2.18
N THR A 251 39.10 2.68 3.30
CA THR A 251 39.92 2.39 4.48
C THR A 251 40.79 1.17 4.23
N PHE A 252 41.91 1.08 4.97
CA PHE A 252 42.77 -0.09 4.94
C PHE A 252 42.01 -1.39 5.29
N GLU A 253 41.03 -1.31 6.18
CA GLU A 253 40.19 -2.44 6.56
C GLU A 253 39.33 -2.91 5.38
N PHE A 254 38.76 -1.98 4.60
CA PHE A 254 37.98 -2.34 3.43
C PHE A 254 38.85 -2.89 2.29
N GLU A 255 40.02 -2.28 2.02
CA GLU A 255 40.97 -2.82 1.05
C GLU A 255 41.46 -4.22 1.44
N SER A 256 41.83 -4.43 2.72
CA SER A 256 42.23 -5.75 3.24
C SER A 256 41.13 -6.80 3.12
N LEU A 257 39.86 -6.42 3.31
CA LEU A 257 38.72 -7.33 3.14
C LEU A 257 38.57 -7.77 1.67
N LEU A 258 38.65 -6.82 0.75
CA LEU A 258 38.57 -7.09 -0.69
C LEU A 258 39.75 -7.92 -1.17
N ASP A 259 40.98 -7.61 -0.72
CA ASP A 259 42.18 -8.40 -1.00
C ASP A 259 42.05 -9.84 -0.52
N GLY A 260 41.33 -10.06 0.59
CA GLY A 260 41.04 -11.40 1.13
C GLY A 260 40.00 -12.17 0.32
N LEU A 261 38.89 -11.53 -0.07
CA LEU A 261 37.78 -12.15 -0.80
C LEU A 261 38.09 -12.35 -2.29
N LEU A 262 38.89 -11.47 -2.89
CA LEU A 262 39.25 -11.49 -4.31
C LEU A 262 40.62 -12.12 -4.56
N GLN A 263 41.02 -13.07 -3.73
CA GLN A 263 42.16 -13.96 -4.01
C GLN A 263 41.81 -14.95 -5.12
N LYS A 264 42.68 -15.02 -6.13
CA LYS A 264 42.49 -15.92 -7.29
C LYS A 264 42.64 -17.39 -6.95
N ASP A 265 43.53 -17.71 -6.02
CA ASP A 265 43.66 -19.07 -5.48
C ASP A 265 42.59 -19.29 -4.41
N PRO A 266 41.61 -20.20 -4.62
CA PRO A 266 40.52 -20.40 -3.68
C PRO A 266 41.00 -20.89 -2.30
N ASN A 267 42.17 -21.52 -2.21
CA ASN A 267 42.73 -21.98 -0.92
C ASN A 267 43.34 -20.85 -0.09
N LYS A 268 43.67 -19.71 -0.73
CA LYS A 268 44.19 -18.51 -0.08
C LYS A 268 43.11 -17.47 0.19
N ARG A 269 41.92 -17.67 -0.39
CA ARG A 269 40.74 -16.81 -0.22
C ARG A 269 40.22 -16.92 1.20
N LEU A 270 39.70 -15.81 1.70
CA LEU A 270 39.11 -15.73 3.04
C LEU A 270 38.04 -16.82 3.22
N ASN A 271 38.16 -17.62 4.28
CA ASN A 271 37.10 -18.55 4.68
C ASN A 271 36.08 -17.88 5.61
N TRP A 272 35.01 -18.59 5.98
CA TRP A 272 33.93 -18.04 6.82
C TRP A 272 34.42 -17.53 8.18
N ASP A 273 35.29 -18.27 8.87
CA ASP A 273 35.79 -17.89 10.19
C ASP A 273 36.63 -16.61 10.13
N GLN A 274 37.51 -16.54 9.12
CA GLN A 274 38.34 -15.35 8.85
C GLN A 274 37.50 -14.15 8.42
N LEU A 275 36.46 -14.39 7.60
CA LEU A 275 35.54 -13.34 7.15
C LEU A 275 34.78 -12.74 8.33
N LEU A 276 34.18 -13.54 9.21
CA LEU A 276 33.40 -13.06 10.34
C LEU A 276 34.26 -12.34 11.39
N ALA A 277 35.51 -12.75 11.56
CA ALA A 277 36.47 -12.12 12.45
C ALA A 277 37.14 -10.85 11.87
N HIS A 278 36.84 -10.47 10.63
CA HIS A 278 37.53 -9.37 9.95
C HIS A 278 37.24 -8.00 10.63
N PRO A 279 38.26 -7.14 10.84
CA PRO A 279 38.10 -5.87 11.58
C PRO A 279 37.12 -4.88 10.93
N PHE A 280 36.90 -4.99 9.61
CA PHE A 280 35.93 -4.16 8.87
C PHE A 280 34.53 -4.14 9.50
N TRP A 281 34.12 -5.23 10.17
CA TRP A 281 32.77 -5.37 10.76
C TRP A 281 32.60 -4.65 12.10
N ARG A 282 33.68 -4.13 12.71
CA ARG A 282 33.64 -3.43 14.02
C ARG A 282 32.89 -4.20 15.12
N GLY A 283 33.04 -5.53 15.15
CA GLY A 283 32.42 -6.40 16.16
C GLY A 283 30.97 -6.81 15.89
N ALA A 284 30.39 -6.52 14.71
CA ALA A 284 29.00 -6.84 14.40
C ALA A 284 28.63 -8.35 14.47
N PHE A 285 29.62 -9.24 14.51
CA PHE A 285 29.45 -10.70 14.58
C PHE A 285 30.02 -11.32 15.87
N SER A 286 30.42 -10.49 16.84
CA SER A 286 31.09 -10.92 18.07
C SER A 286 30.14 -10.86 19.27
N GLU A 287 29.19 -11.79 19.35
CA GLU A 287 28.56 -12.35 20.57
C GLU A 287 27.29 -13.13 20.20
N GLU A 288 27.39 -14.46 20.19
CA GLU A 288 26.31 -15.44 20.42
C GLU A 288 26.97 -16.82 20.59
N GLN A 289 27.70 -16.97 21.70
CA GLN A 289 28.07 -18.28 22.28
C GLN A 289 27.52 -18.31 23.70
N THR A 290 26.21 -18.42 23.81
CA THR A 290 25.54 -18.96 24.99
C THR A 290 24.71 -20.15 24.53
N THR A 291 25.31 -21.33 24.70
CA THR A 291 24.71 -22.65 24.86
C THR A 291 23.19 -22.74 24.74
N ASP A 292 22.72 -23.43 23.70
CA ASP A 292 21.43 -24.11 23.73
C ASP A 292 21.65 -25.54 23.19
N GLU A 293 21.97 -26.44 24.12
CA GLU A 293 21.80 -27.88 23.93
C GLU A 293 20.45 -28.27 24.54
N THR A 294 19.68 -29.03 23.75
CA THR A 294 18.48 -29.81 24.12
C THR A 294 17.21 -29.05 24.48
N LEU A 295 16.16 -29.19 23.65
CA LEU A 295 14.96 -29.99 23.96
C LEU A 295 13.96 -29.95 22.78
N GLU A 296 13.62 -31.14 22.30
CA GLU A 296 12.47 -31.43 21.45
C GLU A 296 11.15 -31.22 22.23
N ASP A 297 10.09 -30.92 21.47
CA ASP A 297 8.66 -31.12 21.73
C ASP A 297 8.00 -30.58 23.01
N SER A 298 7.05 -29.65 22.82
CA SER A 298 5.66 -29.84 23.29
C SER A 298 4.71 -28.76 22.78
N SER A 299 3.59 -29.23 22.23
CA SER A 299 2.35 -28.52 21.95
C SER A 299 1.60 -28.16 23.23
N GLY A 300 0.71 -27.17 23.16
CA GLY A 300 -0.31 -26.93 24.20
C GLY A 300 -1.00 -25.57 24.10
N ILE A 301 -2.25 -25.60 23.64
CA ILE A 301 -3.19 -24.48 23.48
C ILE A 301 -3.86 -24.15 24.84
N GLU A 302 -4.51 -22.98 24.88
CA GLU A 302 -5.65 -22.55 25.73
C GLU A 302 -5.30 -21.55 26.84
N GLN A 303 -6.08 -20.51 27.16
CA GLN A 303 -7.32 -19.92 26.65
C GLN A 303 -7.46 -18.54 27.35
N SER A 304 -8.21 -17.65 26.71
CA SER A 304 -9.13 -16.62 27.23
C SER A 304 -9.02 -15.98 28.64
N GLU A 305 -9.42 -14.70 28.65
CA GLU A 305 -10.19 -13.98 29.68
C GLU A 305 -9.49 -13.10 30.75
N VAL A 306 -9.88 -11.81 30.67
CA VAL A 306 -10.35 -10.95 31.75
C VAL A 306 -9.33 -10.54 32.83
N CYS A 307 -8.97 -9.25 32.80
CA CYS A 307 -8.48 -8.54 33.98
C CYS A 307 -9.63 -8.28 34.96
N PRO A 308 -9.47 -8.69 36.23
CA PRO A 308 -9.78 -7.77 37.32
C PRO A 308 -8.76 -7.79 38.48
N LEU A 309 -8.45 -6.57 38.92
CA LEU A 309 -8.10 -6.08 40.26
C LEU A 309 -7.93 -7.04 41.47
N ILE A 310 -6.83 -6.77 42.21
CA ILE A 310 -6.71 -6.60 43.69
C ILE A 310 -6.36 -7.80 44.60
N GLN A 311 -5.17 -7.67 45.24
CA GLN A 311 -4.70 -8.10 46.59
C GLN A 311 -4.61 -9.61 46.91
N VAL A 312 -3.77 -10.15 47.81
CA VAL A 312 -3.37 -9.78 49.20
C VAL A 312 -2.07 -10.54 49.62
N LEU A 313 -1.27 -9.89 50.49
CA LEU A 313 -0.29 -10.28 51.56
C LEU A 313 -0.04 -11.75 52.01
N PRO A 314 1.05 -12.05 52.77
CA PRO A 314 1.14 -11.90 54.27
C PRO A 314 2.42 -11.15 54.76
N SER A 315 2.39 -10.13 55.64
CA SER A 315 2.30 -10.09 57.14
C SER A 315 3.53 -10.75 57.84
N ASP A 316 4.28 -10.16 58.80
CA ASP A 316 3.97 -9.39 60.04
C ASP A 316 5.30 -9.14 60.85
N PRO A 317 5.37 -8.58 62.08
CA PRO A 317 4.53 -7.58 62.80
C PRO A 317 5.34 -6.52 63.66
N ALA A 318 4.56 -5.67 64.38
CA ALA A 318 4.82 -4.97 65.67
C ALA A 318 4.91 -3.42 65.60
N THR A 319 3.80 -2.67 65.82
CA THR A 319 3.28 -2.08 67.09
C THR A 319 4.21 -0.99 67.69
N VAL A 320 3.79 0.26 68.00
CA VAL A 320 2.84 0.71 69.04
C VAL A 320 2.60 2.25 68.90
N THR A 321 1.34 2.67 69.16
CA THR A 321 0.70 3.94 69.62
C THR A 321 1.59 5.13 70.08
N SER A 322 1.20 6.41 70.22
CA SER A 322 0.01 7.30 70.14
C SER A 322 0.59 8.73 70.41
N GLU A 323 0.08 9.86 69.93
CA GLU A 323 -1.06 10.66 70.45
C GLU A 323 -1.11 11.96 69.60
N GLY A 324 -2.31 12.49 69.34
CA GLY A 324 -2.50 13.90 68.92
C GLY A 324 -2.46 14.85 70.14
N PRO A 325 -3.04 16.06 70.09
CA PRO A 325 -3.79 16.71 69.02
C PRO A 325 -3.38 18.18 68.76
N GLY A 326 -4.05 18.82 67.80
CA GLY A 326 -4.43 20.23 67.97
C GLY A 326 -3.92 21.21 66.91
N GLU A 327 -4.90 21.68 66.12
CA GLU A 327 -4.98 23.02 65.51
C GLU A 327 -3.97 23.29 64.36
N GLY A 328 -4.37 23.76 63.20
CA GLY A 328 -5.53 24.52 62.82
C GLY A 328 -5.08 25.44 61.70
N GLU A 329 -5.55 25.11 60.50
CA GLU A 329 -5.79 26.00 59.37
C GLU A 329 -4.62 26.74 58.69
N GLU A 330 -4.38 26.24 57.48
CA GLU A 330 -4.32 26.99 56.22
C GLU A 330 -3.11 27.88 55.91
N GLY A 331 -2.40 27.48 54.84
CA GLY A 331 -1.73 28.40 53.93
C GLY A 331 -0.24 28.18 53.69
N VAL A 332 0.20 26.94 53.43
CA VAL A 332 1.57 26.65 52.98
C VAL A 332 1.83 27.29 51.61
N ALA A 333 2.58 28.39 51.60
CA ALA A 333 3.56 28.76 50.58
C ALA A 333 4.84 27.89 50.76
N PRO A 334 6.01 28.36 50.28
CA PRO A 334 6.70 28.28 48.99
C PRO A 334 7.63 27.03 48.93
N THR A 335 8.59 26.86 48.01
CA THR A 335 10.05 26.94 48.28
C THR A 335 10.81 26.54 47.00
N ARG A 336 11.65 27.35 46.33
CA ARG A 336 13.10 27.58 46.59
C ARG A 336 13.60 26.89 47.87
N ASP A 337 14.59 26.01 47.87
CA ASP A 337 15.93 26.34 47.44
C ASP A 337 16.85 25.11 47.42
N SER A 338 18.00 25.36 46.80
CA SER A 338 19.28 24.69 46.85
C SER A 338 19.76 24.07 48.19
N SER A 339 20.76 23.19 48.03
CA SER A 339 21.81 22.75 48.99
C SER A 339 21.47 21.53 49.86
N GLN A 340 22.37 20.60 50.23
CA GLN A 340 23.71 20.20 49.80
C GLN A 340 24.11 18.97 50.66
N ALA A 341 25.04 18.17 50.13
CA ALA A 341 26.03 17.35 50.85
C ALA A 341 25.52 16.07 51.56
N LEU A 342 26.18 14.90 51.47
CA LEU A 342 27.57 14.51 51.71
C LEU A 342 27.77 13.10 51.06
N SER A 343 28.92 12.56 50.64
CA SER A 343 30.34 12.95 50.65
C SER A 343 31.22 11.81 50.06
N LYS A 344 32.51 12.14 49.80
CA LYS A 344 33.74 11.29 49.63
C LYS A 344 33.87 10.52 48.31
N SER A 345 34.82 10.75 47.37
CA SER A 345 36.25 11.12 47.30
C SER A 345 37.24 9.95 47.32
N PHE A 346 38.02 9.78 46.24
CA PHE A 346 39.49 9.57 46.21
C PHE A 346 40.06 9.93 44.81
N ARG A 347 41.29 10.48 44.79
CA ARG A 347 42.02 11.14 43.66
C ARG A 347 43.22 10.32 43.15
N LEU A 348 43.77 10.70 41.99
CA LEU A 348 45.19 11.14 41.72
C LEU A 348 45.23 11.72 40.26
N ASP A 349 45.49 13.03 40.02
CA ASP A 349 46.77 13.78 39.77
C ASP A 349 47.47 13.45 38.41
N SER A 350 48.17 14.29 37.63
CA SER A 350 48.42 15.74 37.48
C SER A 350 49.44 15.94 36.30
N VAL A 351 49.17 16.87 35.36
CA VAL A 351 50.03 17.95 34.76
C VAL A 351 51.34 17.68 33.93
N ALA A 352 51.36 18.33 32.74
CA ALA A 352 52.45 19.10 32.04
C ALA A 352 53.36 18.53 30.91
N GLU A 353 53.48 19.39 29.87
CA GLU A 353 54.51 19.58 28.82
C GLU A 353 54.66 18.47 27.76
N ILE A 354 54.55 18.74 26.44
CA ILE A 354 55.48 19.51 25.60
C ILE A 354 54.76 19.99 24.30
N ARG A 355 54.89 21.29 23.96
CA ARG A 355 54.82 21.85 22.58
C ARG A 355 56.21 21.73 21.93
N PRO A 356 56.42 21.61 20.60
CA PRO A 356 56.11 22.69 19.62
C PRO A 356 55.77 22.12 18.20
N LYS A 357 55.52 22.81 17.07
CA LYS A 357 55.71 24.17 16.54
C LYS A 357 55.00 24.20 15.16
N SER A 358 54.46 25.37 14.76
CA SER A 358 54.39 25.96 13.39
C SER A 358 54.04 25.08 12.18
N ALA A 359 53.32 25.47 11.14
CA ALA A 359 52.62 26.66 10.66
C ALA A 359 52.29 26.32 9.19
N LEU A 360 51.20 26.88 8.64
CA LEU A 360 51.04 27.37 7.24
C LEU A 360 49.67 26.97 6.65
N ASP A 361 48.79 27.98 6.62
CA ASP A 361 47.89 28.40 5.54
C ASP A 361 47.24 27.35 4.63
N GLY A 362 45.92 27.45 4.48
CA GLY A 362 45.22 26.97 3.29
C GLY A 362 43.74 26.70 3.50
N GLU A 363 42.93 27.73 3.35
CA GLU A 363 41.47 27.68 3.27
C GLU A 363 40.94 26.79 2.11
N ALA A 364 39.62 26.53 2.18
CA ALA A 364 38.71 26.01 1.16
C ALA A 364 38.46 24.49 1.15
N LEU A 365 37.63 24.03 2.10
CA LEU A 365 36.82 22.81 1.97
C LEU A 365 35.42 23.04 2.57
N GLU A 366 34.65 23.92 1.93
CA GLU A 366 33.19 23.88 1.99
C GLU A 366 32.65 24.00 0.57
N SER A 367 32.45 22.84 -0.05
CA SER A 367 31.36 22.52 -0.98
C SER A 367 31.76 21.27 -1.72
N ILE A 368 30.96 20.21 -1.59
CA ILE A 368 30.46 19.34 -2.66
C ILE A 368 29.77 18.18 -1.91
N PHE A 369 28.48 18.33 -1.70
CA PHE A 369 27.44 17.30 -1.70
C PHE A 369 26.12 18.11 -1.75
N LEU A 370 25.10 17.56 -2.41
CA LEU A 370 23.78 18.15 -2.74
C LEU A 370 23.64 18.66 -4.18
N LEU A 371 23.47 17.73 -5.13
CA LEU A 371 22.60 17.95 -6.30
C LEU A 371 21.77 16.70 -6.60
N SER A 372 20.75 16.44 -5.78
CA SER A 372 19.48 15.88 -6.22
C SER A 372 18.41 16.11 -5.13
N SER A 373 17.33 16.78 -5.52
CA SER A 373 16.05 16.96 -4.81
C SER A 373 16.01 16.74 -3.29
N ARG A 374 16.32 17.80 -2.53
CA ARG A 374 15.67 18.11 -1.25
C ARG A 374 15.67 19.63 -1.04
N ALA A 375 14.54 20.17 -0.59
CA ALA A 375 14.48 21.49 0.02
C ALA A 375 15.00 21.37 1.46
N THR A 376 15.94 22.23 1.83
CA THR A 376 16.36 22.42 3.23
C THR A 376 15.82 23.77 3.72
N PRO A 377 15.03 23.82 4.81
CA PRO A 377 14.70 25.06 5.48
C PRO A 377 15.77 25.35 6.54
N ARG A 378 16.39 26.55 6.52
CA ARG A 378 16.98 27.21 7.70
C ARG A 378 17.56 28.59 7.34
N THR A 379 16.86 29.65 7.72
CA THR A 379 17.33 30.70 8.64
C THR A 379 16.21 31.74 8.83
N SER A 380 15.50 31.62 9.95
CA SER A 380 14.75 32.73 10.55
C SER A 380 15.66 33.42 11.56
N ILE A 381 15.75 34.75 11.47
CA ILE A 381 16.29 35.62 12.52
C ILE A 381 15.10 36.23 13.27
N SER A 382 15.27 36.27 14.59
CA SER A 382 14.41 36.74 15.67
C SER A 382 13.59 38.01 15.42
N SER A 383 12.35 38.01 15.93
CA SER A 383 11.74 39.20 16.54
C SER A 383 11.02 38.83 17.84
N ARG A 384 11.12 39.72 18.83
CA ARG A 384 10.77 39.62 20.27
C ARG A 384 9.30 40.01 20.54
N GLU A 385 8.69 39.30 21.51
CA GLU A 385 7.77 39.70 22.62
C GLU A 385 6.47 40.51 22.30
N THR A 386 5.25 39.92 22.29
CA THR A 386 4.24 39.58 23.37
C THR A 386 3.12 40.65 23.54
N PRO A 387 1.93 40.44 24.20
CA PRO A 387 1.29 39.27 24.86
C PRO A 387 -0.24 39.09 24.47
N PRO A 388 -1.16 38.47 25.28
CA PRO A 388 -1.67 37.11 25.06
C PRO A 388 -3.21 37.00 24.89
N LYS A 389 -3.73 35.88 24.37
CA LYS A 389 -5.09 35.42 24.68
C LYS A 389 -5.26 33.89 24.56
N GLU A 390 -5.47 33.31 25.74
CA GLU A 390 -6.31 32.16 26.11
C GLU A 390 -6.06 30.76 25.51
N LEU A 391 -5.75 29.85 26.45
CA LEU A 391 -5.70 28.39 26.34
C LEU A 391 -7.05 27.79 25.95
N GLN A 392 -7.05 26.90 24.96
CA GLN A 392 -7.99 25.78 24.85
C GLN A 392 -7.27 24.52 24.29
N THR A 393 -7.22 23.46 25.09
CA THR A 393 -7.19 22.03 24.64
C THR A 393 -8.45 21.74 23.79
N PRO A 394 -8.52 20.80 22.80
CA PRO A 394 -8.40 19.33 22.96
C PRO A 394 -7.94 18.61 21.64
N GLY A 395 -7.84 17.27 21.48
CA GLY A 395 -8.90 16.26 21.39
C GLY A 395 -9.92 16.55 20.27
N ASN A 396 -10.18 15.56 19.39
CA ASN A 396 -11.10 15.53 18.23
C ASN A 396 -10.64 16.20 16.90
N MET A 397 -10.19 15.36 15.95
CA MET A 397 -10.06 15.67 14.51
C MET A 397 -11.43 15.61 13.80
N TYR A 398 -12.41 16.40 14.21
CA TYR A 398 -13.55 16.72 13.37
C TYR A 398 -13.94 18.18 13.62
N VAL A 399 -14.19 18.91 12.52
CA VAL A 399 -14.56 20.33 12.43
C VAL A 399 -13.36 21.30 12.42
N THR A 400 -12.73 21.44 11.25
CA THR A 400 -12.11 22.72 10.84
C THR A 400 -12.99 23.37 9.77
N GLY A 401 -13.34 24.64 10.00
CA GLY A 401 -14.45 25.35 9.35
C GLY A 401 -14.34 25.56 7.83
N LEU A 402 -15.49 25.90 7.24
CA LEU A 402 -15.70 26.27 5.84
C LEU A 402 -14.70 27.34 5.37
N ARG A 403 -13.54 26.94 4.86
CA ARG A 403 -12.87 27.71 3.81
C ARG A 403 -13.46 27.28 2.47
N ASP A 404 -13.81 28.25 1.64
CA ASP A 404 -14.30 28.01 0.27
C ASP A 404 -13.28 27.17 -0.52
N VAL A 405 -13.71 26.05 -1.09
CA VAL A 405 -12.92 25.14 -1.94
C VAL A 405 -12.17 25.93 -3.02
N THR A 406 -12.80 26.98 -3.57
CA THR A 406 -12.24 27.86 -4.60
C THR A 406 -10.98 28.59 -4.13
N SER A 407 -10.97 29.06 -2.87
CA SER A 407 -9.81 29.74 -2.28
C SER A 407 -8.64 28.77 -2.06
N CYS A 408 -8.93 27.58 -1.52
CA CYS A 408 -7.93 26.53 -1.30
C CYS A 408 -7.26 26.10 -2.61
N VAL A 409 -8.01 25.99 -3.72
CA VAL A 409 -7.40 25.61 -5.00
C VAL A 409 -6.43 26.68 -5.49
N LYS A 410 -6.79 27.97 -5.39
CA LYS A 410 -5.92 29.07 -5.84
C LYS A 410 -4.56 29.06 -5.13
N ASP A 411 -4.57 28.80 -3.83
CA ASP A 411 -3.36 28.72 -3.00
C ASP A 411 -2.46 27.52 -3.38
N LEU A 412 -3.04 26.47 -3.96
CA LEU A 412 -2.34 25.24 -4.30
C LEU A 412 -1.82 25.19 -5.75
N VAL A 413 -2.18 26.13 -6.63
CA VAL A 413 -1.79 26.06 -8.07
C VAL A 413 -0.27 26.04 -8.25
N TYR A 414 0.45 26.93 -7.56
CA TYR A 414 1.90 27.09 -7.69
C TYR A 414 2.62 26.54 -6.46
N THR A 415 3.66 25.75 -6.69
CA THR A 415 4.55 25.23 -5.64
C THR A 415 5.94 25.83 -5.76
N GLU A 416 6.75 25.73 -4.70
CA GLU A 416 8.17 26.16 -4.74
C GLU A 416 8.94 25.49 -5.89
N SER A 417 8.59 24.24 -6.22
CA SER A 417 9.22 23.48 -7.31
C SER A 417 8.94 24.04 -8.71
N ASP A 418 7.92 24.88 -8.87
CA ASP A 418 7.61 25.58 -10.13
C ASP A 418 8.36 26.89 -10.25
N LEU A 419 8.76 27.45 -9.11
CA LEU A 419 9.34 28.79 -8.99
C LEU A 419 10.85 28.74 -8.67
N THR A 420 11.47 27.56 -8.72
CA THR A 420 12.93 27.43 -8.58
C THR A 420 13.66 28.26 -9.63
N VAL A 421 14.56 29.12 -9.18
CA VAL A 421 15.43 29.94 -10.02
C VAL A 421 16.80 29.29 -10.12
N THR A 422 17.36 29.24 -11.32
CA THR A 422 18.75 28.79 -11.56
C THR A 422 19.47 29.88 -12.34
N PRO A 423 20.79 30.06 -12.18
CA PRO A 423 21.51 31.13 -12.84
C PRO A 423 21.42 31.02 -14.37
N ILE A 424 21.53 32.16 -15.05
CA ILE A 424 21.69 32.27 -16.50
C ILE A 424 23.18 32.23 -16.84
N ILE A 425 24.01 32.92 -16.05
CA ILE A 425 25.46 32.92 -16.22
C ILE A 425 26.09 31.59 -15.78
N ASP A 426 27.08 31.12 -16.54
CA ASP A 426 27.79 29.87 -16.29
C ASP A 426 26.88 28.64 -16.10
N ASN A 427 25.66 28.67 -16.66
CA ASN A 427 24.71 27.58 -16.56
C ASN A 427 25.11 26.40 -17.49
N PRO A 428 25.52 25.25 -16.94
CA PRO A 428 26.02 24.13 -17.74
C PRO A 428 24.94 23.49 -18.61
N LYS A 429 23.64 23.70 -18.31
CA LYS A 429 22.53 23.19 -19.12
C LYS A 429 22.31 24.01 -20.40
N ILE A 430 22.88 25.21 -20.48
CA ILE A 430 22.85 26.11 -21.63
C ILE A 430 24.18 26.02 -22.39
N MET A 431 25.29 26.25 -21.69
CA MET A 431 26.63 26.25 -22.25
C MET A 431 27.65 25.88 -21.18
N LYS A 432 28.59 24.99 -21.51
CA LYS A 432 29.62 24.54 -20.56
C LYS A 432 30.52 25.72 -20.16
N PRO A 433 30.61 26.06 -18.85
CA PRO A 433 31.41 27.21 -18.43
C PRO A 433 32.90 26.93 -18.59
N THR A 434 33.66 27.96 -18.99
CA THR A 434 35.12 27.87 -19.08
C THR A 434 35.73 27.99 -17.67
N PRO A 435 36.64 27.08 -17.27
CA PRO A 435 37.27 27.14 -15.95
C PRO A 435 38.04 28.44 -15.76
N LEU A 436 37.92 29.04 -14.58
CA LEU A 436 38.64 30.24 -14.21
C LEU A 436 39.96 29.84 -13.54
N ARG A 437 41.06 30.39 -14.05
CA ARG A 437 42.38 30.30 -13.41
C ARG A 437 42.97 31.71 -13.39
N PHE A 438 43.50 32.10 -12.24
CA PHE A 438 44.28 33.31 -12.07
C PHE A 438 45.59 32.95 -11.38
N ASP A 439 46.62 33.74 -11.63
CA ASP A 439 47.93 33.60 -10.99
C ASP A 439 48.05 34.67 -9.90
N SER A 440 48.13 34.23 -8.64
CA SER A 440 48.24 35.11 -7.47
C SER A 440 49.56 35.88 -7.43
N LYS A 441 50.62 35.38 -8.09
CA LYS A 441 51.95 36.02 -8.08
C LYS A 441 52.03 37.24 -8.99
N THR A 442 51.18 37.30 -10.01
CA THR A 442 51.14 38.37 -11.02
C THR A 442 49.95 39.31 -10.83
N LEU A 443 49.27 39.24 -9.67
CA LEU A 443 48.13 40.07 -9.33
C LEU A 443 48.61 41.39 -8.72
N ASN A 444 48.19 42.52 -9.30
CA ASN A 444 48.57 43.87 -8.85
C ASN A 444 47.78 44.35 -7.61
N VAL A 445 46.99 43.48 -7.01
CA VAL A 445 46.18 43.71 -5.81
C VAL A 445 46.37 42.51 -4.85
N PRO A 446 46.17 42.69 -3.54
CA PRO A 446 46.26 41.56 -2.61
C PRO A 446 45.24 40.48 -2.98
N ALA A 447 45.72 39.26 -3.22
CA ALA A 447 44.90 38.09 -3.56
C ALA A 447 44.17 37.56 -2.32
N HIS A 448 43.22 38.34 -1.81
CA HIS A 448 42.40 37.91 -0.68
C HIS A 448 41.43 36.79 -1.12
N PRO A 449 41.35 35.69 -0.38
CA PRO A 449 40.29 34.70 -0.56
C PRO A 449 38.94 35.27 -0.10
N ALA A 450 37.86 34.65 -0.53
CA ALA A 450 36.53 35.23 -0.35
C ALA A 450 36.09 35.35 1.12
N ASP A 451 36.45 34.38 1.97
CA ASP A 451 36.12 34.40 3.40
C ASP A 451 36.81 35.57 4.12
N ARG A 452 38.04 35.88 3.71
CA ARG A 452 38.77 37.06 4.19
C ARG A 452 38.13 38.36 3.71
N LEU A 453 37.63 38.41 2.47
CA LEU A 453 36.96 39.59 1.93
C LEU A 453 35.66 39.93 2.68
N SER A 454 34.91 38.91 3.11
CA SER A 454 33.68 39.08 3.91
C SER A 454 33.96 39.64 5.31
N SER A 455 35.12 39.31 5.89
CA SER A 455 35.52 39.74 7.23
C SER A 455 36.25 41.10 7.28
N LEU A 456 36.59 41.70 6.13
CA LEU A 456 37.21 43.02 6.09
C LEU A 456 36.31 44.10 6.70
N GLY A 457 36.90 44.95 7.54
CA GLY A 457 36.25 46.15 8.06
C GLY A 457 36.08 47.23 6.97
N TRP A 458 35.18 48.19 7.20
CA TRP A 458 34.80 49.20 6.18
C TRP A 458 36.00 49.99 5.62
N LYS A 459 36.97 50.37 6.45
CA LYS A 459 38.18 51.08 6.01
C LYS A 459 39.05 50.23 5.10
N GLU A 460 39.32 48.98 5.48
CA GLU A 460 40.14 48.04 4.70
C GLU A 460 39.45 47.68 3.37
N TRP A 461 38.13 47.49 3.40
CA TRP A 461 37.31 47.27 2.21
C TRP A 461 37.39 48.45 1.23
N SER A 462 37.32 49.69 1.74
CA SER A 462 37.43 50.89 0.89
C SER A 462 38.78 51.00 0.19
N VAL A 463 39.87 50.69 0.90
CA VAL A 463 41.22 50.67 0.35
C VAL A 463 41.37 49.57 -0.70
N PHE A 464 40.90 48.35 -0.41
CA PHE A 464 40.92 47.24 -1.34
C PHE A 464 40.13 47.56 -2.62
N THR A 465 38.94 48.14 -2.49
CA THR A 465 38.09 48.54 -3.63
C THR A 465 38.76 49.64 -4.46
N GLN A 466 39.41 50.61 -3.82
CA GLN A 466 40.15 51.66 -4.52
C GLN A 466 41.36 51.08 -5.28
N GLN A 467 42.08 50.12 -4.70
CA GLN A 467 43.16 49.41 -5.37
C GLN A 467 42.65 48.64 -6.60
N LEU A 468 41.54 47.91 -6.48
CA LEU A 468 40.88 47.23 -7.61
C LEU A 468 40.53 48.20 -8.74
N CYS A 469 39.93 49.34 -8.42
CA CYS A 469 39.55 50.35 -9.41
C CYS A 469 40.79 50.92 -10.12
N SER A 470 41.82 51.31 -9.36
CA SER A 470 43.07 51.86 -9.91
C SER A 470 43.80 50.88 -10.84
N ALA A 471 43.78 49.58 -10.52
CA ALA A 471 44.41 48.55 -11.33
C ALA A 471 43.67 48.32 -12.67
N LEU A 472 42.34 48.45 -12.67
CA LEU A 472 41.50 48.34 -13.87
C LEU A 472 41.59 49.57 -14.80
N GLU A 473 41.84 50.76 -14.26
CA GLU A 473 41.99 52.02 -15.01
C GLU A 473 43.33 52.18 -15.74
N SER A 474 44.33 51.34 -15.42
CA SER A 474 45.67 51.43 -16.02
C SER A 474 45.63 51.35 -17.56
N SER A 475 46.35 52.26 -18.23
CA SER A 475 46.27 52.47 -19.69
C SER A 475 46.86 51.31 -20.51
N GLU A 476 46.12 50.85 -21.52
CA GLU A 476 46.42 49.69 -22.37
C GLU A 476 47.53 49.94 -23.43
N ARG A 477 48.64 50.59 -23.05
CA ARG A 477 49.71 50.92 -24.01
C ARG A 477 50.72 49.79 -24.25
N SER A 478 50.64 48.67 -23.54
CA SER A 478 51.55 47.51 -23.70
C SER A 478 50.83 46.17 -23.55
N GLY A 479 51.31 45.12 -24.24
CA GLY A 479 50.74 43.77 -24.17
C GLY A 479 50.82 43.12 -22.78
N GLY A 480 51.72 43.60 -21.91
CA GLY A 480 51.80 43.18 -20.50
C GLY A 480 50.64 43.72 -19.64
N ALA A 481 50.19 44.95 -19.91
CA ALA A 481 49.06 45.56 -19.18
C ALA A 481 47.75 44.80 -19.43
N VAL A 482 47.52 44.35 -20.67
CA VAL A 482 46.33 43.55 -21.03
C VAL A 482 46.31 42.20 -20.29
N ARG A 483 47.46 41.52 -20.17
CA ARG A 483 47.56 40.25 -19.42
C ARG A 483 47.30 40.43 -17.93
N ALA A 484 47.87 41.48 -17.33
CA ALA A 484 47.63 41.80 -15.92
C ALA A 484 46.15 42.10 -15.64
N LYS A 485 45.48 42.84 -16.54
CA LYS A 485 44.05 43.14 -16.47
C LYS A 485 43.17 41.90 -16.63
N LEU A 486 43.53 40.99 -17.54
CA LEU A 486 42.85 39.69 -17.67
C LEU A 486 43.01 38.83 -16.41
N ASN A 487 44.20 38.79 -15.82
CA ASN A 487 44.46 38.07 -14.59
C ASN A 487 43.63 38.64 -13.41
N LEU A 488 43.55 39.97 -13.33
CA LEU A 488 42.70 40.68 -12.36
C LEU A 488 41.22 40.38 -12.54
N LEU A 489 40.72 40.37 -13.78
CA LEU A 489 39.32 40.03 -14.06
C LEU A 489 39.01 38.55 -13.77
N CYS A 490 39.97 37.64 -13.98
CA CYS A 490 39.82 36.24 -13.56
C CYS A 490 39.71 36.13 -12.03
N TYR A 491 40.53 36.87 -11.27
CA TYR A 491 40.43 36.95 -9.81
C TYR A 491 39.07 37.53 -9.38
N LEU A 492 38.61 38.62 -9.99
CA LEU A 492 37.29 39.20 -9.71
C LEU A 492 36.16 38.21 -9.97
N CYS A 493 36.22 37.43 -11.06
CA CYS A 493 35.22 36.39 -11.32
C CYS A 493 35.23 35.29 -10.24
N THR A 494 36.39 34.93 -9.70
CA THR A 494 36.46 33.93 -8.60
C THR A 494 35.86 34.45 -7.30
N VAL A 495 36.12 35.71 -6.95
CA VAL A 495 35.58 36.33 -5.74
C VAL A 495 34.08 36.62 -5.86
N ALA A 496 33.61 37.00 -7.06
CA ALA A 496 32.21 37.29 -7.34
C ALA A 496 31.27 36.07 -7.18
N ALA A 497 31.81 34.85 -7.07
CA ALA A 497 31.03 33.65 -6.77
C ALA A 497 30.50 33.63 -5.31
N HIS A 498 31.07 34.44 -4.41
CA HIS A 498 30.66 34.49 -3.01
C HIS A 498 29.69 35.64 -2.74
N LYS A 499 28.58 35.35 -2.05
CA LYS A 499 27.44 36.27 -1.86
C LYS A 499 27.81 37.60 -1.21
N ASP A 500 28.58 37.58 -0.11
CA ASP A 500 28.94 38.79 0.63
C ASP A 500 29.89 39.69 -0.17
N ALA A 501 30.90 39.08 -0.79
CA ALA A 501 31.85 39.80 -1.65
C ALA A 501 31.14 40.39 -2.87
N ALA A 502 30.28 39.62 -3.54
CA ALA A 502 29.48 40.10 -4.67
C ALA A 502 28.59 41.29 -4.28
N THR A 503 27.87 41.17 -3.16
CA THR A 503 26.98 42.22 -2.62
C THR A 503 27.75 43.49 -2.30
N ARG A 504 28.94 43.40 -1.69
CA ARG A 504 29.74 44.60 -1.39
C ARG A 504 30.39 45.20 -2.65
N LEU A 505 30.81 44.38 -3.61
CA LEU A 505 31.49 44.83 -4.84
C LEU A 505 30.52 45.47 -5.84
N ILE A 506 29.31 44.93 -6.01
CA ILE A 506 28.31 45.49 -6.94
C ILE A 506 27.80 46.86 -6.48
N ASN A 507 27.70 47.06 -5.16
CA ASN A 507 27.31 48.32 -4.51
C ASN A 507 28.50 49.29 -4.31
N SER A 508 29.57 49.13 -5.09
CA SER A 508 30.81 49.90 -4.98
C SER A 508 31.11 50.64 -6.29
N PRO A 509 32.08 51.58 -6.33
CA PRO A 509 32.46 52.27 -7.57
C PRO A 509 33.03 51.35 -8.66
N LEU A 510 33.24 50.07 -8.36
CA LEU A 510 33.69 49.06 -9.33
C LEU A 510 32.67 48.83 -10.46
N LEU A 511 31.36 48.83 -10.20
CA LEU A 511 30.35 48.54 -11.22
C LEU A 511 30.30 49.61 -12.34
N PRO A 512 30.26 50.93 -12.04
CA PRO A 512 30.42 51.97 -13.06
C PRO A 512 31.70 51.80 -13.88
N LEU A 513 32.83 51.49 -13.23
CA LEU A 513 34.11 51.33 -13.91
C LEU A 513 34.12 50.10 -14.85
N LEU A 514 33.59 48.95 -14.40
CA LEU A 514 33.43 47.77 -15.26
C LEU A 514 32.52 48.08 -16.46
N THR A 515 31.45 48.85 -16.24
CA THR A 515 30.54 49.30 -17.31
C THR A 515 31.23 50.23 -18.30
N GLN A 516 32.15 51.09 -17.85
CA GLN A 516 32.99 51.90 -18.72
C GLN A 516 33.94 51.03 -19.54
N GLN A 517 34.63 50.07 -18.91
CA GLN A 517 35.56 49.16 -19.59
C GLN A 517 34.88 48.28 -20.64
N LEU A 518 33.61 47.92 -20.43
CA LEU A 518 32.81 47.18 -21.41
C LEU A 518 32.64 47.95 -22.74
N ARG A 519 32.53 49.29 -22.66
CA ARG A 519 32.35 50.19 -23.81
C ARG A 519 33.68 50.59 -24.46
N SER A 520 34.73 50.82 -23.66
CA SER A 520 35.98 51.43 -24.13
C SER A 520 37.10 50.45 -24.49
N ALA A 521 37.07 49.20 -24.00
CA ALA A 521 38.18 48.28 -24.19
C ALA A 521 38.24 47.74 -25.65
N PRO A 522 39.38 47.87 -26.36
CA PRO A 522 39.56 47.30 -27.70
C PRO A 522 39.68 45.77 -27.71
N ASN A 523 40.11 45.16 -26.60
CA ASN A 523 40.34 43.72 -26.51
C ASN A 523 39.05 42.95 -26.16
N LEU A 524 38.65 41.99 -27.01
CA LEU A 524 37.42 41.20 -26.84
C LEU A 524 37.45 40.26 -25.62
N ASP A 525 38.61 39.69 -25.26
CA ASP A 525 38.74 38.82 -24.09
C ASP A 525 38.57 39.62 -22.79
N VAL A 526 39.10 40.85 -22.75
CA VAL A 526 38.88 41.78 -21.63
C VAL A 526 37.39 42.09 -21.52
N ARG A 527 36.72 42.44 -22.63
CA ARG A 527 35.27 42.67 -22.63
C ARG A 527 34.50 41.44 -22.17
N ALA A 528 34.84 40.24 -22.66
CA ALA A 528 34.20 38.99 -22.26
C ALA A 528 34.34 38.71 -20.76
N LYS A 529 35.51 38.96 -20.18
CA LYS A 529 35.74 38.81 -18.74
C LYS A 529 35.04 39.88 -17.90
N VAL A 530 34.97 41.12 -18.38
CA VAL A 530 34.17 42.20 -17.76
C VAL A 530 32.68 41.82 -17.74
N MET A 531 32.14 41.37 -18.88
CA MET A 531 30.75 40.89 -18.97
C MET A 531 30.48 39.76 -17.96
N ARG A 532 31.39 38.78 -17.88
CA ARG A 532 31.28 37.66 -16.94
C ARG A 532 31.34 38.11 -15.48
N ALA A 533 32.27 39.03 -15.15
CA ALA A 533 32.39 39.58 -13.79
C ALA A 533 31.11 40.30 -13.36
N ILE A 534 30.55 41.18 -14.20
CA ILE A 534 29.28 41.88 -13.89
C ILE A 534 28.14 40.88 -13.68
N GLY A 535 28.03 39.85 -14.53
CA GLY A 535 26.99 38.84 -14.39
C GLY A 535 27.11 38.00 -13.12
N LEU A 536 28.33 37.62 -12.72
CA LEU A 536 28.56 36.87 -11.47
C LEU A 536 28.26 37.75 -10.24
N LEU A 537 28.67 39.02 -10.27
CA LEU A 537 28.31 39.99 -9.22
C LEU A 537 26.80 40.11 -9.08
N ALA A 538 26.06 40.20 -10.20
CA ALA A 538 24.61 40.29 -10.18
C ALA A 538 23.93 39.01 -9.67
N SER A 539 24.38 37.84 -10.14
CA SER A 539 23.83 36.51 -9.76
C SER A 539 23.94 36.22 -8.26
N HIS A 540 25.03 36.64 -7.62
CA HIS A 540 25.30 36.37 -6.21
C HIS A 540 24.98 37.54 -5.27
N CYS A 541 24.48 38.67 -5.79
CA CYS A 541 24.11 39.82 -4.98
C CYS A 541 22.85 39.54 -4.14
N VAL A 542 22.95 39.73 -2.82
CA VAL A 542 21.85 39.50 -1.86
C VAL A 542 21.00 40.75 -1.67
N GLU A 543 21.63 41.92 -1.62
CA GLU A 543 21.00 43.22 -1.35
C GLU A 543 21.57 44.31 -2.26
N LEU A 544 20.69 45.04 -2.94
CA LEU A 544 21.09 46.12 -3.86
C LEU A 544 20.77 47.49 -3.26
N LYS A 545 21.74 48.40 -3.22
CA LYS A 545 21.52 49.77 -2.73
C LYS A 545 20.88 50.67 -3.78
N ASP A 546 20.13 51.67 -3.33
CA ASP A 546 19.37 52.59 -4.19
C ASP A 546 20.29 53.41 -5.11
N ASP A 547 21.50 53.71 -4.66
CA ASP A 547 22.52 54.46 -5.40
C ASP A 547 23.38 53.60 -6.33
N ALA A 548 23.13 52.28 -6.41
CA ALA A 548 23.90 51.38 -7.26
C ALA A 548 23.64 51.64 -8.75
N ALA A 549 24.73 51.75 -9.54
CA ALA A 549 24.68 52.08 -10.97
C ALA A 549 24.25 50.92 -11.90
N VAL A 550 23.30 50.09 -11.46
CA VAL A 550 22.81 48.90 -12.20
C VAL A 550 22.05 49.31 -13.47
N THR A 551 21.30 50.42 -13.44
CA THR A 551 20.59 50.95 -14.61
C THR A 551 21.53 51.32 -15.75
N GLU A 552 22.69 51.94 -15.46
CA GLU A 552 23.67 52.30 -16.51
C GLU A 552 24.30 51.05 -17.13
N ALA A 553 24.63 50.04 -16.29
CA ALA A 553 25.13 48.76 -16.76
C ALA A 553 24.11 48.09 -17.69
N LEU A 554 22.85 47.99 -17.26
CA LEU A 554 21.76 47.36 -18.01
C LEU A 554 21.49 48.08 -19.35
N HIS A 555 21.52 49.42 -19.36
CA HIS A 555 21.41 50.21 -20.59
C HIS A 555 22.58 49.91 -21.55
N SER A 556 23.81 49.87 -21.03
CA SER A 556 25.01 49.58 -21.83
C SER A 556 24.96 48.19 -22.47
N PHE A 557 24.54 47.17 -21.70
CA PHE A 557 24.33 45.83 -22.25
C PHE A 557 23.24 45.80 -23.33
N THR A 558 22.13 46.50 -23.10
CA THR A 558 21.00 46.55 -24.04
C THR A 558 21.41 47.16 -25.38
N GLU A 559 22.11 48.29 -25.38
CA GLU A 559 22.57 48.93 -26.61
C GLU A 559 23.62 48.08 -27.33
N LEU A 560 24.56 47.46 -26.59
CA LEU A 560 25.55 46.57 -27.20
C LEU A 560 24.93 45.35 -27.89
N VAL A 561 23.89 44.75 -27.30
CA VAL A 561 23.15 43.66 -27.97
C VAL A 561 22.42 44.17 -29.20
N ARG A 562 21.81 45.37 -29.12
CA ARG A 562 21.09 45.98 -30.24
C ARG A 562 22.01 46.29 -31.42
N GLU A 563 23.14 46.94 -31.17
CA GLU A 563 24.14 47.30 -32.19
C GLU A 563 24.73 46.06 -32.87
N ASN A 564 24.89 44.97 -32.12
CA ASN A 564 25.54 43.75 -32.58
C ASN A 564 24.58 42.58 -32.74
N PHE A 565 23.29 42.84 -33.00
CA PHE A 565 22.23 41.82 -32.95
C PHE A 565 22.46 40.63 -33.89
N ARG A 566 23.17 40.84 -35.01
CA ARG A 566 23.51 39.78 -35.98
C ARG A 566 24.65 38.86 -35.50
N ASN A 567 25.39 39.22 -34.45
CA ASN A 567 26.53 38.46 -33.95
C ASN A 567 26.12 37.51 -32.81
N SER A 568 25.87 36.24 -33.14
CA SER A 568 25.42 35.24 -32.16
C SER A 568 26.43 34.99 -31.03
N LYS A 569 27.74 34.96 -31.32
CA LYS A 569 28.77 34.76 -30.29
C LYS A 569 28.78 35.89 -29.27
N LEU A 570 28.58 37.14 -29.72
CA LEU A 570 28.51 38.27 -28.80
C LEU A 570 27.23 38.25 -27.98
N LYS A 571 26.09 37.84 -28.57
CA LYS A 571 24.84 37.63 -27.82
C LYS A 571 25.01 36.59 -26.71
N GLN A 572 25.74 35.49 -26.96
CA GLN A 572 26.01 34.47 -25.95
C GLN A 572 26.79 35.03 -24.72
N CYS A 573 27.59 36.08 -24.89
CA CYS A 573 28.30 36.73 -23.79
C CYS A 573 27.51 37.86 -23.13
N LEU A 574 26.71 38.60 -23.90
CA LEU A 574 25.96 39.78 -23.41
C LEU A 574 24.64 39.43 -22.74
N LEU A 575 23.93 38.38 -23.18
CA LEU A 575 22.62 38.02 -22.65
C LEU A 575 22.66 37.56 -21.18
N PRO A 576 23.60 36.70 -20.74
CA PRO A 576 23.64 36.28 -19.36
C PRO A 576 23.74 37.42 -18.33
N PRO A 577 24.73 38.35 -18.41
CA PRO A 577 24.81 39.45 -17.46
C PRO A 577 23.63 40.43 -17.56
N LEU A 578 23.09 40.69 -18.77
CA LEU A 578 21.87 41.48 -18.93
C LEU A 578 20.70 40.86 -18.16
N GLY A 579 20.55 39.53 -18.26
CA GLY A 579 19.54 38.75 -17.59
C GLY A 579 19.68 38.72 -16.06
N GLU A 580 20.89 38.52 -15.55
CA GLU A 580 21.16 38.50 -14.11
C GLU A 580 20.87 39.87 -13.47
N LEU A 581 21.25 40.97 -14.13
CA LEU A 581 20.94 42.32 -13.67
C LEU A 581 19.43 42.59 -13.66
N LEU A 582 18.72 42.17 -14.70
CA LEU A 582 17.26 42.34 -14.79
C LEU A 582 16.53 41.53 -13.71
N TYR A 583 16.96 40.28 -13.47
CA TYR A 583 16.41 39.46 -12.39
C TYR A 583 16.74 40.02 -11.01
N LEU A 584 17.96 40.52 -10.80
CA LEU A 584 18.36 41.16 -9.54
C LEU A 584 17.44 42.35 -9.24
N ILE A 585 17.23 43.27 -10.19
CA ILE A 585 16.31 44.40 -10.02
C ILE A 585 14.91 43.90 -9.65
N ALA A 586 14.37 42.95 -10.44
CA ALA A 586 13.05 42.40 -10.23
C ALA A 586 12.87 41.76 -8.84
N SER A 587 13.86 41.00 -8.38
CA SER A 587 13.84 40.33 -7.07
C SER A 587 13.98 41.33 -5.91
N GLN A 588 14.77 42.39 -6.06
CA GLN A 588 14.94 43.41 -5.03
C GLN A 588 13.70 44.30 -4.88
N GLU A 589 13.03 44.65 -5.99
CA GLU A 589 11.77 45.39 -5.93
C GLU A 589 10.64 44.57 -5.30
N GLU A 590 10.55 43.26 -5.58
CA GLU A 590 9.60 42.35 -4.93
C GLU A 590 9.82 42.27 -3.42
N LYS A 591 11.07 42.10 -2.97
CA LYS A 591 11.43 42.07 -1.54
C LYS A 591 11.07 43.36 -0.79
N ARG A 592 11.01 44.49 -1.49
CA ARG A 592 10.72 45.82 -0.92
C ARG A 592 9.25 46.22 -1.07
N GLU A 593 8.42 45.37 -1.67
CA GLU A 593 7.01 45.64 -1.96
C GLU A 593 6.79 46.96 -2.74
N SER A 594 7.79 47.41 -3.51
CA SER A 594 7.74 48.66 -4.27
C SER A 594 7.22 48.43 -5.69
N PRO A 595 6.16 49.11 -6.17
CA PRO A 595 5.50 48.81 -7.45
C PRO A 595 6.23 49.36 -8.70
N GLY A 596 7.56 49.32 -8.70
CA GLY A 596 8.43 49.78 -9.78
C GLY A 596 8.92 51.21 -9.59
N GLY A 597 10.21 51.44 -9.83
CA GLY A 597 10.77 52.80 -9.95
C GLY A 597 12.04 53.08 -9.17
N LEU A 598 12.60 52.10 -8.44
CA LEU A 598 13.90 52.26 -7.78
C LEU A 598 15.03 52.21 -8.80
N TRP A 599 14.95 51.30 -9.78
CA TRP A 599 15.92 51.19 -10.86
C TRP A 599 15.22 51.15 -12.21
N ALA A 600 15.52 52.11 -13.08
CA ALA A 600 14.91 52.17 -14.40
C ALA A 600 15.47 51.06 -15.31
N VAL A 601 14.57 50.34 -15.98
CA VAL A 601 14.90 49.34 -17.02
C VAL A 601 14.43 49.88 -18.38
N PRO A 602 15.31 50.04 -19.39
CA PRO A 602 14.92 50.51 -20.70
C PRO A 602 13.93 49.56 -21.39
N ALA A 603 12.84 50.08 -21.96
CA ALA A 603 11.87 49.29 -22.75
C ALA A 603 12.54 48.50 -23.90
N ALA A 604 13.63 49.06 -24.42
CA ALA A 604 14.55 48.45 -25.36
C ALA A 604 15.03 47.04 -24.96
N ALA A 605 15.28 46.81 -23.67
CA ALA A 605 15.80 45.55 -23.15
C ALA A 605 14.81 44.41 -23.41
N TYR A 606 13.53 44.63 -23.06
CA TYR A 606 12.47 43.67 -23.32
C TYR A 606 12.33 43.37 -24.82
N THR A 607 12.34 44.40 -25.67
CA THR A 607 12.22 44.22 -27.13
C THR A 607 13.37 43.38 -27.70
N VAL A 608 14.61 43.62 -27.26
CA VAL A 608 15.78 42.85 -27.70
C VAL A 608 15.68 41.39 -27.23
N LEU A 609 15.30 41.16 -25.98
CA LEU A 609 15.13 39.82 -25.42
C LEU A 609 14.01 39.04 -26.14
N THR A 610 12.87 39.67 -26.43
CA THR A 610 11.80 39.05 -27.21
C THR A 610 12.25 38.71 -28.63
N ARG A 611 13.07 39.55 -29.27
CA ARG A 611 13.63 39.24 -30.59
C ARG A 611 14.59 38.05 -30.56
N CYS A 612 15.30 37.84 -29.45
CA CYS A 612 16.17 36.67 -29.25
C CYS A 612 15.42 35.36 -29.02
N LEU A 613 14.08 35.36 -28.95
CA LEU A 613 13.23 34.15 -28.87
C LEU A 613 12.65 33.73 -30.24
N ARG A 614 12.87 34.54 -31.29
CA ARG A 614 12.27 34.31 -32.62
C ARG A 614 12.89 33.12 -33.33
N GLU A 615 12.11 32.52 -34.22
CA GLU A 615 12.60 31.56 -35.20
C GLU A 615 13.79 32.13 -35.99
N GLY A 616 14.81 31.29 -36.23
CA GLY A 616 16.03 31.65 -36.97
C GLY A 616 17.23 32.04 -36.09
N GLU A 617 17.04 32.22 -34.78
CA GLU A 617 18.14 32.42 -33.84
C GLU A 617 18.83 31.11 -33.43
N GLU A 618 20.09 31.21 -32.99
CA GLU A 618 20.86 30.04 -32.51
C GLU A 618 20.22 29.47 -31.23
N LEU A 619 20.17 28.13 -31.11
CA LEU A 619 19.52 27.45 -29.97
C LEU A 619 20.04 27.89 -28.61
N VAL A 620 21.34 28.16 -28.49
CA VAL A 620 21.97 28.66 -27.24
C VAL A 620 21.45 30.07 -26.89
N VAL A 621 21.29 30.95 -27.89
CA VAL A 621 20.75 32.31 -27.70
C VAL A 621 19.28 32.24 -27.31
N ASN A 622 18.49 31.41 -28.00
CA ASN A 622 17.09 31.13 -27.64
C ASN A 622 16.97 30.62 -26.19
N HIS A 623 17.88 29.73 -25.77
CA HIS A 623 17.87 29.19 -24.42
C HIS A 623 18.22 30.22 -23.36
N MET A 624 19.23 31.06 -23.60
CA MET A 624 19.53 32.19 -22.71
C MET A 624 18.34 33.15 -22.60
N ALA A 625 17.74 33.55 -23.72
CA ALA A 625 16.58 34.45 -23.71
C ALA A 625 15.38 33.83 -22.97
N ALA A 626 15.07 32.55 -23.21
CA ALA A 626 14.01 31.84 -22.50
C ALA A 626 14.30 31.75 -21.00
N LYS A 627 15.56 31.54 -20.62
CA LYS A 627 15.99 31.47 -19.22
C LYS A 627 15.87 32.81 -18.49
N ILE A 628 16.14 33.92 -19.19
CA ILE A 628 15.95 35.27 -18.65
C ILE A 628 14.48 35.51 -18.35
N VAL A 629 13.60 35.19 -19.32
CA VAL A 629 12.14 35.29 -19.13
C VAL A 629 11.69 34.40 -17.96
N GLU A 630 12.18 33.16 -17.89
CA GLU A 630 11.91 32.23 -16.78
C GLU A 630 12.24 32.84 -15.41
N ASN A 631 13.46 33.35 -15.24
CA ASN A 631 13.91 33.88 -13.96
C ASN A 631 13.14 35.15 -13.57
N VAL A 632 13.02 36.14 -14.48
CA VAL A 632 12.35 37.42 -14.17
C VAL A 632 10.87 37.20 -13.85
N CYS A 633 10.16 36.35 -14.60
CA CYS A 633 8.74 36.09 -14.36
C CYS A 633 8.48 35.24 -13.11
N THR A 634 9.52 34.76 -12.40
CA THR A 634 9.35 34.14 -11.08
C THR A 634 8.89 35.16 -10.03
N THR A 635 9.35 36.41 -10.18
CA THR A 635 9.04 37.51 -9.26
C THR A 635 7.65 38.10 -9.52
N VAL A 636 6.98 38.57 -8.47
CA VAL A 636 5.75 39.39 -8.56
C VAL A 636 6.10 40.88 -8.64
N SER A 637 6.93 41.24 -9.63
CA SER A 637 7.37 42.62 -9.88
C SER A 637 6.79 43.19 -11.17
N HIS A 638 6.76 44.52 -11.31
CA HIS A 638 6.33 45.20 -12.53
C HIS A 638 7.19 44.78 -13.75
N HIS A 639 8.44 44.37 -13.54
CA HIS A 639 9.33 43.94 -14.61
C HIS A 639 8.89 42.64 -15.31
N ALA A 640 8.12 41.77 -14.64
CA ALA A 640 7.52 40.60 -15.29
C ALA A 640 6.52 41.01 -16.38
N GLN A 641 5.81 42.13 -16.20
CA GLN A 641 4.84 42.66 -17.16
C GLN A 641 5.47 43.00 -18.53
N GLY A 642 6.75 43.36 -18.54
CA GLY A 642 7.50 43.64 -19.77
C GLY A 642 7.62 42.45 -20.74
N PHE A 643 7.39 41.23 -20.26
CA PHE A 643 7.37 40.00 -21.07
C PHE A 643 5.96 39.48 -21.36
N ILE A 644 4.90 40.10 -20.83
CA ILE A 644 3.52 39.64 -21.08
C ILE A 644 3.02 40.28 -22.37
N THR A 645 3.35 39.66 -23.49
CA THR A 645 2.87 40.04 -24.83
C THR A 645 2.16 38.86 -25.48
N GLY A 646 1.23 39.14 -26.42
CA GLY A 646 0.52 38.08 -27.15
C GLY A 646 1.40 37.20 -28.03
N GLU A 647 2.65 37.61 -28.31
CA GLU A 647 3.58 36.87 -29.17
C GLU A 647 4.51 35.93 -28.39
N ILE A 648 4.87 36.26 -27.15
CA ILE A 648 5.87 35.51 -26.37
C ILE A 648 5.40 34.08 -26.07
N GLY A 649 4.11 33.89 -25.77
CA GLY A 649 3.55 32.56 -25.52
C GLY A 649 3.80 31.61 -26.71
N PRO A 650 3.32 31.96 -27.92
CA PRO A 650 3.59 31.18 -29.12
C PRO A 650 5.08 30.99 -29.45
N MET A 651 5.94 31.97 -29.18
CA MET A 651 7.39 31.83 -29.39
C MET A 651 8.00 30.77 -28.46
N LEU A 652 7.66 30.80 -27.17
CA LEU A 652 8.13 29.79 -26.21
C LEU A 652 7.59 28.39 -26.55
N TRP A 653 6.35 28.30 -27.01
CA TRP A 653 5.77 27.03 -27.48
C TRP A 653 6.50 26.49 -28.73
N TYR A 654 6.87 27.37 -29.66
CA TYR A 654 7.66 27.00 -30.83
C TYR A 654 9.01 26.40 -30.41
N LEU A 655 9.73 27.03 -29.48
CA LEU A 655 11.01 26.51 -28.96
C LEU A 655 10.85 25.13 -28.29
N TYR A 656 9.74 24.90 -27.59
CA TYR A 656 9.44 23.58 -27.00
C TYR A 656 9.22 22.48 -28.04
N THR A 657 8.53 22.79 -29.13
CA THR A 657 8.14 21.82 -30.16
C THR A 657 9.22 21.57 -31.21
N HIS A 658 10.06 22.57 -31.51
CA HIS A 658 11.05 22.53 -32.60
C HIS A 658 12.50 22.41 -32.12
N SER A 659 12.74 22.33 -30.81
CA SER A 659 14.07 22.05 -30.26
C SER A 659 14.25 20.56 -29.99
N THR A 660 15.47 20.05 -30.22
CA THR A 660 15.92 18.71 -29.80
C THR A 660 16.59 18.70 -28.42
N VAL A 661 16.79 19.88 -27.81
CA VAL A 661 17.52 20.03 -26.55
C VAL A 661 16.53 20.07 -25.38
N ASP A 662 16.46 18.99 -24.61
CA ASP A 662 15.47 18.86 -23.52
C ASP A 662 15.57 19.96 -22.46
N SER A 663 16.77 20.45 -22.16
CA SER A 663 16.95 21.56 -21.21
C SER A 663 16.29 22.87 -21.71
N LEU A 664 16.36 23.15 -23.02
CA LEU A 664 15.67 24.28 -23.65
C LEU A 664 14.16 24.05 -23.64
N ARG A 665 13.70 22.86 -24.00
CA ARG A 665 12.27 22.49 -24.01
C ARG A 665 11.64 22.69 -22.63
N VAL A 666 12.31 22.23 -21.58
CA VAL A 666 11.89 22.45 -20.18
C VAL A 666 11.86 23.95 -19.86
N THR A 667 12.94 24.67 -20.15
CA THR A 667 13.06 26.11 -19.86
C THR A 667 11.96 26.93 -20.55
N ALA A 668 11.66 26.63 -21.82
CA ALA A 668 10.63 27.34 -22.58
C ALA A 668 9.22 27.16 -21.98
N ILE A 669 8.85 25.93 -21.62
CA ILE A 669 7.56 25.65 -20.97
C ILE A 669 7.53 26.20 -19.53
N SER A 670 8.65 26.15 -18.82
CA SER A 670 8.78 26.70 -17.48
C SER A 670 8.64 28.23 -17.46
N ALA A 671 9.20 28.91 -18.47
CA ALA A 671 9.02 30.35 -18.69
C ALA A 671 7.54 30.68 -19.00
N LEU A 672 6.92 29.92 -19.90
CA LEU A 672 5.50 30.09 -20.23
C LEU A 672 4.60 29.89 -19.00
N CYS A 673 4.90 28.91 -18.15
CA CYS A 673 4.19 28.65 -16.91
C CYS A 673 4.25 29.83 -15.93
N ARG A 674 5.41 30.47 -15.79
CA ARG A 674 5.58 31.65 -14.95
C ARG A 674 4.91 32.90 -15.52
N ILE A 675 4.91 33.08 -16.84
CA ILE A 675 4.12 34.15 -17.48
C ILE A 675 2.62 33.93 -17.20
N THR A 676 2.16 32.69 -17.28
CA THR A 676 0.75 32.32 -17.03
C THR A 676 0.30 32.67 -15.61
N ARG A 677 1.22 32.69 -14.63
CA ARG A 677 0.96 33.12 -13.24
C ARG A 677 0.49 34.57 -13.16
N HIS A 678 1.07 35.42 -14.01
CA HIS A 678 0.74 36.84 -14.07
C HIS A 678 -0.43 37.12 -15.01
N SER A 679 -0.50 36.39 -16.13
CA SER A 679 -1.59 36.53 -17.08
C SER A 679 -1.92 35.21 -17.79
N ALA A 680 -3.09 34.65 -17.48
CA ALA A 680 -3.62 33.46 -18.13
C ALA A 680 -3.80 33.63 -19.65
N SER A 681 -3.92 34.88 -20.13
CA SER A 681 -4.03 35.19 -21.56
C SER A 681 -2.82 34.72 -22.37
N ALA A 682 -1.65 34.59 -21.74
CA ALA A 682 -0.44 34.12 -22.41
C ALA A 682 -0.58 32.66 -22.86
N PHE A 683 -1.03 31.77 -21.98
CA PHE A 683 -1.28 30.36 -22.34
C PHE A 683 -2.50 30.22 -23.25
N GLN A 684 -3.54 31.03 -23.05
CA GLN A 684 -4.68 31.10 -23.95
C GLN A 684 -4.27 31.43 -25.40
N SER A 685 -3.37 32.40 -25.60
CA SER A 685 -2.87 32.74 -26.95
C SER A 685 -2.16 31.57 -27.63
N VAL A 686 -1.51 30.68 -26.85
CA VAL A 686 -0.92 29.44 -27.36
C VAL A 686 -1.99 28.46 -27.80
N ILE A 687 -3.04 28.26 -26.98
CA ILE A 687 -4.17 27.40 -27.32
C ILE A 687 -4.88 27.89 -28.59
N ASP A 688 -5.09 29.20 -28.71
CA ASP A 688 -5.79 29.79 -29.86
C ASP A 688 -4.99 29.66 -31.15
N LYS A 689 -3.65 29.72 -31.08
CA LYS A 689 -2.76 29.63 -32.26
C LYS A 689 -2.38 28.20 -32.64
N VAL A 690 -2.16 27.32 -31.67
CA VAL A 690 -1.67 25.94 -31.87
C VAL A 690 -2.82 24.92 -31.90
N GLY A 691 -3.89 25.19 -31.15
CA GLY A 691 -5.01 24.27 -30.96
C GLY A 691 -4.84 23.37 -29.74
N LEU A 692 -5.95 23.14 -29.03
CA LEU A 692 -6.01 22.29 -27.84
C LEU A 692 -5.49 20.85 -28.08
N PRO A 693 -5.85 20.13 -29.18
CA PRO A 693 -5.40 18.74 -29.37
C PRO A 693 -3.87 18.56 -29.40
N ALA A 694 -3.15 19.50 -30.02
CA ALA A 694 -1.69 19.46 -30.08
C ALA A 694 -1.02 19.74 -28.72
N ILE A 695 -1.69 20.51 -27.86
CA ILE A 695 -1.24 20.73 -26.48
C ILE A 695 -1.51 19.48 -25.63
N LEU A 696 -2.66 18.83 -25.81
CA LEU A 696 -3.00 17.59 -25.11
C LEU A 696 -2.13 16.40 -25.53
N SER A 697 -1.70 16.32 -26.79
CA SER A 697 -0.72 15.32 -27.22
C SER A 697 0.64 15.55 -26.56
N SER A 698 1.03 16.81 -26.36
CA SER A 698 2.28 17.20 -25.70
C SER A 698 2.33 16.85 -24.20
N LEU A 699 1.17 16.77 -23.53
CA LEU A 699 1.08 16.34 -22.13
C LEU A 699 1.54 14.88 -21.92
N ALA A 700 1.46 14.05 -22.97
CA ALA A 700 1.94 12.67 -22.95
C ALA A 700 3.45 12.55 -23.26
N SER A 701 4.17 13.66 -23.40
CA SER A 701 5.62 13.65 -23.61
C SER A 701 6.36 13.13 -22.37
N GLY A 702 7.48 12.41 -22.58
CA GLY A 702 8.24 11.75 -21.49
C GLY A 702 8.97 12.68 -20.53
N ILE A 703 8.91 14.01 -20.70
CA ILE A 703 9.63 14.96 -19.84
C ILE A 703 8.74 15.37 -18.66
N GLY A 704 8.94 14.75 -17.50
CA GLY A 704 8.11 14.98 -16.30
C GLY A 704 7.99 16.45 -15.87
N ARG A 705 9.06 17.25 -16.01
CA ARG A 705 9.02 18.70 -15.70
C ARG A 705 8.12 19.50 -16.65
N VAL A 706 8.08 19.13 -17.92
CA VAL A 706 7.17 19.75 -18.91
C VAL A 706 5.72 19.41 -18.54
N GLN A 707 5.44 18.15 -18.25
CA GLN A 707 4.11 17.70 -17.82
C GLN A 707 3.63 18.45 -16.56
N GLN A 708 4.50 18.59 -15.55
CA GLN A 708 4.20 19.36 -14.33
C GLN A 708 3.79 20.81 -14.65
N HIS A 709 4.58 21.52 -15.46
CA HIS A 709 4.30 22.91 -15.81
C HIS A 709 3.05 23.05 -16.67
N MET A 710 2.79 22.12 -17.59
CA MET A 710 1.53 22.11 -18.37
C MET A 710 0.31 21.96 -17.47
N LEU A 711 0.31 21.02 -16.51
CA LEU A 711 -0.78 20.87 -15.55
C LEU A 711 -0.98 22.14 -14.71
N THR A 712 0.13 22.80 -14.33
CA THR A 712 0.09 24.08 -13.61
C THR A 712 -0.59 25.18 -14.41
N MET A 713 -0.25 25.30 -15.70
CA MET A 713 -0.86 26.28 -16.60
C MET A 713 -2.35 26.02 -16.81
N PHE A 714 -2.76 24.76 -16.96
CA PHE A 714 -4.18 24.41 -17.01
C PHE A 714 -4.90 24.77 -15.71
N ALA A 715 -4.33 24.45 -14.55
CA ALA A 715 -4.92 24.80 -13.25
C ALA A 715 -5.03 26.33 -13.06
N ALA A 716 -3.99 27.09 -13.40
CA ALA A 716 -3.99 28.55 -13.31
C ALA A 716 -5.02 29.19 -14.24
N MET A 717 -5.09 28.72 -15.49
CA MET A 717 -6.04 29.21 -16.49
C MET A 717 -7.49 28.94 -16.07
N LEU A 718 -7.82 27.72 -15.62
CA LEU A 718 -9.15 27.39 -15.10
C LEU A 718 -9.51 28.23 -13.87
N SER A 719 -8.56 28.44 -12.95
CA SER A 719 -8.77 29.26 -11.75
C SER A 719 -9.02 30.75 -12.05
N SER A 720 -8.57 31.23 -13.22
CA SER A 720 -8.84 32.59 -13.72
C SER A 720 -10.14 32.73 -14.52
N GLY A 721 -10.79 31.61 -14.86
CA GLY A 721 -12.00 31.58 -15.70
C GLY A 721 -11.74 31.64 -17.22
N ALA A 722 -10.49 31.72 -17.67
CA ALA A 722 -10.14 31.76 -19.09
C ALA A 722 -10.36 30.38 -19.77
N HIS A 723 -10.96 30.38 -20.97
CA HIS A 723 -11.32 29.16 -21.74
C HIS A 723 -12.15 28.10 -20.97
N LEU A 724 -12.74 28.47 -19.83
CA LEU A 724 -13.41 27.57 -18.90
C LEU A 724 -14.50 26.72 -19.58
N GLN A 725 -15.41 27.38 -20.30
CA GLN A 725 -16.54 26.72 -20.99
C GLN A 725 -16.07 25.64 -21.98
N ARG A 726 -14.96 25.88 -22.69
CA ARG A 726 -14.44 24.95 -23.70
C ARG A 726 -13.77 23.74 -23.06
N LEU A 727 -12.96 23.95 -22.02
CA LEU A 727 -12.18 22.88 -21.38
C LEU A 727 -13.04 21.97 -20.51
N VAL A 728 -13.99 22.54 -19.79
CA VAL A 728 -14.85 21.83 -18.84
C VAL A 728 -15.86 20.91 -19.54
N GLN A 729 -16.12 21.12 -20.84
CA GLN A 729 -16.98 20.27 -21.66
C GLN A 729 -16.19 19.23 -22.48
N GLU A 730 -14.87 19.35 -22.58
CA GLU A 730 -14.04 18.51 -23.45
C GLU A 730 -13.69 17.17 -22.78
N LYS A 731 -14.29 16.08 -23.25
CA LYS A 731 -14.09 14.74 -22.67
C LYS A 731 -12.64 14.26 -22.80
N GLU A 732 -11.98 14.53 -23.93
CA GLU A 732 -10.58 14.13 -24.13
C GLU A 732 -9.68 14.80 -23.09
N PHE A 733 -9.93 16.08 -22.77
CA PHE A 733 -9.17 16.81 -21.75
C PHE A 733 -9.21 16.08 -20.39
N VAL A 734 -10.42 15.72 -19.93
CA VAL A 734 -10.60 14.97 -18.67
C VAL A 734 -9.90 13.62 -18.71
N SER A 735 -10.03 12.86 -19.80
CA SER A 735 -9.35 11.57 -19.95
C SER A 735 -7.81 11.70 -19.90
N ARG A 736 -7.23 12.79 -20.44
CA ARG A 736 -5.78 13.06 -20.35
C ARG A 736 -5.36 13.46 -18.94
N MET A 737 -6.19 14.18 -18.19
CA MET A 737 -5.93 14.50 -16.77
C MET A 737 -5.91 13.23 -15.93
N ILE A 738 -6.86 12.31 -16.14
CA ILE A 738 -6.91 11.03 -15.43
C ILE A 738 -5.71 10.15 -15.77
N ARG A 739 -5.30 10.08 -17.04
CA ARG A 739 -4.06 9.38 -17.42
C ARG A 739 -2.82 9.95 -16.73
N SER A 740 -2.80 11.26 -16.46
CA SER A 740 -1.69 11.89 -15.72
C SER A 740 -1.60 11.43 -14.26
N LEU A 741 -2.65 10.81 -13.71
CA LEU A 741 -2.63 10.17 -12.39
C LEU A 741 -1.82 8.86 -12.36
N GLU A 742 -1.41 8.33 -13.51
CA GLU A 742 -0.52 7.18 -13.60
C GLU A 742 0.96 7.56 -13.40
N SER A 743 1.28 8.85 -13.38
CA SER A 743 2.65 9.34 -13.24
C SER A 743 3.32 8.88 -11.94
N PRO A 744 4.62 8.50 -11.96
CA PRO A 744 5.36 8.17 -10.73
C PRO A 744 5.55 9.38 -9.80
N SER A 745 5.51 10.61 -10.33
CA SER A 745 5.70 11.83 -9.55
C SER A 745 4.46 12.23 -8.76
N SER A 746 4.57 12.32 -7.43
CA SER A 746 3.47 12.78 -6.56
C SER A 746 3.00 14.19 -6.89
N VAL A 747 3.89 15.08 -7.32
CA VAL A 747 3.57 16.46 -7.71
C VAL A 747 2.73 16.51 -8.98
N ILE A 748 3.05 15.68 -9.98
CA ILE A 748 2.27 15.59 -11.23
C ILE A 748 0.87 15.07 -10.93
N ARG A 749 0.76 14.00 -10.12
CA ARG A 749 -0.54 13.47 -9.69
C ARG A 749 -1.36 14.50 -8.90
N ALA A 750 -0.74 15.19 -7.94
CA ALA A 750 -1.38 16.24 -7.14
C ALA A 750 -1.94 17.37 -8.01
N LYS A 751 -1.19 17.81 -9.03
CA LYS A 751 -1.64 18.84 -9.97
C LYS A 751 -2.74 18.35 -10.91
N ALA A 752 -2.67 17.10 -11.35
CA ALA A 752 -3.75 16.51 -12.13
C ALA A 752 -5.05 16.43 -11.30
N PHE A 753 -4.98 16.04 -10.01
CA PHE A 753 -6.13 16.13 -9.10
C PHE A 753 -6.65 17.57 -8.98
N LEU A 754 -5.77 18.56 -8.84
CA LEU A 754 -6.16 19.98 -8.75
C LEU A 754 -6.91 20.48 -10.01
N VAL A 755 -6.44 20.09 -11.20
CA VAL A 755 -7.14 20.39 -12.46
C VAL A 755 -8.50 19.70 -12.50
N LEU A 756 -8.58 18.44 -12.08
CA LEU A 756 -9.85 17.70 -12.02
C LEU A 756 -10.85 18.36 -11.06
N VAL A 757 -10.42 18.82 -9.87
CA VAL A 757 -11.29 19.59 -8.96
C VAL A 757 -11.90 20.78 -9.68
N GLN A 758 -11.09 21.60 -10.36
CA GLN A 758 -11.57 22.79 -11.07
C GLN A 758 -12.56 22.44 -12.19
N VAL A 759 -12.36 21.33 -12.90
CA VAL A 759 -13.33 20.85 -13.89
C VAL A 759 -14.65 20.46 -13.22
N LEU A 760 -14.59 19.70 -12.12
CA LEU A 760 -15.76 19.20 -11.40
C LEU A 760 -16.56 20.31 -10.69
N MET A 761 -15.90 21.35 -10.20
CA MET A 761 -16.56 22.54 -9.63
C MET A 761 -17.44 23.27 -10.65
N ASN A 762 -17.12 23.17 -11.93
CA ASN A 762 -17.83 23.87 -13.00
C ASN A 762 -18.74 22.96 -13.84
N ASN A 763 -18.53 21.63 -13.82
CA ASN A 763 -19.38 20.66 -14.49
C ASN A 763 -19.40 19.30 -13.78
N ARG A 764 -20.47 19.09 -13.01
CA ARG A 764 -20.76 17.84 -12.31
C ARG A 764 -20.93 16.62 -13.21
N GLU A 765 -21.33 16.76 -14.47
CA GLU A 765 -21.52 15.60 -15.36
C GLU A 765 -20.20 14.90 -15.67
N MET A 766 -19.08 15.65 -15.63
CA MET A 766 -17.75 15.08 -15.82
C MET A 766 -17.35 14.16 -14.66
N LEU A 767 -18.02 14.23 -13.50
CA LEU A 767 -17.77 13.32 -12.39
C LEU A 767 -18.05 11.87 -12.78
N LEU A 768 -19.14 11.62 -13.51
CA LEU A 768 -19.43 10.26 -14.00
C LEU A 768 -18.34 9.75 -14.94
N LEU A 769 -17.86 10.59 -15.86
CA LEU A 769 -16.75 10.22 -16.75
C LEU A 769 -15.49 9.90 -15.93
N CYS A 770 -15.22 10.69 -14.89
CA CYS A 770 -14.08 10.48 -14.01
C CYS A 770 -14.18 9.16 -13.24
N CYS A 771 -15.34 8.86 -12.64
CA CYS A 771 -15.58 7.61 -11.92
C CYS A 771 -15.45 6.39 -12.83
N ASN A 772 -16.06 6.43 -14.02
CA ASN A 772 -15.93 5.36 -15.02
C ASN A 772 -14.48 5.17 -15.50
N SER A 773 -13.68 6.24 -15.47
CA SER A 773 -12.25 6.22 -15.78
C SER A 773 -11.37 5.95 -14.56
N ARG A 774 -11.92 5.28 -13.53
CA ARG A 774 -11.18 4.80 -12.34
C ARG A 774 -10.65 5.90 -11.40
N LEU A 775 -11.22 7.12 -11.42
CA LEU A 775 -10.80 8.21 -10.50
C LEU A 775 -10.77 7.77 -9.04
N VAL A 776 -11.81 7.08 -8.58
CA VAL A 776 -11.94 6.62 -7.18
C VAL A 776 -10.79 5.71 -6.77
N MET A 777 -10.38 4.78 -7.65
CA MET A 777 -9.22 3.91 -7.39
C MET A 777 -7.92 4.71 -7.24
N TYR A 778 -7.70 5.75 -8.06
CA TYR A 778 -6.50 6.59 -7.94
C TYR A 778 -6.50 7.40 -6.64
N ILE A 779 -7.66 7.91 -6.21
CA ILE A 779 -7.82 8.58 -4.91
C ILE A 779 -7.47 7.58 -3.79
N GLU A 780 -8.00 6.36 -3.83
CA GLU A 780 -7.69 5.32 -2.82
C GLU A 780 -6.24 4.89 -2.77
N ARG A 781 -5.58 4.84 -3.91
CA ARG A 781 -4.15 4.54 -4.00
C ARG A 781 -3.32 5.66 -3.35
N ASP A 782 -3.60 6.91 -3.68
CA ASP A 782 -2.77 8.04 -3.25
C ASP A 782 -3.09 8.53 -1.82
N VAL A 783 -4.32 8.40 -1.33
CA VAL A 783 -4.64 8.65 0.08
C VAL A 783 -3.93 7.64 0.99
N ARG A 784 -3.91 6.35 0.64
CA ARG A 784 -3.15 5.34 1.39
C ARG A 784 -1.66 5.68 1.49
N LYS A 785 -1.07 6.18 0.39
CA LYS A 785 0.32 6.64 0.34
C LYS A 785 0.56 7.95 1.11
N ALA A 786 -0.46 8.79 1.26
CA ALA A 786 -0.39 10.05 2.00
C ALA A 786 -0.58 9.87 3.53
N THR A 787 -1.12 8.72 3.97
CA THR A 787 -1.25 8.39 5.41
C THR A 787 0.11 8.37 6.10
N PRO A 788 0.29 8.98 7.30
CA PRO A 788 1.62 9.20 7.87
C PRO A 788 2.39 7.92 8.23
N GLY A 789 3.45 7.63 7.48
CA GLY A 789 4.60 6.82 7.89
C GLY A 789 5.83 7.73 8.07
N ARG A 790 6.70 7.43 9.03
CA ARG A 790 7.66 8.38 9.65
C ARG A 790 8.73 9.04 8.74
N GLU A 791 8.81 8.82 7.43
CA GLU A 791 9.98 9.24 6.63
C GLU A 791 9.75 10.04 5.32
N GLN A 792 8.51 10.26 4.85
CA GLN A 792 8.22 10.99 3.58
C GLN A 792 7.26 12.19 3.74
N GLN A 793 7.47 13.00 4.77
CA GLN A 793 6.49 14.00 5.21
C GLN A 793 6.25 15.17 4.23
N SER A 794 7.25 15.72 3.52
CA SER A 794 7.05 16.99 2.78
C SER A 794 6.49 16.84 1.35
N SER A 795 6.88 15.81 0.59
CA SER A 795 6.38 15.62 -0.79
C SER A 795 4.96 15.02 -0.84
N ASN A 796 4.57 14.30 0.21
CA ASN A 796 3.22 13.77 0.35
C ASN A 796 2.24 14.78 0.96
N GLU A 797 2.73 15.83 1.64
CA GLU A 797 1.87 16.88 2.20
C GLU A 797 1.10 17.64 1.12
N TYR A 798 1.77 18.05 0.03
CA TYR A 798 1.11 18.74 -1.08
C TYR A 798 0.06 17.86 -1.78
N LEU A 799 0.39 16.58 -2.00
CA LEU A 799 -0.55 15.61 -2.56
C LEU A 799 -1.77 15.40 -1.65
N SER A 800 -1.55 15.28 -0.34
CA SER A 800 -2.62 15.17 0.67
C SER A 800 -3.54 16.38 0.60
N LYS A 801 -2.99 17.61 0.60
CA LYS A 801 -3.78 18.85 0.51
C LYS A 801 -4.64 18.88 -0.75
N CYS A 802 -4.11 18.51 -1.91
CA CYS A 802 -4.89 18.44 -3.15
C CYS A 802 -5.99 17.37 -3.12
N LEU A 803 -5.70 16.20 -2.55
CA LEU A 803 -6.67 15.11 -2.39
C LEU A 803 -7.81 15.50 -1.44
N ASP A 804 -7.49 16.13 -0.31
CA ASP A 804 -8.48 16.57 0.67
C ASP A 804 -9.49 17.56 0.06
N VAL A 805 -9.00 18.49 -0.77
CA VAL A 805 -9.85 19.44 -1.49
C VAL A 805 -10.77 18.72 -2.49
N LEU A 806 -10.26 17.73 -3.22
CA LEU A 806 -11.06 16.93 -4.17
C LEU A 806 -12.11 16.07 -3.48
N ILE A 807 -11.72 15.36 -2.42
CA ILE A 807 -12.62 14.49 -1.65
C ILE A 807 -13.74 15.33 -1.05
N ARG A 808 -13.40 16.47 -0.43
CA ARG A 808 -14.39 17.39 0.14
C ARG A 808 -15.39 17.90 -0.90
N HIS A 809 -14.91 18.29 -2.09
CA HIS A 809 -15.79 18.72 -3.18
C HIS A 809 -16.74 17.60 -3.63
N ILE A 810 -16.21 16.39 -3.87
CA ILE A 810 -17.03 15.24 -4.30
C ILE A 810 -18.10 14.88 -3.27
N VAL A 811 -17.77 14.88 -1.97
CA VAL A 811 -18.72 14.60 -0.89
C VAL A 811 -19.81 15.68 -0.81
N GLN A 812 -19.46 16.96 -1.03
CA GLN A 812 -20.42 18.07 -1.04
C GLN A 812 -21.40 18.04 -2.22
N GLU A 813 -20.99 17.52 -3.38
CA GLU A 813 -21.84 17.43 -4.57
C GLU A 813 -22.88 16.29 -4.49
N LEU A 814 -22.59 15.24 -3.71
CA LEU A 814 -23.40 14.02 -3.69
C LEU A 814 -24.88 14.23 -3.27
N PRO A 815 -25.20 15.02 -2.22
CA PRO A 815 -26.60 15.32 -1.89
C PRO A 815 -27.37 16.01 -3.02
N GLY A 816 -26.68 16.86 -3.82
CA GLY A 816 -27.24 17.51 -4.99
C GLY A 816 -27.54 16.53 -6.12
N ILE A 817 -26.61 15.59 -6.39
CA ILE A 817 -26.81 14.52 -7.38
C ILE A 817 -28.02 13.67 -7.03
N LEU A 818 -28.12 13.20 -5.79
CA LEU A 818 -29.25 12.38 -5.34
C LEU A 818 -30.56 13.18 -5.37
N GLY A 819 -30.52 14.46 -4.98
CA GLY A 819 -31.68 15.36 -5.06
C GLY A 819 -32.21 15.56 -6.49
N ASP A 820 -31.32 15.71 -7.47
CA ASP A 820 -31.69 15.85 -8.89
C ASP A 820 -32.32 14.57 -9.44
N ILE A 821 -31.78 13.39 -9.08
CA ILE A 821 -32.36 12.09 -9.44
C ILE A 821 -33.77 11.95 -8.85
N LEU A 822 -33.93 12.23 -7.54
CA LEU A 822 -35.22 12.15 -6.85
C LEU A 822 -36.25 13.13 -7.44
N SER A 823 -35.85 14.37 -7.70
CA SER A 823 -36.71 15.38 -8.33
C SER A 823 -37.16 14.95 -9.72
N ALA A 824 -36.24 14.42 -10.54
CA ALA A 824 -36.56 13.93 -11.88
C ALA A 824 -37.55 12.74 -11.84
N LEU A 825 -37.36 11.79 -10.92
CA LEU A 825 -38.25 10.65 -10.72
C LEU A 825 -39.61 11.06 -10.13
N GLY A 826 -39.63 11.98 -9.17
CA GLY A 826 -40.86 12.53 -8.58
C GLY A 826 -41.76 13.22 -9.61
N ASN A 827 -41.18 13.91 -10.59
CA ASN A 827 -41.92 14.58 -11.66
C ASN A 827 -42.69 13.63 -12.60
N ILE A 828 -42.32 12.34 -12.64
CA ILE A 828 -42.95 11.32 -13.47
C ILE A 828 -43.74 10.27 -12.67
N ALA A 829 -43.65 10.30 -11.34
CA ALA A 829 -44.32 9.33 -10.48
C ALA A 829 -45.83 9.25 -10.77
N GLY A 830 -46.33 8.04 -11.03
CA GLY A 830 -47.75 7.79 -11.34
C GLY A 830 -48.21 8.24 -12.75
N ARG A 831 -47.29 8.72 -13.61
CA ARG A 831 -47.61 9.11 -14.99
C ARG A 831 -47.16 8.03 -15.98
N LYS A 832 -48.04 7.68 -16.92
CA LYS A 832 -47.73 6.73 -18.01
C LYS A 832 -46.99 7.36 -19.19
N HIS A 833 -47.04 8.70 -19.33
CA HIS A 833 -46.48 9.43 -20.47
C HIS A 833 -45.75 10.71 -20.01
N PRO A 834 -44.43 10.66 -19.77
CA PRO A 834 -43.63 11.84 -19.47
C PRO A 834 -43.44 12.73 -20.70
N SER A 835 -43.31 14.04 -20.47
CA SER A 835 -43.07 15.02 -21.53
C SER A 835 -41.66 14.89 -22.12
N THR A 836 -41.44 15.44 -23.31
CA THR A 836 -40.11 15.44 -23.97
C THR A 836 -39.03 16.12 -23.11
N ILE A 837 -39.39 17.16 -22.36
CA ILE A 837 -38.49 17.87 -21.43
C ILE A 837 -38.13 16.96 -20.24
N GLN A 838 -39.11 16.27 -19.66
CA GLN A 838 -38.90 15.34 -18.55
C GLN A 838 -38.03 14.15 -18.98
N SER A 839 -38.29 13.57 -20.16
CA SER A 839 -37.47 12.49 -20.71
C SER A 839 -36.02 12.92 -20.96
N LYS A 840 -35.79 14.16 -21.40
CA LYS A 840 -34.43 14.71 -21.55
C LYS A 840 -33.73 14.87 -20.21
N GLN A 841 -34.42 15.40 -19.20
CA GLN A 841 -33.89 15.55 -17.84
C GLN A 841 -33.53 14.19 -17.22
N LEU A 842 -34.38 13.17 -17.36
CA LEU A 842 -34.10 11.82 -16.87
C LEU A 842 -32.86 11.20 -17.54
N LYS A 843 -32.71 11.33 -18.86
CA LYS A 843 -31.51 10.83 -19.58
C LYS A 843 -30.21 11.48 -19.09
N GLN A 844 -30.28 12.68 -18.52
CA GLN A 844 -29.14 13.41 -17.98
C GLN A 844 -28.86 13.04 -16.52
N CYS A 845 -29.90 12.95 -15.68
CA CYS A 845 -29.75 12.73 -14.23
C CYS A 845 -29.52 11.25 -13.87
N LEU A 846 -30.26 10.31 -14.47
CA LEU A 846 -30.24 8.90 -14.03
C LEU A 846 -28.86 8.21 -14.13
N PRO A 847 -28.04 8.44 -15.18
CA PRO A 847 -26.68 7.87 -15.23
C PRO A 847 -25.79 8.29 -14.06
N MET A 848 -26.07 9.41 -13.39
CA MET A 848 -25.32 9.85 -12.21
C MET A 848 -25.46 8.90 -11.01
N MET A 849 -26.43 7.98 -11.02
CA MET A 849 -26.50 6.92 -10.02
C MET A 849 -25.22 6.05 -9.98
N GLY A 850 -24.53 5.91 -11.12
CA GLY A 850 -23.22 5.25 -11.17
C GLY A 850 -22.16 5.92 -10.28
N VAL A 851 -22.22 7.26 -10.14
CA VAL A 851 -21.33 8.00 -9.22
C VAL A 851 -21.61 7.59 -7.78
N VAL A 852 -22.89 7.53 -7.38
CA VAL A 852 -23.29 7.12 -6.02
C VAL A 852 -22.73 5.73 -5.69
N LEU A 853 -22.88 4.77 -6.61
CA LEU A 853 -22.33 3.43 -6.45
C LEU A 853 -20.79 3.44 -6.31
N HIS A 854 -20.08 4.17 -7.16
CA HIS A 854 -18.62 4.27 -7.09
C HIS A 854 -18.11 4.87 -5.77
N LEU A 855 -18.84 5.83 -5.19
CA LEU A 855 -18.47 6.42 -3.90
C LEU A 855 -18.78 5.48 -2.74
N LEU A 856 -19.92 4.78 -2.76
CA LEU A 856 -20.30 3.82 -1.72
C LEU A 856 -19.45 2.53 -1.74
N THR A 857 -18.90 2.15 -2.88
CA THR A 857 -17.96 1.02 -2.98
C THR A 857 -16.56 1.39 -2.49
N SER A 858 -16.27 2.68 -2.32
CA SER A 858 -14.97 3.17 -1.84
C SER A 858 -14.86 3.18 -0.32
N GLN A 859 -13.74 2.70 0.21
CA GLN A 859 -13.46 2.75 1.64
C GLN A 859 -13.21 4.18 2.17
N ILE A 860 -12.88 5.13 1.29
CA ILE A 860 -12.59 6.53 1.67
C ILE A 860 -13.87 7.36 1.74
N PHE A 861 -14.73 7.21 0.73
CA PHE A 861 -15.94 8.00 0.60
C PHE A 861 -17.10 7.44 1.43
N ARG A 862 -17.27 6.11 1.47
CA ARG A 862 -18.37 5.45 2.19
C ARG A 862 -18.61 5.99 3.61
N PRO A 863 -17.63 6.08 4.53
CA PRO A 863 -17.86 6.58 5.88
C PRO A 863 -18.22 8.07 5.94
N GLN A 864 -17.89 8.85 4.91
CA GLN A 864 -18.24 10.28 4.83
C GLN A 864 -19.60 10.52 4.17
N VAL A 865 -20.08 9.54 3.39
CA VAL A 865 -21.31 9.62 2.60
C VAL A 865 -22.52 9.04 3.34
N VAL A 866 -22.34 7.89 4.00
CA VAL A 866 -23.42 7.18 4.69
C VAL A 866 -23.80 7.95 5.95
N THR A 867 -24.83 8.78 5.83
CA THR A 867 -25.43 9.60 6.89
C THR A 867 -26.92 9.31 6.99
N GLU A 868 -27.56 9.70 8.08
CA GLU A 868 -29.02 9.56 8.24
C GLU A 868 -29.81 10.22 7.10
N GLU A 869 -29.46 11.46 6.73
CA GLU A 869 -30.11 12.18 5.62
C GLU A 869 -29.93 11.44 4.29
N PHE A 870 -28.73 10.90 4.03
CA PHE A 870 -28.47 10.10 2.85
C PHE A 870 -29.36 8.86 2.81
N LEU A 871 -29.46 8.11 3.91
CA LEU A 871 -30.27 6.89 3.99
C LEU A 871 -31.77 7.17 3.77
N LEU A 872 -32.30 8.27 4.32
CA LEU A 872 -33.69 8.69 4.08
C LEU A 872 -33.96 9.00 2.61
N LYS A 873 -33.07 9.78 1.97
CA LYS A 873 -33.17 10.09 0.52
C LYS A 873 -32.99 8.84 -0.33
N PHE A 874 -32.11 7.92 0.07
CA PHE A 874 -31.90 6.67 -0.64
C PHE A 874 -33.11 5.73 -0.51
N GLY A 875 -33.76 5.69 0.65
CA GLY A 875 -35.04 5.00 0.83
C GLY A 875 -36.16 5.55 -0.06
N ALA A 876 -36.22 6.88 -0.25
CA ALA A 876 -37.13 7.50 -1.21
C ALA A 876 -36.82 7.07 -2.66
N LEU A 877 -35.54 6.92 -3.03
CA LEU A 877 -35.13 6.39 -4.32
C LEU A 877 -35.60 4.93 -4.52
N LEU A 878 -35.43 4.07 -3.51
CA LEU A 878 -35.90 2.68 -3.56
C LEU A 878 -37.44 2.60 -3.71
N ASN A 879 -38.19 3.50 -3.06
CA ASN A 879 -39.64 3.59 -3.25
C ASN A 879 -40.03 3.93 -4.71
N HIS A 880 -39.27 4.80 -5.38
CA HIS A 880 -39.48 5.04 -6.82
C HIS A 880 -39.19 3.78 -7.66
N ILE A 881 -38.17 3.00 -7.29
CA ILE A 881 -37.84 1.73 -7.95
C ILE A 881 -38.99 0.71 -7.78
N VAL A 882 -39.58 0.60 -6.59
CA VAL A 882 -40.78 -0.22 -6.35
C VAL A 882 -41.95 0.22 -7.24
N SER A 883 -42.15 1.53 -7.42
CA SER A 883 -43.18 2.06 -8.34
C SER A 883 -42.90 1.71 -9.81
N ILE A 884 -41.63 1.61 -10.21
CA ILE A 884 -41.22 1.23 -11.56
C ILE A 884 -41.48 -0.27 -11.79
N ASP A 885 -41.08 -1.12 -10.84
CA ASP A 885 -41.28 -2.58 -10.89
C ASP A 885 -42.78 -2.95 -10.97
N SER A 886 -43.61 -2.32 -10.15
CA SER A 886 -45.07 -2.50 -10.15
C SER A 886 -45.78 -1.89 -11.36
N CYS A 887 -45.05 -1.38 -12.36
CA CYS A 887 -45.56 -0.67 -13.55
C CYS A 887 -46.39 0.59 -13.22
N GLY A 888 -46.28 1.13 -12.01
CA GLY A 888 -46.92 2.39 -11.60
C GLY A 888 -46.30 3.61 -12.30
N THR A 889 -45.03 3.53 -12.69
CA THR A 889 -44.30 4.56 -13.43
C THR A 889 -43.58 3.91 -14.63
N ASN A 890 -43.95 4.27 -15.88
CA ASN A 890 -43.35 3.67 -17.07
C ASN A 890 -42.07 4.41 -17.49
N LEU A 891 -40.95 4.07 -16.84
CA LEU A 891 -39.64 4.68 -17.11
C LEU A 891 -39.04 4.20 -18.43
N GLU A 892 -39.24 2.94 -18.81
CA GLU A 892 -38.70 2.33 -20.03
C GLU A 892 -39.10 3.09 -21.30
N ARG A 893 -40.37 3.51 -21.42
CA ARG A 893 -40.84 4.31 -22.57
C ARG A 893 -40.26 5.73 -22.59
N ALA A 894 -39.80 6.24 -21.45
CA ALA A 894 -39.30 7.61 -21.33
C ALA A 894 -37.82 7.72 -21.72
N VAL A 895 -36.99 6.81 -21.21
CA VAL A 895 -35.53 6.86 -21.34
C VAL A 895 -34.91 5.68 -22.07
N GLY A 896 -35.65 4.58 -22.24
CA GLY A 896 -35.17 3.30 -22.76
C GLY A 896 -34.96 2.28 -21.64
N GLN A 897 -35.05 0.99 -22.00
CA GLN A 897 -34.92 -0.12 -21.06
C GLN A 897 -33.55 -0.15 -20.36
N THR A 898 -32.47 0.07 -21.12
CA THR A 898 -31.09 0.02 -20.60
C THR A 898 -30.85 1.01 -19.45
N VAL A 899 -31.26 2.27 -19.61
CA VAL A 899 -31.08 3.31 -18.58
C VAL A 899 -31.91 3.01 -17.33
N SER A 900 -33.10 2.43 -17.51
CA SER A 900 -33.96 2.02 -16.40
C SER A 900 -33.35 0.85 -15.61
N GLU A 901 -32.87 -0.18 -16.30
CA GLU A 901 -32.21 -1.33 -15.67
C GLU A 901 -30.89 -0.93 -14.99
N ASP A 902 -30.08 -0.06 -15.61
CA ASP A 902 -28.83 0.42 -15.03
C ASP A 902 -29.06 1.24 -13.75
N LEU A 903 -30.13 2.06 -13.70
CA LEU A 903 -30.52 2.77 -12.47
C LEU A 903 -30.79 1.79 -11.33
N ILE A 904 -31.61 0.76 -11.60
CA ILE A 904 -32.06 -0.19 -10.59
C ILE A 904 -30.89 -1.07 -10.13
N ARG A 905 -30.10 -1.59 -11.07
CA ARG A 905 -28.88 -2.37 -10.78
C ARG A 905 -27.93 -1.56 -9.90
N ASN A 906 -27.62 -0.31 -10.29
CA ASN A 906 -26.71 0.53 -9.53
C ASN A 906 -27.25 0.89 -8.14
N ALA A 907 -28.56 1.10 -8.01
CA ALA A 907 -29.19 1.38 -6.71
C ALA A 907 -29.16 0.18 -5.78
N LEU A 908 -29.50 -1.02 -6.25
CA LEU A 908 -29.47 -2.21 -5.42
C LEU A 908 -28.04 -2.64 -5.05
N SER A 909 -27.08 -2.56 -5.99
CA SER A 909 -25.66 -2.79 -5.68
C SER A 909 -25.10 -1.76 -4.71
N ALA A 910 -25.63 -0.53 -4.71
CA ALA A 910 -25.25 0.49 -3.75
C ALA A 910 -25.72 0.13 -2.33
N VAL A 911 -26.93 -0.44 -2.17
CA VAL A 911 -27.37 -0.96 -0.86
C VAL A 911 -26.50 -2.12 -0.41
N GLU A 912 -26.24 -3.10 -1.29
CA GLU A 912 -25.35 -4.24 -0.99
C GLU A 912 -23.95 -3.76 -0.56
N ALA A 913 -23.40 -2.74 -1.22
CA ALA A 913 -22.11 -2.17 -0.85
C ALA A 913 -22.11 -1.52 0.56
N ILE A 914 -23.27 -1.03 1.03
CA ILE A 914 -23.40 -0.48 2.39
C ILE A 914 -23.58 -1.62 3.41
N THR A 915 -24.36 -2.67 3.10
CA THR A 915 -24.60 -3.79 4.03
C THR A 915 -23.37 -4.60 4.35
N GLN A 916 -22.41 -4.68 3.42
CA GLN A 916 -21.09 -5.27 3.64
C GLN A 916 -20.27 -4.56 4.73
N HIS A 917 -20.71 -3.39 5.23
CA HIS A 917 -20.05 -2.63 6.29
C HIS A 917 -21.02 -2.27 7.43
N PRO A 918 -21.38 -3.27 8.27
CA PRO A 918 -22.36 -3.13 9.35
C PRO A 918 -22.18 -1.93 10.30
N SER A 919 -20.92 -1.59 10.62
CA SER A 919 -20.59 -0.53 11.58
C SER A 919 -21.10 0.85 11.18
N LEU A 920 -21.37 1.08 9.89
CA LEU A 920 -21.91 2.36 9.39
C LEU A 920 -23.44 2.43 9.46
N LEU A 921 -24.13 1.28 9.53
CA LEU A 921 -25.58 1.21 9.62
C LEU A 921 -26.08 1.27 11.07
N MET A 922 -25.29 0.74 12.02
CA MET A 922 -25.68 0.68 13.44
C MET A 922 -26.06 2.05 14.05
N PRO A 923 -25.33 3.16 13.79
CA PRO A 923 -25.71 4.48 14.32
C PRO A 923 -27.05 5.00 13.77
N HIS A 924 -27.51 4.46 12.64
CA HIS A 924 -28.68 4.93 11.88
C HIS A 924 -29.75 3.84 11.70
N HIS A 925 -29.82 2.88 12.62
CA HIS A 925 -30.70 1.71 12.53
C HIS A 925 -32.20 2.07 12.35
N SER A 926 -32.69 3.17 12.95
CA SER A 926 -34.07 3.65 12.75
C SER A 926 -34.34 4.01 11.28
N ALA A 927 -33.48 4.79 10.65
CA ALA A 927 -33.61 5.18 9.25
C ALA A 927 -33.52 3.96 8.31
N VAL A 928 -32.69 2.96 8.64
CA VAL A 928 -32.63 1.70 7.88
C VAL A 928 -33.96 0.94 7.97
N VAL A 929 -34.51 0.77 9.17
CA VAL A 929 -35.77 0.05 9.39
C VAL A 929 -36.96 0.77 8.74
N ASP A 930 -37.02 2.10 8.83
CA ASP A 930 -38.17 2.86 8.34
C ASP A 930 -38.12 3.19 6.84
N ALA A 931 -36.92 3.42 6.29
CA ALA A 931 -36.78 3.91 4.91
C ALA A 931 -36.19 2.88 3.92
N ILE A 932 -35.34 1.94 4.37
CA ILE A 932 -34.63 1.01 3.47
C ILE A 932 -35.31 -0.37 3.43
N LEU A 933 -35.69 -0.93 4.57
CA LEU A 933 -36.26 -2.28 4.63
C LEU A 933 -37.61 -2.44 3.91
N PRO A 934 -38.61 -1.53 4.04
CA PRO A 934 -39.91 -1.73 3.41
C PRO A 934 -39.83 -1.80 1.86
N PRO A 935 -39.09 -0.92 1.17
CA PRO A 935 -38.88 -1.06 -0.27
C PRO A 935 -38.19 -2.35 -0.68
N LEU A 936 -37.17 -2.81 0.06
CA LEU A 936 -36.48 -4.07 -0.23
C LEU A 936 -37.40 -5.28 -0.06
N ALA A 937 -38.24 -5.29 0.97
CA ALA A 937 -39.25 -6.33 1.17
C ALA A 937 -40.23 -6.40 -0.01
N SER A 938 -40.64 -5.25 -0.57
CA SER A 938 -41.45 -5.24 -1.78
C SER A 938 -40.70 -5.76 -3.01
N LEU A 939 -39.42 -5.40 -3.18
CA LEU A 939 -38.61 -5.83 -4.33
C LEU A 939 -38.20 -7.31 -4.28
N ALA A 940 -38.17 -7.91 -3.08
CA ALA A 940 -38.04 -9.35 -2.91
C ALA A 940 -39.24 -10.15 -3.47
N LEU A 941 -40.31 -9.47 -3.91
CA LEU A 941 -41.43 -10.08 -4.64
C LEU A 941 -41.53 -9.57 -6.09
N SER A 942 -40.50 -8.87 -6.59
CA SER A 942 -40.43 -8.37 -7.98
C SER A 942 -40.52 -9.51 -8.99
N LYS A 943 -41.03 -9.25 -10.19
CA LYS A 943 -41.01 -10.21 -11.31
C LYS A 943 -39.60 -10.44 -11.87
N ASN A 944 -38.66 -9.54 -11.60
CA ASN A 944 -37.28 -9.66 -12.05
C ASN A 944 -36.48 -10.51 -11.05
N VAL A 945 -36.00 -11.66 -11.53
CA VAL A 945 -35.25 -12.64 -10.71
C VAL A 945 -33.98 -12.02 -10.12
N GLU A 946 -33.26 -11.17 -10.85
CA GLU A 946 -32.02 -10.56 -10.35
C GLU A 946 -32.29 -9.60 -9.18
N TRP A 947 -33.35 -8.79 -9.28
CA TRP A 947 -33.72 -7.82 -8.24
C TRP A 947 -34.20 -8.53 -6.99
N ARG A 948 -34.95 -9.63 -7.18
CA ARG A 948 -35.41 -10.50 -6.10
C ARG A 948 -34.24 -11.11 -5.33
N ILE A 949 -33.28 -11.74 -6.04
CA ILE A 949 -32.10 -12.36 -5.43
C ILE A 949 -31.32 -11.33 -4.61
N LEU A 950 -31.04 -10.16 -5.21
CA LEU A 950 -30.25 -9.12 -4.56
C LEU A 950 -30.98 -8.54 -3.34
N SER A 951 -32.29 -8.32 -3.44
CA SER A 951 -33.11 -7.83 -2.32
C SER A 951 -33.16 -8.83 -1.17
N LEU A 952 -33.37 -10.12 -1.45
CA LEU A 952 -33.39 -11.18 -0.43
C LEU A 952 -32.03 -11.33 0.26
N ARG A 953 -30.92 -11.27 -0.50
CA ARG A 953 -29.56 -11.29 0.06
C ARG A 953 -29.37 -10.13 1.04
N VAL A 954 -29.62 -8.90 0.59
CA VAL A 954 -29.47 -7.68 1.40
C VAL A 954 -30.36 -7.71 2.63
N LEU A 955 -31.63 -8.14 2.48
CA LEU A 955 -32.55 -8.30 3.62
C LEU A 955 -32.04 -9.30 4.65
N SER A 956 -31.51 -10.46 4.22
CA SER A 956 -30.97 -11.47 5.13
C SER A 956 -29.78 -10.94 5.93
N GLU A 957 -28.90 -10.15 5.31
CA GLU A 957 -27.72 -9.57 5.96
C GLU A 957 -28.09 -8.46 6.96
N ILE A 958 -28.99 -7.54 6.57
CA ILE A 958 -29.44 -6.46 7.47
C ILE A 958 -30.23 -7.05 8.64
N THR A 959 -31.09 -8.04 8.40
CA THR A 959 -31.90 -8.67 9.45
C THR A 959 -31.01 -9.37 10.48
N LEU A 960 -30.03 -10.15 10.02
CA LEU A 960 -29.05 -10.79 10.92
C LEU A 960 -28.26 -9.75 11.73
N LEU A 961 -27.82 -8.66 11.10
CA LEU A 961 -27.12 -7.57 11.78
C LEU A 961 -27.97 -6.93 12.88
N LEU A 962 -29.25 -6.65 12.60
CA LEU A 962 -30.15 -6.00 13.54
C LEU A 962 -30.58 -6.93 14.69
N LEU A 963 -30.63 -8.25 14.47
CA LEU A 963 -31.07 -9.24 15.46
C LEU A 963 -29.92 -9.80 16.32
N SER A 964 -28.69 -9.91 15.81
CA SER A 964 -27.55 -10.53 16.53
C SER A 964 -26.99 -9.73 17.72
N GLN A 965 -27.52 -8.53 18.03
CA GLN A 965 -27.01 -7.64 19.07
C GLN A 965 -27.99 -7.47 20.25
N GLU A 966 -28.63 -8.56 20.70
CA GLU A 966 -29.63 -8.55 21.79
C GLU A 966 -29.10 -8.11 23.17
N ASP A 967 -27.79 -7.90 23.34
CA ASP A 967 -27.24 -7.31 24.55
C ASP A 967 -27.12 -5.78 24.39
N VAL A 968 -28.01 -5.06 25.09
CA VAL A 968 -27.95 -3.63 25.50
C VAL A 968 -28.99 -2.67 24.86
N GLU A 969 -29.87 -2.15 25.74
CA GLU A 969 -30.81 -0.99 25.65
C GLU A 969 -32.29 -1.17 25.25
N GLU A 970 -33.19 -0.67 26.14
CA GLU A 970 -34.67 -0.68 26.05
C GLU A 970 -35.25 0.03 24.80
N GLY A 971 -34.48 0.88 24.12
CA GLY A 971 -34.90 1.56 22.89
C GLY A 971 -34.95 0.66 21.65
N ARG A 972 -34.20 -0.45 21.62
CA ARG A 972 -34.05 -1.33 20.44
C ARG A 972 -35.14 -2.39 20.29
N ALA A 973 -35.90 -2.66 21.35
CA ALA A 973 -37.04 -3.58 21.30
C ALA A 973 -38.14 -3.09 20.32
N CYS A 974 -38.33 -1.77 20.21
CA CYS A 974 -39.29 -1.17 19.27
C CYS A 974 -38.88 -1.40 17.81
N THR A 975 -37.59 -1.31 17.50
CA THR A 975 -37.05 -1.52 16.15
C THR A 975 -37.08 -2.99 15.73
N SER A 976 -36.81 -3.92 16.66
CA SER A 976 -36.97 -5.36 16.39
C SER A 976 -38.43 -5.72 16.12
N ASN A 977 -39.38 -5.15 16.86
CA ASN A 977 -40.81 -5.34 16.61
C ASN A 977 -41.26 -4.77 15.26
N ARG A 978 -40.72 -3.61 14.86
CA ARG A 978 -41.03 -2.98 13.57
C ARG A 978 -40.44 -3.80 12.41
N LEU A 979 -39.19 -4.23 12.50
CA LEU A 979 -38.54 -5.17 11.58
C LEU A 979 -39.40 -6.44 11.40
N LEU A 980 -39.81 -7.04 12.51
CA LEU A 980 -40.63 -8.24 12.51
C LEU A 980 -41.97 -8.00 11.79
N SER A 981 -42.64 -6.87 12.07
CA SER A 981 -43.91 -6.51 11.42
C SER A 981 -43.75 -6.37 9.89
N ILE A 982 -42.68 -5.73 9.43
CA ILE A 982 -42.45 -5.53 7.98
C ILE A 982 -42.26 -6.87 7.29
N ILE A 983 -41.43 -7.76 7.84
CA ILE A 983 -41.15 -9.05 7.20
C ILE A 983 -42.37 -9.98 7.27
N THR A 984 -43.05 -10.03 8.42
CA THR A 984 -44.22 -10.90 8.61
C THR A 984 -45.43 -10.44 7.79
N GLU A 985 -45.67 -9.13 7.66
CA GLU A 985 -46.79 -8.62 6.88
C GLU A 985 -46.51 -8.61 5.36
N ALA A 986 -45.28 -8.28 4.94
CA ALA A 986 -44.97 -8.10 3.52
C ALA A 986 -44.51 -9.38 2.81
N LEU A 987 -43.67 -10.22 3.44
CA LEU A 987 -43.01 -11.34 2.76
C LEU A 987 -43.65 -12.70 3.05
N LEU A 988 -44.02 -12.92 4.31
CA LEU A 988 -44.50 -14.23 4.78
C LEU A 988 -45.71 -14.79 3.99
N PRO A 989 -46.69 -13.98 3.54
CA PRO A 989 -47.84 -14.50 2.77
C PRO A 989 -47.47 -15.11 1.42
N GLN A 990 -46.32 -14.76 0.83
CA GLN A 990 -45.88 -15.26 -0.48
C GLN A 990 -44.61 -16.12 -0.41
N TYR A 991 -44.17 -16.45 0.80
CA TYR A 991 -42.89 -17.14 1.02
C TYR A 991 -42.85 -18.55 0.40
N GLU A 992 -44.00 -19.24 0.33
CA GLU A 992 -44.14 -20.52 -0.36
C GLU A 992 -43.66 -20.43 -1.82
N SER A 993 -44.03 -19.36 -2.52
CA SER A 993 -43.60 -19.16 -3.92
C SER A 993 -42.10 -18.88 -4.07
N LEU A 994 -41.46 -18.28 -3.06
CA LEU A 994 -40.03 -17.99 -3.07
C LEU A 994 -39.18 -19.25 -2.81
N LEU A 995 -39.70 -20.17 -2.00
CA LEU A 995 -39.01 -21.42 -1.67
C LEU A 995 -39.03 -22.42 -2.82
N LEU A 996 -40.09 -22.44 -3.63
CA LEU A 996 -40.28 -23.37 -4.75
C LEU A 996 -39.65 -22.89 -6.07
N GLU A 997 -38.87 -21.82 -6.03
CA GLU A 997 -38.15 -21.30 -7.21
C GLU A 997 -36.80 -21.99 -7.44
N PRO A 998 -36.23 -21.91 -8.65
CA PRO A 998 -34.89 -22.45 -8.89
C PRO A 998 -33.81 -21.69 -8.10
N ASP A 999 -32.74 -22.40 -7.75
CA ASP A 999 -31.55 -21.80 -7.11
C ASP A 999 -31.02 -20.58 -7.89
N PRO A 1000 -30.57 -19.51 -7.20
CA PRO A 1000 -30.26 -19.43 -5.76
C PRO A 1000 -31.33 -18.73 -4.89
N VAL A 1001 -32.56 -18.50 -5.40
CA VAL A 1001 -33.60 -17.76 -4.66
C VAL A 1001 -33.93 -18.43 -3.31
N PRO A 1002 -34.18 -19.75 -3.24
CA PRO A 1002 -34.52 -20.42 -1.98
C PRO A 1002 -33.40 -20.32 -0.94
N ALA A 1003 -32.12 -20.33 -1.37
CA ALA A 1003 -30.98 -20.20 -0.46
C ALA A 1003 -31.05 -18.92 0.38
N TYR A 1004 -31.30 -17.77 -0.24
CA TYR A 1004 -31.37 -16.47 0.47
C TYR A 1004 -32.66 -16.30 1.25
N ALA A 1005 -33.78 -16.83 0.74
CA ALA A 1005 -35.04 -16.87 1.47
C ALA A 1005 -34.88 -17.70 2.76
N LEU A 1006 -34.42 -18.94 2.66
CA LEU A 1006 -34.17 -19.78 3.84
C LEU A 1006 -33.20 -19.12 4.83
N LYS A 1007 -32.13 -18.48 4.35
CA LYS A 1007 -31.20 -17.73 5.22
C LYS A 1007 -31.90 -16.63 6.03
N LEU A 1008 -32.81 -15.87 5.40
CA LEU A 1008 -33.60 -14.87 6.09
C LEU A 1008 -34.52 -15.52 7.13
N LEU A 1009 -35.21 -16.62 6.81
CA LEU A 1009 -36.04 -17.35 7.78
C LEU A 1009 -35.21 -17.86 8.96
N VAL A 1010 -34.06 -18.49 8.72
CA VAL A 1010 -33.16 -18.99 9.78
C VAL A 1010 -32.83 -17.87 10.77
N SER A 1011 -32.43 -16.70 10.27
CA SER A 1011 -32.12 -15.55 11.15
C SER A 1011 -33.33 -15.05 11.96
N LEU A 1012 -34.54 -15.17 11.42
CA LEU A 1012 -35.75 -14.77 12.13
C LEU A 1012 -36.20 -15.81 13.15
N THR A 1013 -36.06 -17.11 12.83
CA THR A 1013 -36.48 -18.21 13.69
C THR A 1013 -35.55 -18.41 14.88
N GLU A 1014 -34.26 -18.11 14.73
CA GLU A 1014 -33.27 -18.16 15.81
C GLU A 1014 -33.59 -17.15 16.93
N HIS A 1015 -34.04 -15.94 16.56
CA HIS A 1015 -34.26 -14.83 17.50
C HIS A 1015 -35.74 -14.54 17.83
N SER A 1016 -36.73 -15.14 17.14
CA SER A 1016 -38.15 -14.80 17.32
C SER A 1016 -39.08 -16.01 17.48
N SER A 1017 -39.45 -16.31 18.73
CA SER A 1017 -40.47 -17.33 19.06
C SER A 1017 -41.85 -17.10 18.39
N PRO A 1018 -42.37 -15.86 18.23
CA PRO A 1018 -43.59 -15.62 17.47
C PRO A 1018 -43.53 -16.03 15.99
N VAL A 1019 -42.39 -15.83 15.32
CA VAL A 1019 -42.22 -16.22 13.91
C VAL A 1019 -42.26 -17.74 13.77
N ASN A 1020 -41.65 -18.46 14.71
CA ASN A 1020 -41.67 -19.93 14.73
C ASN A 1020 -43.10 -20.49 14.79
N ARG A 1021 -43.95 -19.97 15.68
CA ARG A 1021 -45.37 -20.35 15.74
C ARG A 1021 -46.14 -20.02 14.45
N LEU A 1022 -45.76 -18.94 13.77
CA LEU A 1022 -46.40 -18.53 12.53
C LEU A 1022 -46.01 -19.46 11.37
N ILE A 1023 -44.75 -19.92 11.33
CA ILE A 1023 -44.27 -20.93 10.37
C ILE A 1023 -45.01 -22.26 10.58
N GLU A 1024 -45.17 -22.71 11.83
CA GLU A 1024 -45.90 -23.95 12.16
C GLU A 1024 -47.38 -23.94 11.71
N VAL A 1025 -48.04 -22.78 11.79
CA VAL A 1025 -49.45 -22.61 11.40
C VAL A 1025 -49.62 -22.35 9.89
N SER A 1026 -48.52 -22.08 9.18
CA SER A 1026 -48.51 -21.75 7.75
C SER A 1026 -48.26 -22.98 6.86
N ARG A 1027 -48.46 -22.83 5.54
CA ARG A 1027 -48.11 -23.86 4.52
C ARG A 1027 -46.62 -23.94 4.20
N LEU A 1028 -45.75 -23.34 5.02
CA LEU A 1028 -44.31 -23.27 4.74
C LEU A 1028 -43.57 -24.57 5.08
N LEU A 1029 -44.04 -25.34 6.06
CA LEU A 1029 -43.40 -26.59 6.44
C LEU A 1029 -43.36 -27.62 5.28
N PRO A 1030 -44.48 -27.91 4.57
CA PRO A 1030 -44.45 -28.76 3.39
C PRO A 1030 -43.51 -28.25 2.28
N ALA A 1031 -43.46 -26.93 2.06
CA ALA A 1031 -42.58 -26.33 1.06
C ALA A 1031 -41.10 -26.52 1.40
N VAL A 1032 -40.71 -26.42 2.68
CA VAL A 1032 -39.32 -26.68 3.13
C VAL A 1032 -38.94 -28.14 2.89
N PHE A 1033 -39.83 -29.10 3.19
CA PHE A 1033 -39.59 -30.51 2.91
C PHE A 1033 -39.48 -30.82 1.42
N GLN A 1034 -40.29 -30.16 0.58
CA GLN A 1034 -40.16 -30.24 -0.87
C GLN A 1034 -38.80 -29.74 -1.35
N VAL A 1035 -38.34 -28.58 -0.87
CA VAL A 1035 -37.00 -28.04 -1.21
C VAL A 1035 -35.89 -29.01 -0.82
N ILE A 1036 -35.97 -29.61 0.37
CA ILE A 1036 -35.00 -30.62 0.81
C ILE A 1036 -35.01 -31.81 -0.15
N SER A 1037 -36.19 -32.33 -0.52
CA SER A 1037 -36.32 -33.45 -1.45
C SER A 1037 -35.71 -33.14 -2.83
N GLU A 1038 -35.90 -31.93 -3.35
CA GLU A 1038 -35.38 -31.52 -4.66
C GLU A 1038 -33.85 -31.34 -4.67
N HIS A 1039 -33.24 -31.04 -3.51
CA HIS A 1039 -31.81 -30.75 -3.39
C HIS A 1039 -30.99 -31.89 -2.75
N GLN A 1040 -31.56 -33.08 -2.56
CA GLN A 1040 -30.87 -34.24 -1.94
C GLN A 1040 -29.54 -34.61 -2.63
N ILE A 1041 -29.45 -34.45 -3.95
CA ILE A 1041 -28.23 -34.74 -4.73
C ILE A 1041 -27.07 -33.80 -4.34
N ASN A 1042 -27.36 -32.61 -3.82
CA ASN A 1042 -26.39 -31.61 -3.39
C ASN A 1042 -26.57 -31.31 -1.88
N SER A 1043 -26.35 -32.32 -1.04
CA SER A 1043 -26.53 -32.25 0.43
C SER A 1043 -25.66 -31.19 1.13
N LEU A 1044 -24.59 -30.72 0.47
CA LEU A 1044 -23.69 -29.67 0.94
C LEU A 1044 -23.99 -28.28 0.34
N GLY A 1045 -25.00 -28.16 -0.53
CA GLY A 1045 -25.40 -26.89 -1.15
C GLY A 1045 -26.05 -25.93 -0.15
N SER A 1046 -25.85 -24.61 -0.31
CA SER A 1046 -26.32 -23.58 0.62
C SER A 1046 -27.82 -23.65 0.94
N THR A 1047 -28.63 -24.03 -0.05
CA THR A 1047 -30.08 -24.21 0.10
C THR A 1047 -30.38 -25.33 1.10
N MET A 1048 -29.69 -26.47 0.98
CA MET A 1048 -29.81 -27.58 1.93
C MET A 1048 -29.35 -27.18 3.33
N GLN A 1049 -28.20 -26.49 3.45
CA GLN A 1049 -27.69 -26.06 4.75
C GLN A 1049 -28.69 -25.17 5.48
N ASN A 1050 -29.24 -24.16 4.79
CA ASN A 1050 -30.21 -23.25 5.39
C ASN A 1050 -31.55 -23.94 5.68
N ALA A 1051 -31.99 -24.91 4.85
CA ALA A 1051 -33.20 -25.68 5.11
C ALA A 1051 -33.06 -26.56 6.37
N VAL A 1052 -31.92 -27.24 6.53
CA VAL A 1052 -31.61 -28.06 7.71
C VAL A 1052 -31.46 -27.18 8.95
N ALA A 1053 -30.76 -26.04 8.87
CA ALA A 1053 -30.66 -25.09 9.97
C ALA A 1053 -32.05 -24.57 10.40
N LEU A 1054 -32.94 -24.30 9.44
CA LEU A 1054 -34.32 -23.90 9.74
C LEU A 1054 -35.07 -25.00 10.49
N LEU A 1055 -34.94 -26.27 10.08
CA LEU A 1055 -35.52 -27.40 10.79
C LEU A 1055 -34.93 -27.58 12.19
N SER A 1056 -33.63 -27.34 12.38
CA SER A 1056 -33.00 -27.35 13.72
C SER A 1056 -33.65 -26.29 14.63
N ASN A 1057 -33.78 -25.05 14.17
CA ASN A 1057 -34.40 -23.97 14.93
C ASN A 1057 -35.86 -24.26 15.32
N LEU A 1058 -36.63 -24.85 14.40
CA LEU A 1058 -38.04 -25.18 14.64
C LEU A 1058 -38.21 -26.38 15.58
N THR A 1059 -37.34 -27.39 15.49
CA THR A 1059 -37.41 -28.59 16.35
C THR A 1059 -36.81 -28.37 17.73
N GLY A 1060 -35.89 -27.40 17.89
CA GLY A 1060 -35.22 -27.07 19.15
C GLY A 1060 -36.04 -26.28 20.17
N GLN A 1061 -37.29 -25.90 19.84
CA GLN A 1061 -38.12 -25.14 20.78
C GLN A 1061 -38.58 -26.00 21.96
N LYS A 1062 -38.62 -25.40 23.16
CA LYS A 1062 -39.01 -26.10 24.40
C LYS A 1062 -40.41 -26.74 24.36
N ASP A 1063 -41.32 -26.19 23.54
CA ASP A 1063 -42.70 -26.65 23.40
C ASP A 1063 -43.06 -27.04 21.94
N ALA A 1064 -42.07 -27.38 21.10
CA ALA A 1064 -42.29 -27.70 19.68
C ALA A 1064 -43.26 -28.89 19.51
N ASN A 1065 -44.28 -28.73 18.68
CA ASN A 1065 -45.15 -29.84 18.30
C ASN A 1065 -44.51 -30.60 17.12
N LEU A 1066 -43.92 -31.77 17.39
CA LEU A 1066 -43.24 -32.57 16.36
C LEU A 1066 -44.20 -33.29 15.39
N ARG A 1067 -45.51 -33.35 15.66
CA ARG A 1067 -46.48 -34.09 14.82
C ARG A 1067 -46.51 -33.65 13.35
N PRO A 1068 -46.58 -32.36 13.00
CA PRO A 1068 -46.58 -31.92 11.60
C PRO A 1068 -45.29 -32.26 10.86
N PHE A 1069 -44.16 -32.36 11.57
CA PHE A 1069 -42.89 -32.76 10.96
C PHE A 1069 -42.87 -34.26 10.65
N TYR A 1070 -43.47 -35.09 11.51
CA TYR A 1070 -43.64 -36.51 11.24
C TYR A 1070 -44.55 -36.77 10.03
N ASP A 1071 -45.62 -36.00 9.89
CA ASP A 1071 -46.56 -36.12 8.77
C ASP A 1071 -45.89 -35.84 7.40
N GLU A 1072 -44.86 -34.98 7.38
CA GLU A 1072 -44.05 -34.66 6.19
C GLU A 1072 -42.82 -35.58 5.99
N GLY A 1073 -42.61 -36.56 6.87
CA GLY A 1073 -41.52 -37.54 6.72
C GLY A 1073 -40.15 -37.13 7.30
N LEU A 1074 -40.12 -36.31 8.36
CA LEU A 1074 -38.87 -35.86 9.01
C LEU A 1074 -37.86 -36.97 9.30
N VAL A 1075 -38.32 -38.15 9.73
CA VAL A 1075 -37.45 -39.28 10.09
C VAL A 1075 -36.68 -39.82 8.88
N GLU A 1076 -37.34 -39.96 7.74
CA GLU A 1076 -36.72 -40.49 6.51
C GLU A 1076 -35.70 -39.50 5.95
N VAL A 1077 -36.06 -38.21 5.94
CA VAL A 1077 -35.21 -37.11 5.48
C VAL A 1077 -33.97 -36.99 6.36
N LEU A 1078 -34.14 -36.97 7.68
CA LEU A 1078 -33.03 -36.87 8.63
C LEU A 1078 -32.08 -38.06 8.51
N HIS A 1079 -32.62 -39.28 8.38
CA HIS A 1079 -31.83 -40.48 8.18
C HIS A 1079 -30.99 -40.38 6.90
N SER A 1080 -31.58 -39.98 5.77
CA SER A 1080 -30.85 -39.81 4.50
C SER A 1080 -29.74 -38.77 4.62
N ILE A 1081 -30.04 -37.59 5.15
CA ILE A 1081 -29.06 -36.48 5.25
C ILE A 1081 -27.90 -36.87 6.17
N LEU A 1082 -28.17 -37.50 7.33
CA LEU A 1082 -27.11 -37.93 8.25
C LEU A 1082 -26.25 -39.04 7.65
N MET A 1083 -26.83 -39.99 6.92
CA MET A 1083 -26.05 -41.02 6.23
C MET A 1083 -25.11 -40.43 5.18
N ASP A 1084 -25.60 -39.50 4.37
CA ASP A 1084 -24.80 -38.86 3.31
C ASP A 1084 -23.73 -37.93 3.88
N THR A 1085 -24.10 -37.04 4.82
CA THR A 1085 -23.16 -36.08 5.42
C THR A 1085 -22.16 -36.74 6.37
N GLY A 1086 -22.58 -37.76 7.12
CA GLY A 1086 -21.69 -38.53 7.99
C GLY A 1086 -20.69 -39.38 7.20
N ALA A 1087 -21.11 -39.99 6.09
CA ALA A 1087 -20.18 -40.72 5.22
C ALA A 1087 -19.13 -39.77 4.60
N LEU A 1088 -19.54 -38.58 4.13
CA LEU A 1088 -18.61 -37.57 3.61
C LEU A 1088 -17.66 -37.05 4.70
N TYR A 1089 -18.14 -36.89 5.93
CA TYR A 1089 -17.33 -36.44 7.06
C TYR A 1089 -16.23 -37.45 7.42
N LEU A 1090 -16.50 -38.75 7.30
CA LEU A 1090 -15.53 -39.82 7.57
C LEU A 1090 -14.45 -40.00 6.49
N VAL A 1091 -14.66 -39.51 5.26
CA VAL A 1091 -13.72 -39.69 4.12
C VAL A 1091 -12.57 -38.67 4.13
N GLY A 1092 -12.63 -37.60 4.92
CA GLY A 1092 -11.46 -36.77 5.24
C GLY A 1092 -10.91 -35.90 4.10
N GLU A 1093 -11.72 -35.42 3.15
CA GLU A 1093 -11.25 -34.45 2.15
C GLU A 1093 -11.10 -33.04 2.76
N GLU A 1094 -9.86 -32.50 2.77
CA GLU A 1094 -9.47 -31.21 3.35
C GLU A 1094 -10.28 -29.99 2.85
N GLN A 1095 -11.00 -30.08 1.72
CA GLN A 1095 -11.81 -28.99 1.16
C GLN A 1095 -13.29 -28.99 1.60
N ALA A 1096 -13.80 -30.09 2.16
CA ALA A 1096 -15.22 -30.22 2.58
C ALA A 1096 -15.48 -29.85 4.06
N GLY A 1097 -14.41 -29.71 4.87
CA GLY A 1097 -14.48 -29.72 6.34
C GLY A 1097 -15.29 -28.60 7.00
N VAL A 1098 -15.36 -27.38 6.45
CA VAL A 1098 -16.07 -26.24 7.10
C VAL A 1098 -17.56 -26.17 6.72
N LYS A 1099 -17.94 -26.60 5.51
CA LYS A 1099 -19.34 -26.57 5.06
C LYS A 1099 -20.08 -27.86 5.40
N GLY A 1100 -19.40 -29.01 5.36
CA GLY A 1100 -19.98 -30.29 5.77
C GLY A 1100 -20.28 -30.35 7.27
N SER A 1101 -19.45 -29.73 8.11
CA SER A 1101 -19.61 -29.72 9.56
C SER A 1101 -20.85 -28.96 10.02
N SER A 1102 -21.21 -27.82 9.41
CA SER A 1102 -22.38 -27.05 9.83
C SER A 1102 -23.70 -27.79 9.55
N THR A 1103 -23.85 -28.39 8.36
CA THR A 1103 -25.05 -29.17 8.02
C THR A 1103 -25.14 -30.43 8.88
N LEU A 1104 -24.01 -31.07 9.14
CA LEU A 1104 -23.91 -32.23 10.02
C LEU A 1104 -24.32 -31.87 11.45
N LEU A 1105 -23.79 -30.78 12.01
CA LEU A 1105 -24.12 -30.32 13.36
C LEU A 1105 -25.61 -30.02 13.50
N SER A 1106 -26.19 -29.24 12.58
CA SER A 1106 -27.63 -28.98 12.59
C SER A 1106 -28.47 -30.26 12.42
N SER A 1107 -27.99 -31.24 11.66
CA SER A 1107 -28.67 -32.54 11.55
C SER A 1107 -28.58 -33.36 12.85
N LEU A 1108 -27.44 -33.32 13.54
CA LEU A 1108 -27.25 -33.94 14.85
C LEU A 1108 -28.09 -33.26 15.93
N GLU A 1109 -28.23 -31.93 15.90
CA GLU A 1109 -29.13 -31.19 16.78
C GLU A 1109 -30.60 -31.59 16.58
N ILE A 1110 -31.05 -31.73 15.32
CA ILE A 1110 -32.40 -32.24 15.02
C ILE A 1110 -32.57 -33.66 15.60
N LEU A 1111 -31.59 -34.55 15.39
CA LEU A 1111 -31.61 -35.90 15.94
C LEU A 1111 -31.70 -35.87 17.47
N HIS A 1112 -30.88 -35.05 18.12
CA HIS A 1112 -30.90 -34.84 19.56
C HIS A 1112 -32.30 -34.42 20.01
N ASN A 1113 -32.88 -33.40 19.39
CA ASN A 1113 -34.18 -32.84 19.75
C ASN A 1113 -35.30 -33.89 19.64
N ILE A 1114 -35.32 -34.68 18.56
CA ILE A 1114 -36.27 -35.79 18.37
C ILE A 1114 -36.12 -36.84 19.48
N LEU A 1115 -34.88 -37.28 19.76
CA LEU A 1115 -34.60 -38.32 20.75
C LEU A 1115 -34.90 -37.86 22.17
N ARG A 1116 -34.59 -36.60 22.48
CA ARG A 1116 -34.91 -35.97 23.76
C ARG A 1116 -36.41 -35.87 23.95
N GLY A 1117 -37.15 -35.40 22.94
CA GLY A 1117 -38.62 -35.36 22.95
C GLY A 1117 -39.20 -36.75 23.18
N THR A 1118 -38.76 -37.75 22.42
CA THR A 1118 -39.19 -39.15 22.57
C THR A 1118 -38.89 -39.69 23.97
N SER A 1119 -37.69 -39.44 24.50
CA SER A 1119 -37.30 -39.84 25.86
C SER A 1119 -38.17 -39.20 26.94
N THR A 1120 -38.54 -37.91 26.78
CA THR A 1120 -39.46 -37.26 27.72
C THR A 1120 -40.85 -37.89 27.71
N VAL A 1121 -41.42 -38.17 26.53
CA VAL A 1121 -42.74 -38.80 26.41
C VAL A 1121 -42.72 -40.24 26.94
N VAL A 1122 -41.70 -41.03 26.60
CA VAL A 1122 -41.54 -42.40 27.12
C VAL A 1122 -41.37 -42.39 28.63
N ARG A 1123 -40.60 -41.45 29.19
CA ARG A 1123 -40.43 -41.31 30.64
C ARG A 1123 -41.74 -40.91 31.33
N GLN A 1124 -42.50 -40.00 30.74
CA GLN A 1124 -43.82 -39.61 31.25
C GLN A 1124 -44.79 -40.79 31.19
N ALA A 1125 -44.83 -41.56 30.10
CA ALA A 1125 -45.65 -42.75 29.96
C ALA A 1125 -45.26 -43.88 30.93
N LEU A 1126 -43.97 -44.02 31.26
CA LEU A 1126 -43.49 -44.97 32.29
C LEU A 1126 -43.80 -44.51 33.72
N GLN A 1127 -44.09 -43.22 33.92
CA GLN A 1127 -44.45 -42.63 35.22
C GLN A 1127 -45.97 -42.48 35.39
N ALA A 1128 -46.74 -42.42 34.31
CA ALA A 1128 -48.18 -42.32 34.31
C ALA A 1128 -48.82 -43.72 34.27
N GLU A 1129 -49.66 -44.06 35.25
CA GLU A 1129 -50.36 -45.35 35.31
C GLU A 1129 -51.58 -45.42 34.33
N THR A 1130 -51.74 -44.44 33.45
CA THR A 1130 -52.86 -44.31 32.50
C THR A 1130 -52.50 -44.85 31.11
N GLY A 1131 -53.25 -45.86 30.63
CA GLY A 1131 -52.96 -46.57 29.36
C GLY A 1131 -53.01 -45.76 28.05
N GLY A 1132 -53.42 -44.47 28.10
CA GLY A 1132 -53.40 -43.58 26.93
C GLY A 1132 -52.00 -43.07 26.59
N ASP A 1133 -51.18 -42.76 27.60
CA ASP A 1133 -49.83 -42.20 27.42
C ASP A 1133 -48.85 -43.27 26.91
N THR A 1134 -49.09 -44.54 27.27
CA THR A 1134 -48.34 -45.69 26.80
C THR A 1134 -48.52 -45.96 25.31
N GLN A 1135 -49.73 -45.77 24.75
CA GLN A 1135 -49.98 -45.95 23.31
C GLN A 1135 -49.30 -44.86 22.48
N THR A 1136 -49.30 -43.62 22.96
CA THR A 1136 -48.60 -42.52 22.29
C THR A 1136 -47.08 -42.71 22.32
N ALA A 1137 -46.53 -43.21 23.44
CA ALA A 1137 -45.11 -43.52 23.54
C ALA A 1137 -44.70 -44.68 22.63
N GLU A 1138 -45.50 -45.74 22.55
CA GLU A 1138 -45.26 -46.88 21.66
C GLU A 1138 -45.31 -46.46 20.17
N GLY A 1139 -46.29 -45.64 19.78
CA GLY A 1139 -46.38 -45.08 18.43
C GLY A 1139 -45.16 -44.23 18.04
N LEU A 1140 -44.68 -43.36 18.94
CA LEU A 1140 -43.48 -42.56 18.70
C LEU A 1140 -42.21 -43.42 18.60
N LEU A 1141 -42.08 -44.44 19.44
CA LEU A 1141 -40.96 -45.37 19.36
C LEU A 1141 -40.93 -46.11 18.02
N LEU A 1142 -42.09 -46.55 17.51
CA LEU A 1142 -42.20 -47.21 16.21
C LEU A 1142 -41.85 -46.26 15.05
N ASN A 1143 -42.35 -45.02 15.08
CA ASN A 1143 -42.07 -44.03 14.02
C ASN A 1143 -40.59 -43.66 13.94
N ASN A 1144 -39.91 -43.50 15.08
CA ASN A 1144 -38.49 -43.13 15.14
C ASN A 1144 -37.53 -44.33 15.01
N LYS A 1145 -38.05 -45.57 14.90
CA LYS A 1145 -37.24 -46.79 14.80
C LYS A 1145 -36.17 -46.76 13.69
N PRO A 1146 -36.40 -46.21 12.48
CA PRO A 1146 -35.37 -46.13 11.44
C PRO A 1146 -34.10 -45.37 11.87
N LEU A 1147 -34.20 -44.43 12.83
CA LEU A 1147 -33.04 -43.70 13.35
C LEU A 1147 -32.07 -44.61 14.13
N SER A 1148 -32.49 -45.81 14.56
CA SER A 1148 -31.59 -46.78 15.20
C SER A 1148 -30.48 -47.26 14.28
N ASP A 1149 -30.67 -47.20 12.96
CA ASP A 1149 -29.69 -47.65 11.97
C ASP A 1149 -28.48 -46.70 11.89
N LEU A 1150 -28.62 -45.45 12.37
CA LEU A 1150 -27.54 -44.47 12.47
C LEU A 1150 -26.53 -44.78 13.57
N THR A 1151 -26.83 -45.73 14.47
CA THR A 1151 -25.98 -46.07 15.63
C THR A 1151 -24.56 -46.45 15.21
N SER A 1152 -24.40 -47.23 14.13
CA SER A 1152 -23.09 -47.61 13.61
C SER A 1152 -22.31 -46.40 13.08
N LEU A 1153 -22.97 -45.51 12.34
CA LEU A 1153 -22.35 -44.32 11.78
C LEU A 1153 -21.87 -43.35 12.88
N LEU A 1154 -22.72 -43.11 13.89
CA LEU A 1154 -22.39 -42.26 15.03
C LEU A 1154 -21.20 -42.81 15.83
N ILE A 1155 -21.07 -44.14 15.97
CA ILE A 1155 -19.92 -44.76 16.64
C ILE A 1155 -18.62 -44.48 15.87
N GLN A 1156 -18.64 -44.55 14.55
CA GLN A 1156 -17.47 -44.28 13.70
C GLN A 1156 -17.05 -42.82 13.73
N MET A 1157 -17.96 -41.90 14.05
CA MET A 1157 -17.69 -40.47 14.15
C MET A 1157 -17.10 -40.02 15.49
N LEU A 1158 -17.15 -40.86 16.53
CA LEU A 1158 -16.65 -40.54 17.88
C LEU A 1158 -15.14 -40.27 18.01
N PRO A 1159 -14.22 -40.95 17.27
CA PRO A 1159 -12.78 -40.76 17.43
C PRO A 1159 -12.23 -39.42 16.89
N ASN A 1160 -13.09 -38.54 16.36
CA ASN A 1160 -12.67 -37.30 15.70
C ASN A 1160 -12.40 -36.16 16.70
N GLU A 1161 -11.60 -35.18 16.28
CA GLU A 1161 -11.10 -34.07 17.13
C GLU A 1161 -12.08 -32.88 17.28
N ASP A 1162 -13.16 -32.80 16.50
CA ASP A 1162 -14.13 -31.69 16.60
C ASP A 1162 -15.00 -31.82 17.87
N PRO A 1163 -14.86 -30.89 18.85
CA PRO A 1163 -15.56 -31.00 20.14
C PRO A 1163 -17.08 -30.84 20.01
N GLY A 1164 -17.57 -30.05 19.04
CA GLY A 1164 -19.00 -29.82 18.85
C GLY A 1164 -19.70 -31.04 18.29
N VAL A 1165 -19.10 -31.68 17.28
CA VAL A 1165 -19.59 -32.94 16.72
C VAL A 1165 -19.52 -34.05 17.77
N TYR A 1166 -18.40 -34.16 18.50
CA TYR A 1166 -18.26 -35.16 19.56
C TYR A 1166 -19.36 -35.05 20.63
N GLU A 1167 -19.64 -33.84 21.10
CA GLU A 1167 -20.66 -33.61 22.13
C GLU A 1167 -22.03 -34.08 21.65
N GLU A 1168 -22.49 -33.63 20.48
CA GLU A 1168 -23.81 -34.00 19.98
C GLU A 1168 -23.92 -35.49 19.60
N VAL A 1169 -22.88 -36.06 18.98
CA VAL A 1169 -22.83 -37.50 18.67
C VAL A 1169 -22.93 -38.33 19.96
N SER A 1170 -22.20 -37.95 21.01
CA SER A 1170 -22.22 -38.67 22.29
C SER A 1170 -23.59 -38.62 22.98
N GLN A 1171 -24.28 -37.47 22.89
CA GLN A 1171 -25.60 -37.27 23.47
C GLN A 1171 -26.68 -38.03 22.68
N CYS A 1172 -26.66 -37.95 21.35
CA CYS A 1172 -27.54 -38.71 20.46
C CYS A 1172 -27.38 -40.23 20.67
N LEU A 1173 -26.13 -40.72 20.68
CA LEU A 1173 -25.83 -42.13 20.86
C LEU A 1173 -26.31 -42.66 22.22
N SER A 1174 -26.13 -41.85 23.28
CA SER A 1174 -26.65 -42.18 24.62
C SER A 1174 -28.18 -42.33 24.62
N LEU A 1175 -28.91 -41.45 23.95
CA LEU A 1175 -30.38 -41.51 23.91
C LEU A 1175 -30.89 -42.66 23.01
N LEU A 1176 -30.28 -42.88 21.84
CA LEU A 1176 -30.63 -43.99 20.94
C LEU A 1176 -30.50 -45.34 21.65
N VAL A 1177 -29.38 -45.56 22.33
CA VAL A 1177 -29.07 -46.82 23.02
C VAL A 1177 -29.95 -47.00 24.29
N GLN A 1178 -30.41 -45.91 24.91
CA GLN A 1178 -31.40 -45.96 25.99
C GLN A 1178 -32.79 -46.37 25.50
N LEU A 1179 -33.25 -45.79 24.38
CA LEU A 1179 -34.60 -45.97 23.83
C LEU A 1179 -34.78 -47.29 23.07
N TYR A 1180 -33.82 -47.66 22.22
CA TYR A 1180 -33.94 -48.80 21.29
C TYR A 1180 -33.04 -49.98 21.66
N GLY A 1181 -32.01 -49.76 22.48
CA GLY A 1181 -30.94 -50.74 22.68
C GLY A 1181 -30.08 -50.92 21.43
N GLY A 1182 -29.10 -51.83 21.48
CA GLY A 1182 -28.26 -52.21 20.34
C GLY A 1182 -28.98 -53.17 19.39
N SER A 1183 -30.11 -52.75 18.83
CA SER A 1183 -30.95 -53.58 17.94
C SER A 1183 -30.33 -53.81 16.56
N ASP A 1184 -29.35 -53.01 16.13
CA ASP A 1184 -28.62 -53.19 14.88
C ASP A 1184 -27.42 -54.16 15.08
N PRO A 1185 -27.40 -55.32 14.40
CA PRO A 1185 -26.31 -56.29 14.49
C PRO A 1185 -24.95 -55.76 14.04
N LYS A 1186 -24.88 -54.63 13.33
CA LYS A 1186 -23.63 -53.99 12.92
C LYS A 1186 -22.98 -53.14 14.02
N CYS A 1187 -23.66 -52.83 15.12
CA CYS A 1187 -23.15 -52.00 16.22
C CYS A 1187 -21.87 -52.56 16.88
N LEU A 1188 -21.68 -53.89 16.84
CA LEU A 1188 -20.52 -54.58 17.42
C LEU A 1188 -19.56 -55.14 16.36
N CYS A 1189 -19.54 -54.56 15.15
CA CYS A 1189 -18.54 -54.93 14.16
C CYS A 1189 -17.12 -54.52 14.64
N PRO A 1190 -16.06 -55.18 14.15
CA PRO A 1190 -14.69 -54.89 14.57
C PRO A 1190 -14.27 -53.41 14.42
N GLU A 1191 -14.71 -52.75 13.36
CA GLU A 1191 -14.43 -51.32 13.07
C GLU A 1191 -15.04 -50.38 14.13
N ASN A 1192 -16.29 -50.66 14.55
CA ASN A 1192 -16.97 -49.88 15.58
C ASN A 1192 -16.38 -50.10 16.98
N LEU A 1193 -15.97 -51.35 17.27
CA LEU A 1193 -15.28 -51.67 18.52
C LEU A 1193 -13.91 -50.99 18.62
N LEU A 1194 -13.19 -50.90 17.50
CA LEU A 1194 -11.93 -50.15 17.40
C LEU A 1194 -12.16 -48.65 17.63
N SER A 1195 -13.19 -48.08 16.99
CA SER A 1195 -13.55 -46.67 17.14
C SER A 1195 -13.91 -46.33 18.60
N LEU A 1196 -14.70 -47.17 19.26
CA LEU A 1196 -15.03 -47.01 20.69
C LEU A 1196 -13.79 -47.15 21.59
N ALA A 1197 -12.89 -48.08 21.27
CA ALA A 1197 -11.64 -48.28 22.00
C ALA A 1197 -10.73 -47.05 21.87
N GLN A 1198 -10.50 -46.58 20.65
CA GLN A 1198 -9.70 -45.39 20.35
C GLN A 1198 -10.26 -44.15 21.06
N THR A 1199 -11.58 -43.92 20.95
CA THR A 1199 -12.24 -42.81 21.63
C THR A 1199 -12.06 -42.90 23.15
N LEU A 1200 -12.25 -44.09 23.74
CA LEU A 1200 -12.14 -44.27 25.19
C LEU A 1200 -10.70 -44.05 25.71
N GLU A 1201 -9.69 -44.37 24.90
CA GLU A 1201 -8.27 -44.14 25.22
C GLU A 1201 -7.87 -42.65 25.08
N GLN A 1202 -8.41 -41.96 24.08
CA GLN A 1202 -8.11 -40.55 23.81
C GLN A 1202 -8.85 -39.56 24.73
N GLN A 1203 -9.92 -39.98 25.41
CA GLN A 1203 -10.77 -39.09 26.20
C GLN A 1203 -10.25 -38.87 27.64
N PRO A 1204 -9.83 -37.63 28.01
CA PRO A 1204 -9.25 -37.36 29.34
C PRO A 1204 -10.30 -37.09 30.43
N HIS A 1205 -11.55 -36.79 30.07
CA HIS A 1205 -12.54 -36.31 31.03
C HIS A 1205 -13.43 -37.44 31.62
N PRO A 1206 -13.46 -37.65 32.95
CA PRO A 1206 -14.10 -38.83 33.55
C PRO A 1206 -15.63 -38.87 33.39
N LYS A 1207 -16.30 -37.71 33.21
CA LYS A 1207 -17.74 -37.66 32.92
C LYS A 1207 -18.07 -38.23 31.53
N GLN A 1208 -17.24 -37.95 30.53
CA GLN A 1208 -17.42 -38.43 29.15
C GLN A 1208 -17.03 -39.91 29.06
N GLN A 1209 -15.94 -40.33 29.72
CA GLN A 1209 -15.60 -41.75 29.87
C GLN A 1209 -16.74 -42.54 30.51
N LYS A 1210 -17.40 -42.01 31.56
CA LYS A 1210 -18.56 -42.64 32.20
C LYS A 1210 -19.76 -42.74 31.25
N LEU A 1211 -20.00 -41.73 30.41
CA LEU A 1211 -21.06 -41.75 29.40
C LEU A 1211 -20.78 -42.84 28.35
N LEU A 1212 -19.56 -42.87 27.80
CA LEU A 1212 -19.12 -43.88 26.84
C LEU A 1212 -19.22 -45.30 27.40
N LEU A 1213 -18.77 -45.53 28.64
CA LEU A 1213 -18.90 -46.84 29.29
C LEU A 1213 -20.36 -47.26 29.48
N ARG A 1214 -21.28 -46.33 29.76
CA ARG A 1214 -22.72 -46.64 29.84
C ARG A 1214 -23.29 -47.03 28.47
N ILE A 1215 -22.87 -46.36 27.41
CA ILE A 1215 -23.24 -46.68 26.03
C ILE A 1215 -22.73 -48.10 25.70
N ILE A 1216 -21.45 -48.38 25.91
CA ILE A 1216 -20.81 -49.68 25.67
C ILE A 1216 -21.51 -50.79 26.46
N LYS A 1217 -21.76 -50.59 27.75
CA LYS A 1217 -22.48 -51.55 28.59
C LYS A 1217 -23.84 -51.90 28.01
N ARG A 1218 -24.62 -50.87 27.63
CA ARG A 1218 -25.97 -51.06 27.12
C ARG A 1218 -25.98 -51.79 25.78
N LEU A 1219 -25.10 -51.42 24.85
CA LEU A 1219 -24.92 -52.11 23.56
C LEU A 1219 -24.64 -53.61 23.74
N ILE A 1220 -23.69 -53.96 24.63
CA ILE A 1220 -23.31 -55.35 24.92
C ILE A 1220 -24.44 -56.13 25.59
N THR A 1221 -25.14 -55.51 26.55
CA THR A 1221 -26.24 -56.19 27.26
C THR A 1221 -27.45 -56.48 26.38
N SER A 1222 -27.71 -55.64 25.37
CA SER A 1222 -28.82 -55.85 24.42
C SER A 1222 -28.53 -56.91 23.35
N SER A 1223 -27.26 -57.17 23.03
CA SER A 1223 -26.83 -58.07 21.95
C SER A 1223 -26.46 -59.49 22.42
N ALA A 1224 -26.78 -59.84 23.67
CA ALA A 1224 -26.39 -61.10 24.31
C ALA A 1224 -26.88 -62.39 23.61
N SER A 1225 -27.66 -62.28 22.53
CA SER A 1225 -28.09 -63.39 21.67
C SER A 1225 -27.14 -63.75 20.51
N SER A 1226 -26.06 -62.99 20.26
CA SER A 1226 -25.15 -63.20 19.10
C SER A 1226 -23.66 -63.36 19.48
N ALA A 1227 -23.36 -64.19 20.49
CA ALA A 1227 -22.04 -64.36 21.09
C ALA A 1227 -20.96 -65.09 20.24
N GLY A 1228 -21.17 -65.28 18.92
CA GLY A 1228 -20.28 -66.11 18.08
C GLY A 1228 -19.11 -65.41 17.38
N GLY A 1229 -19.07 -64.07 17.34
CA GLY A 1229 -18.17 -63.31 16.46
C GLY A 1229 -17.14 -62.38 17.11
N LEU A 1230 -16.99 -62.38 18.45
CA LEU A 1230 -16.26 -61.33 19.18
C LEU A 1230 -14.71 -61.41 19.16
N GLN A 1231 -14.07 -62.34 18.44
CA GLN A 1231 -12.67 -62.72 18.76
C GLN A 1231 -11.54 -61.83 18.22
N GLU A 1232 -11.70 -61.07 17.12
CA GLU A 1232 -10.59 -60.28 16.55
C GLU A 1232 -10.65 -58.77 16.86
N GLY A 1233 -11.84 -58.16 17.01
CA GLY A 1233 -11.99 -56.72 17.33
C GLY A 1233 -12.06 -56.38 18.83
N CYS A 1234 -12.32 -57.35 19.71
CA CYS A 1234 -12.49 -57.08 21.16
C CYS A 1234 -11.18 -56.90 21.94
N GLN A 1235 -10.03 -57.35 21.42
CA GLN A 1235 -8.79 -57.38 22.22
C GLN A 1235 -8.35 -55.98 22.67
N GLN A 1236 -8.41 -54.98 21.81
CA GLN A 1236 -7.99 -53.62 22.15
C GLN A 1236 -8.95 -52.93 23.13
N LEU A 1237 -10.27 -53.09 22.94
CA LEU A 1237 -11.27 -52.59 23.86
C LEU A 1237 -11.15 -53.26 25.25
N VAL A 1238 -10.93 -54.58 25.30
CA VAL A 1238 -10.73 -55.32 26.56
C VAL A 1238 -9.46 -54.87 27.29
N LEU A 1239 -8.35 -54.64 26.57
CA LEU A 1239 -7.11 -54.11 27.16
C LEU A 1239 -7.31 -52.72 27.80
N ILE A 1240 -8.03 -51.83 27.13
CA ILE A 1240 -8.34 -50.48 27.65
C ILE A 1240 -9.30 -50.56 28.85
N LEU A 1241 -10.33 -51.40 28.78
CA LEU A 1241 -11.25 -51.63 29.90
C LEU A 1241 -10.53 -52.23 31.12
N GLN A 1242 -9.58 -53.14 30.92
CA GLN A 1242 -8.73 -53.66 31.99
C GLN A 1242 -7.87 -52.54 32.59
N ARG A 1243 -7.25 -51.68 31.78
CA ARG A 1243 -6.45 -50.54 32.25
C ARG A 1243 -7.31 -49.57 33.10
N LEU A 1244 -8.52 -49.24 32.63
CA LEU A 1244 -9.46 -48.36 33.33
C LEU A 1244 -10.00 -48.97 34.64
N ALA A 1245 -10.29 -50.28 34.64
CA ALA A 1245 -10.72 -51.01 35.84
C ALA A 1245 -9.67 -50.98 36.97
N HIS A 1246 -8.37 -50.91 36.63
CA HIS A 1246 -7.27 -50.88 37.61
C HIS A 1246 -6.84 -49.45 38.01
N SER A 1247 -7.35 -48.40 37.38
CA SER A 1247 -6.99 -47.00 37.70
C SER A 1247 -7.72 -46.52 38.98
N HIS A 1248 -6.99 -46.21 40.05
CA HIS A 1248 -7.56 -45.81 41.36
C HIS A 1248 -6.94 -44.50 41.85
N ARG A 1249 -7.34 -43.35 41.26
CA ARG A 1249 -6.80 -42.04 41.67
C ARG A 1249 -7.85 -41.02 42.17
N SER A 1250 -9.15 -41.13 41.83
CA SER A 1250 -10.22 -40.21 42.32
C SER A 1250 -11.61 -40.88 42.46
N HIS A 1251 -12.59 -40.25 43.15
CA HIS A 1251 -13.97 -40.76 43.29
C HIS A 1251 -14.72 -40.85 41.94
N ALA A 1252 -14.39 -39.98 40.98
CA ALA A 1252 -14.91 -40.09 39.61
C ALA A 1252 -14.34 -41.33 38.91
N ASP A 1253 -13.05 -41.63 39.12
CA ASP A 1253 -12.38 -42.83 38.60
C ASP A 1253 -12.93 -44.11 39.22
N VAL A 1254 -13.36 -44.09 40.49
CA VAL A 1254 -14.00 -45.26 41.14
C VAL A 1254 -15.28 -45.67 40.40
N MET A 1255 -16.08 -44.72 39.95
CA MET A 1255 -17.31 -45.02 39.19
C MET A 1255 -17.00 -45.51 37.76
N VAL A 1256 -15.98 -44.96 37.12
CA VAL A 1256 -15.48 -45.38 35.80
C VAL A 1256 -14.91 -46.80 35.88
N SER A 1257 -14.06 -47.07 36.88
CA SER A 1257 -13.48 -48.37 37.19
C SER A 1257 -14.56 -49.42 37.49
N ALA A 1258 -15.56 -49.09 38.31
CA ALA A 1258 -16.67 -50.00 38.62
C ALA A 1258 -17.50 -50.36 37.38
N LEU A 1259 -17.80 -49.38 36.51
CA LEU A 1259 -18.50 -49.61 35.24
C LEU A 1259 -17.66 -50.45 34.27
N ALA A 1260 -16.36 -50.18 34.15
CA ALA A 1260 -15.44 -50.94 33.31
C ALA A 1260 -15.33 -52.41 33.77
N ALA A 1261 -15.21 -52.64 35.09
CA ALA A 1261 -15.19 -53.98 35.67
C ALA A 1261 -16.51 -54.74 35.46
N GLU A 1262 -17.65 -54.04 35.54
CA GLU A 1262 -18.96 -54.63 35.29
C GLU A 1262 -19.13 -55.05 33.83
N ILE A 1263 -18.60 -54.25 32.88
CA ILE A 1263 -18.61 -54.57 31.45
C ILE A 1263 -17.74 -55.78 31.16
N LEU A 1264 -16.52 -55.86 31.70
CA LEU A 1264 -15.61 -57.02 31.54
C LEU A 1264 -16.29 -58.34 32.00
N ARG A 1265 -16.94 -58.31 33.17
CA ARG A 1265 -17.73 -59.44 33.68
C ARG A 1265 -18.88 -59.85 32.74
N THR A 1266 -19.45 -58.89 32.01
CA THR A 1266 -20.56 -59.14 31.06
C THR A 1266 -20.04 -59.74 29.75
N ILE A 1267 -18.81 -59.41 29.34
CA ILE A 1267 -18.13 -59.95 28.14
C ILE A 1267 -17.55 -61.36 28.39
N GLY A 1268 -17.39 -61.76 29.65
CA GLY A 1268 -16.85 -63.08 30.04
C GLY A 1268 -15.32 -63.12 30.12
N SER A 1269 -14.67 -61.97 30.36
CA SER A 1269 -13.22 -61.80 30.48
C SER A 1269 -12.76 -61.32 31.85
#